data_AF-A0A815XZU4-F1
#
_entry.id   AF-A0A815XZU4-F1
#
_cell.length_a   1.000
_cell.length_b   1.000
_cell.length_c   1.000
_cell.angle_alpha   90.00
_cell.angle_beta   90.00
_cell.angle_gamma   90.00
#
_symmetry.space_group_name_H-M   'P 1'
#
loop_
_entity.id
_entity.type
_entity.pdbx_description
1 polymer ?
#
loop_
_entity_poly.entity_id
_entity_poly.type
_entity_poly.pdbx_seq_one_letter_code
_entity_poly.pdbx_strand_id
1 'polypeptide(L)'
;MNKNTRIIEFRAIDFRDPKFLINIPYVLAVDKGFLTTKNTEIQQILVNRSSTLFQNLFKHYFIRLDDEPYVYMFRECASPISEIEFTQTHAIIHIHLSRLGIAFKYDVRNNIIVSREYSEMHVDENQWFGTLTGLTAGLLLSPMSSINREYQHYLSRKLIVPFGKITVKRISGHGHQTVSIERNPSMSFAHQYFVFNFNDRLQILQSTDSPTGWLYLALLHAMTSHPLPDEYTGMTGMERAVELLNSAGCWTDQSFDPLSLDICYQISNISPSSKYYPEHLTCMEKISWKYQFLPYSLQHFGYYLIVKKLIDTSEKLNFMYPLANSNKKSNTLSGYSHSDTKLLEKLYWDYRDSYNPAARLSQEMEEDILRQDSFDSYRPTPIYDSSITDYQSFRLTNDMYRCGDLNLQDSSTIRCFPLSQWVNLSYEFKNVWIGLLKSVESAKVSAVNGNHTDIQRLEIFLDFLHYVAKQRGIRPMYLNMLKTVLKSSAISLNLNSFPTFGSYCRIEEIRVHRERIHFPLLFDEEKRNKILAEVEQCFKENRPYDDKLTLPPDMIIYNKSDINKLLITWQSNKTLREFLESIQTKIDSVEPCYVTARVQVDQQKFTRESNDTHHRIKLKSGNSSIRCDLISVAERKYCRSYSGDSVKPTRLSKVENQKQSFPCDIFPSTNHEKNPLSDIAKLFKNQLASSWQKFESIGEFTKEYPSTNEITGLLDSFRRESIELWEELLQSITLFNKLLFKTGLAFRTTPAILVSIFHKIWLNEEQERHINQTDNLPSRKKQKIEELSGLFLTREQCLLLGATLVNWIVEQQLQRTLYFANHKRWEDFEKEVSNTPHSNWIPSEHLPWLILELEMNITIRKVQVDVARHMMKPNIPTDDKQVKNIVMQMNMGEGKTSVIVPMLALSLCLPSSSLVRVIVLKSLLIMNYQSLRFKLGGLLNRRIFSFGCRRDMNFNAVQINILRQRLHQALKKRDIVLTSPEYILSFDLLSIDKCRRNEFDVARSMLETRQWLKVFARDILDESDEILHVKYQLIYTVGSQKEVDGSTERWKTIQSILASVKRYAADIAHAYSNEVCYKPPKRRSNFPEFRLLSHQAFPALCEKVANDWLQKSAYRQEERQLLLSFILRTDLSVNTLVNHVEDNKIPQFLILRGFLSSHVLLIALVKRYRVNYGVNQNPNFKRLMAVPFRAKDVAAENTEFGHPDIAIVLTQLFYYYKGLNDAQMLQCFNRLSEKEKDPKEIYEEWISHEDENDVDSSIKEWEGVNLKDD
;
A
#
# COMPACT_ATOMS: atom_id res chain seq x y z
N MET A 1 48.33 -8.93 4.04
CA MET A 1 49.02 -9.54 5.20
C MET A 1 50.39 -8.90 5.31
N ASN A 2 50.65 -8.15 6.38
CA ASN A 2 51.95 -7.53 6.61
C ASN A 2 52.91 -8.61 7.17
N LYS A 3 53.99 -8.92 6.44
CA LYS A 3 54.91 -10.03 6.77
C LYS A 3 55.68 -9.83 8.08
N ASN A 4 55.85 -8.59 8.53
CA ASN A 4 56.63 -8.29 9.74
C ASN A 4 55.78 -8.33 11.02
N THR A 5 54.49 -8.00 10.94
CA THR A 5 53.59 -7.99 12.11
C THR A 5 52.66 -9.19 12.19
N ARG A 6 52.58 -10.02 11.14
CA ARG A 6 51.56 -11.08 10.96
C ARG A 6 50.11 -10.56 11.04
N ILE A 7 49.89 -9.26 10.90
CA ILE A 7 48.56 -8.63 10.92
C ILE A 7 47.98 -8.64 9.49
N ILE A 8 46.73 -9.06 9.37
CA ILE A 8 45.94 -8.90 8.14
C ILE A 8 45.08 -7.65 8.32
N GLU A 9 45.56 -6.51 7.81
CA GLU A 9 44.71 -5.36 7.58
C GLU A 9 43.91 -5.64 6.30
N PHE A 10 42.60 -5.76 6.43
CA PHE A 10 41.69 -5.88 5.29
C PHE A 10 40.67 -4.76 5.34
N ARG A 11 40.43 -4.16 4.17
CA ARG A 11 39.31 -3.25 3.94
C ARG A 11 38.39 -4.00 3.00
N ALA A 12 37.22 -4.38 3.47
CA ALA A 12 36.27 -5.14 2.67
C ALA A 12 35.77 -4.29 1.49
N ILE A 13 35.79 -4.86 0.28
CA ILE A 13 35.56 -4.14 -0.98
C ILE A 13 34.09 -3.70 -1.17
N ASP A 14 33.13 -4.32 -0.46
CA ASP A 14 31.69 -4.09 -0.64
C ASP A 14 30.89 -3.82 0.67
N PHE A 15 31.45 -3.06 1.61
CA PHE A 15 30.66 -2.47 2.72
C PHE A 15 30.25 -1.03 2.38
N ARG A 16 29.03 -0.84 1.87
CA ARG A 16 28.42 0.49 1.64
C ARG A 16 27.26 0.80 2.58
N ASP A 17 27.33 0.34 3.85
CA ASP A 17 26.33 0.68 4.87
C ASP A 17 26.91 1.68 5.89
N PRO A 18 26.45 2.95 5.96
CA PRO A 18 26.88 3.95 6.94
C PRO A 18 26.68 3.55 8.42
N LYS A 19 26.00 2.43 8.71
CA LYS A 19 25.78 1.89 10.06
C LYS A 19 26.65 0.68 10.43
N PHE A 20 27.45 0.16 9.51
CA PHE A 20 28.59 -0.65 9.97
C PHE A 20 29.52 0.29 10.76
N LEU A 21 30.24 -0.18 11.79
CA LEU A 21 31.19 0.66 12.53
C LEU A 21 32.38 1.02 11.59
N ILE A 22 32.15 1.88 10.59
CA ILE A 22 33.07 2.13 9.46
C ILE A 22 34.27 2.96 9.88
N ASN A 23 34.15 3.72 10.97
CA ASN A 23 35.24 4.55 11.47
C ASN A 23 36.14 3.83 12.49
N ILE A 24 35.99 2.51 12.67
CA ILE A 24 36.79 1.76 13.64
C ILE A 24 37.57 0.65 12.92
N PRO A 25 38.91 0.74 12.89
CA PRO A 25 39.76 -0.32 12.34
C PRO A 25 39.60 -1.61 13.16
N TYR A 26 39.27 -2.70 12.47
CA TYR A 26 39.24 -4.05 13.05
C TYR A 26 40.61 -4.71 12.88
N VAL A 27 41.11 -5.34 13.94
CA VAL A 27 42.38 -6.07 13.97
C VAL A 27 42.07 -7.52 14.35
N LEU A 28 42.25 -8.43 13.40
CA LEU A 28 42.15 -9.88 13.63
C LEU A 28 43.51 -10.43 14.05
N ALA A 29 43.61 -10.92 15.29
CA ALA A 29 44.77 -11.65 15.79
C ALA A 29 44.68 -13.12 15.33
N VAL A 30 45.40 -13.48 14.27
CA VAL A 30 45.31 -14.80 13.60
C VAL A 30 45.76 -15.95 14.52
N ASP A 31 46.66 -15.67 15.44
CA ASP A 31 47.19 -16.59 16.45
C ASP A 31 46.19 -16.90 17.57
N LYS A 32 45.30 -15.95 17.89
CA LYS A 32 44.38 -16.07 19.03
C LYS A 32 42.88 -16.12 18.64
N GLY A 33 42.54 -15.80 17.39
CA GLY A 33 41.16 -15.76 16.91
C GLY A 33 40.33 -14.55 17.39
N PHE A 34 40.96 -13.55 17.99
CA PHE A 34 40.29 -12.35 18.50
C PHE A 34 40.14 -11.28 17.41
N LEU A 35 38.96 -10.67 17.33
CA LEU A 35 38.71 -9.45 16.57
C LEU A 35 38.63 -8.28 17.55
N THR A 36 39.53 -7.31 17.40
CA THR A 36 39.60 -6.13 18.28
C THR A 36 39.42 -4.86 17.47
N THR A 37 38.75 -3.87 18.04
CA THR A 37 38.42 -2.59 17.40
C THR A 37 39.24 -1.46 18.04
N LYS A 38 39.97 -0.65 17.25
CA LYS A 38 40.92 0.35 17.82
C LYS A 38 40.31 1.41 18.74
N ASN A 39 38.98 1.62 18.74
CA ASN A 39 38.32 2.68 19.53
C ASN A 39 37.53 2.16 20.75
N THR A 40 37.47 0.85 21.00
CA THR A 40 36.70 0.29 22.13
C THR A 40 37.49 -0.84 22.79
N GLU A 41 37.64 -0.85 24.11
CA GLU A 41 38.31 -1.90 24.90
C GLU A 41 37.59 -3.28 24.87
N ILE A 42 36.52 -3.41 24.07
CA ILE A 42 35.70 -4.60 23.96
C ILE A 42 36.37 -5.58 22.99
N GLN A 43 36.85 -6.71 23.51
CA GLN A 43 37.34 -7.82 22.69
C GLN A 43 36.15 -8.63 22.18
N GLN A 44 36.11 -8.91 20.87
CA GLN A 44 35.08 -9.76 20.27
C GLN A 44 35.73 -11.03 19.69
N ILE A 45 35.17 -12.19 20.00
CA ILE A 45 35.62 -13.47 19.44
C ILE A 45 34.71 -13.82 18.27
N LEU A 46 35.26 -14.06 17.08
CA LEU A 46 34.49 -14.63 15.98
C LEU A 46 34.13 -16.09 16.33
N VAL A 47 32.85 -16.39 16.35
CA VAL A 47 32.37 -17.75 16.62
C VAL A 47 32.69 -18.63 15.41
N ASN A 48 33.34 -19.77 15.65
CA ASN A 48 33.65 -20.73 14.60
C ASN A 48 32.36 -21.27 13.96
N ARG A 49 32.27 -21.25 12.63
CA ARG A 49 31.11 -21.75 11.86
C ARG A 49 30.80 -23.23 12.11
N SER A 50 31.82 -24.03 12.40
CA SER A 50 31.67 -25.45 12.75
C SER A 50 31.19 -25.69 14.18
N SER A 51 31.11 -24.65 15.03
CA SER A 51 30.64 -24.80 16.41
C SER A 51 29.16 -25.17 16.47
N THR A 52 28.79 -25.95 17.48
CA THR A 52 27.40 -26.34 17.75
C THR A 52 26.50 -25.13 17.95
N LEU A 53 26.98 -24.10 18.65
CA LEU A 53 26.24 -22.85 18.87
C LEU A 53 25.90 -22.15 17.55
N PHE A 54 26.88 -21.98 16.65
CA PHE A 54 26.65 -21.35 15.35
C PHE A 54 25.65 -22.18 14.52
N GLN A 55 25.89 -23.49 14.42
CA GLN A 55 25.06 -24.38 13.60
C GLN A 55 23.61 -24.45 14.09
N ASN A 56 23.39 -24.48 15.41
CA ASN A 56 22.04 -24.48 16.00
C ASN A 56 21.31 -23.18 15.69
N LEU A 57 21.92 -22.03 15.96
CA LEU A 57 21.30 -20.72 15.69
C LEU A 57 21.07 -20.51 14.18
N PHE A 58 22.04 -20.87 13.35
CA PHE A 58 21.94 -20.73 11.90
C PHE A 58 20.85 -21.61 11.32
N LYS A 59 20.88 -22.93 11.57
CA LYS A 59 19.89 -23.87 11.00
C LYS A 59 18.48 -23.64 11.51
N HIS A 60 18.33 -23.15 12.74
CA HIS A 60 17.01 -22.93 13.31
C HIS A 60 16.37 -21.62 12.82
N TYR A 61 17.15 -20.53 12.74
CA TYR A 61 16.63 -19.20 12.42
C TYR A 61 17.20 -18.60 11.13
N PHE A 62 18.52 -18.47 11.01
CA PHE A 62 19.12 -17.59 10.00
C PHE A 62 19.27 -18.20 8.60
N ILE A 63 19.18 -19.53 8.47
CA ILE A 63 19.09 -20.23 7.18
C ILE A 63 17.89 -19.75 6.34
N ARG A 64 16.87 -19.19 7.00
CA ARG A 64 15.67 -18.64 6.37
C ARG A 64 15.90 -17.27 5.69
N LEU A 65 17.05 -16.62 5.94
CA LEU A 65 17.35 -15.28 5.44
C LEU A 65 18.58 -15.23 4.51
N ASP A 66 19.63 -16.00 4.83
CA ASP A 66 20.87 -15.99 4.05
C ASP A 66 21.62 -17.33 4.12
N ASP A 67 22.60 -17.49 3.24
CA ASP A 67 23.47 -18.65 3.22
C ASP A 67 24.55 -18.56 4.30
N GLU A 68 25.00 -19.71 4.80
CA GLU A 68 25.97 -19.84 5.88
C GLU A 68 27.24 -18.97 5.72
N PRO A 69 27.84 -18.84 4.53
CA PRO A 69 29.05 -18.04 4.34
C PRO A 69 28.88 -16.54 4.58
N TYR A 70 27.64 -16.03 4.58
CA TYR A 70 27.31 -14.61 4.71
C TYR A 70 26.75 -14.23 6.09
N VAL A 71 26.67 -15.20 7.01
CA VAL A 71 26.26 -14.96 8.40
C VAL A 71 27.49 -14.99 9.31
N TYR A 72 27.66 -13.94 10.11
CA TYR A 72 28.77 -13.81 11.06
C TYR A 72 28.24 -13.70 12.48
N MET A 73 28.88 -14.38 13.43
CA MET A 73 28.53 -14.32 14.84
C MET A 73 29.76 -13.93 15.66
N PHE A 74 29.63 -12.89 16.48
CA PHE A 74 30.69 -12.39 17.35
C PHE A 74 30.27 -12.50 18.81
N ARG A 75 31.07 -13.15 19.63
CA ARG A 75 30.86 -13.21 21.08
C ARG A 75 31.59 -12.05 21.74
N GLU A 76 30.88 -11.30 22.58
CA GLU A 76 31.45 -10.23 23.40
C GLU A 76 32.22 -10.83 24.59
N CYS A 77 33.46 -10.38 24.80
CA CYS A 77 34.25 -10.68 25.99
C CYS A 77 34.28 -9.43 26.88
N ALA A 78 33.90 -9.59 28.15
CA ALA A 78 34.29 -8.63 29.18
C ALA A 78 35.84 -8.58 29.26
N SER A 79 36.38 -7.40 29.57
CA SER A 79 37.80 -7.04 29.73
C SER A 79 38.71 -8.16 30.30
N PRO A 80 40.04 -8.13 30.05
CA PRO A 80 40.92 -9.29 30.22
C PRO A 80 41.10 -9.62 31.70
N ILE A 81 40.25 -10.48 32.24
CA ILE A 81 40.48 -11.14 33.51
C ILE A 81 41.31 -12.38 33.19
N SER A 82 42.42 -12.51 33.90
CA SER A 82 43.35 -13.64 33.93
C SER A 82 42.67 -15.00 33.75
N GLU A 83 43.38 -15.93 33.11
CA GLU A 83 42.99 -17.29 32.67
C GLU A 83 42.35 -18.25 33.71
N ILE A 84 41.83 -17.78 34.83
CA ILE A 84 41.32 -18.60 35.92
C ILE A 84 40.01 -18.00 36.44
N GLU A 85 38.92 -18.19 35.69
CA GLU A 85 37.52 -18.34 36.18
C GLU A 85 36.57 -18.44 34.97
N PHE A 86 36.64 -19.57 34.28
CA PHE A 86 35.83 -19.91 33.11
C PHE A 86 34.43 -20.44 33.50
N THR A 87 33.71 -19.74 34.37
CA THR A 87 32.31 -20.11 34.66
C THR A 87 31.46 -18.87 34.96
N GLN A 88 30.44 -18.63 34.13
CA GLN A 88 29.29 -17.75 34.35
C GLN A 88 29.43 -16.23 34.11
N THR A 89 30.18 -15.78 33.11
CA THR A 89 30.12 -14.36 32.68
C THR A 89 29.15 -14.15 31.51
N HIS A 90 28.32 -13.12 31.61
CA HIS A 90 27.36 -12.59 30.62
C HIS A 90 27.89 -12.58 29.17
N ALA A 91 27.71 -13.69 28.44
CA ALA A 91 28.14 -13.79 27.05
C ALA A 91 27.01 -13.31 26.13
N ILE A 92 27.20 -12.16 25.51
CA ILE A 92 26.32 -11.64 24.46
C ILE A 92 26.89 -12.07 23.10
N ILE A 93 26.03 -12.54 22.19
CA ILE A 93 26.43 -12.89 20.83
C ILE A 93 25.77 -11.94 19.85
N HIS A 94 26.57 -11.28 19.02
CA HIS A 94 26.11 -10.41 17.94
C HIS A 94 26.10 -11.18 16.63
N ILE A 95 24.94 -11.24 15.98
CA ILE A 95 24.72 -11.98 14.75
C ILE A 95 24.51 -10.97 13.63
N HIS A 96 25.26 -11.09 12.54
CA HIS A 96 25.27 -10.13 11.44
C HIS A 96 24.99 -10.82 10.11
N LEU A 97 23.98 -10.33 9.39
CA LEU A 97 23.62 -10.78 8.04
C LEU A 97 24.06 -9.70 7.05
N SER A 98 25.32 -9.77 6.60
CA SER A 98 25.99 -8.66 5.92
C SER A 98 25.35 -8.27 4.59
N ARG A 99 24.77 -9.23 3.85
CA ARG A 99 24.07 -8.96 2.57
C ARG A 99 22.67 -8.37 2.74
N LEU A 100 22.15 -8.32 3.97
CA LEU A 100 20.85 -7.73 4.29
C LEU A 100 20.98 -6.43 5.06
N GLY A 101 22.15 -6.16 5.66
CA GLY A 101 22.34 -5.02 6.55
C GLY A 101 21.53 -5.13 7.85
N ILE A 102 21.21 -6.35 8.29
CA ILE A 102 20.44 -6.64 9.51
C ILE A 102 21.33 -7.33 10.54
N ALA A 103 21.16 -6.99 11.81
CA ALA A 103 21.90 -7.57 12.91
C ALA A 103 21.02 -7.88 14.13
N PHE A 104 21.40 -8.94 14.85
CA PHE A 104 20.69 -9.42 16.03
C PHE A 104 21.65 -9.55 17.22
N LYS A 105 21.08 -9.56 18.42
CA LYS A 105 21.78 -9.78 19.68
C LYS A 105 21.15 -10.96 20.40
N TYR A 106 21.88 -12.06 20.54
CA TYR A 106 21.48 -13.21 21.32
C TYR A 106 21.97 -13.06 22.76
N ASP A 107 21.01 -13.02 23.68
CA ASP A 107 21.24 -13.09 25.12
C ASP A 107 21.19 -14.55 25.56
N VAL A 108 22.37 -15.12 25.79
CA VAL A 108 22.53 -16.54 26.14
C VAL A 108 21.84 -16.89 27.47
N ARG A 109 21.72 -15.95 28.41
CA ARG A 109 21.11 -16.22 29.72
C ARG A 109 19.61 -16.41 29.62
N ASN A 110 18.96 -15.55 28.83
CA ASN A 110 17.51 -15.55 28.68
C ASN A 110 17.05 -16.37 27.46
N ASN A 111 17.99 -16.88 26.66
CA ASN A 111 17.74 -17.61 25.42
C ASN A 111 16.93 -16.80 24.39
N ILE A 112 17.12 -15.48 24.33
CA ILE A 112 16.34 -14.58 23.46
C ILE A 112 17.25 -13.94 22.41
N ILE A 113 16.81 -13.93 21.15
CA ILE A 113 17.47 -13.22 20.06
C ILE A 113 16.71 -11.92 19.78
N VAL A 114 17.32 -10.79 20.12
CA VAL A 114 16.76 -9.45 19.94
C VAL A 114 17.19 -8.85 18.60
N SER A 115 16.27 -8.23 17.85
CA SER A 115 16.60 -7.46 16.65
C SER A 115 17.22 -6.11 17.01
N ARG A 116 18.24 -5.67 16.25
CA ARG A 116 18.81 -4.31 16.43
C ARG A 116 18.05 -3.26 15.61
N GLU A 117 17.51 -3.63 14.46
CA GLU A 117 16.80 -2.73 13.54
C GLU A 117 15.38 -2.47 14.01
N TYR A 118 14.72 -3.50 14.55
CA TYR A 118 13.37 -3.41 15.10
C TYR A 118 13.45 -3.49 16.62
N SER A 119 13.59 -2.33 17.26
CA SER A 119 13.60 -2.21 18.72
C SER A 119 12.41 -2.95 19.34
N GLU A 120 12.64 -3.61 20.47
CA GLU A 120 11.61 -4.33 21.24
C GLU A 120 10.98 -5.53 20.51
N MET A 121 11.66 -6.06 19.50
CA MET A 121 11.27 -7.28 18.79
C MET A 121 12.34 -8.36 19.00
N HIS A 122 11.90 -9.59 19.28
CA HIS A 122 12.74 -10.78 19.28
C HIS A 122 12.36 -11.73 18.15
N VAL A 123 13.27 -12.63 17.80
CA VAL A 123 12.97 -13.76 16.93
C VAL A 123 12.02 -14.71 17.67
N ASP A 124 10.86 -14.98 17.07
CA ASP A 124 9.86 -15.89 17.64
C ASP A 124 10.42 -17.33 17.71
N GLU A 125 10.20 -18.05 18.81
CA GLU A 125 10.59 -19.46 18.88
C GLU A 125 9.80 -20.29 17.87
N ASN A 126 8.50 -19.98 17.71
CA ASN A 126 7.66 -20.60 16.70
C ASN A 126 7.71 -19.81 15.40
N GLN A 127 8.57 -20.26 14.48
CA GLN A 127 8.70 -19.66 13.15
C GLN A 127 7.59 -20.07 12.16
N TRP A 128 6.48 -20.66 12.63
CA TRP A 128 5.27 -20.88 11.84
C TRP A 128 4.32 -19.67 11.97
N PHE A 129 3.94 -19.09 10.83
CA PHE A 129 3.13 -17.88 10.79
C PHE A 129 1.72 -18.09 10.20
N GLY A 130 1.30 -19.34 9.95
CA GLY A 130 -0.09 -19.71 9.62
C GLY A 130 -0.53 -19.43 8.16
N THR A 131 0.29 -18.75 7.37
CA THR A 131 0.08 -18.49 5.93
C THR A 131 1.37 -18.76 5.14
N LEU A 132 1.39 -18.50 3.83
CA LEU A 132 2.48 -18.80 2.89
C LEU A 132 3.07 -20.21 3.10
N THR A 133 2.18 -21.18 3.26
CA THR A 133 2.55 -22.58 3.54
C THR A 133 3.58 -23.07 2.53
N GLY A 134 4.64 -23.72 3.01
CA GLY A 134 5.73 -24.22 2.15
C GLY A 134 6.80 -23.19 1.80
N LEU A 135 6.68 -21.91 2.20
CA LEU A 135 7.76 -20.94 2.09
C LEU A 135 8.89 -21.28 3.09
N THR A 136 10.10 -21.46 2.56
CA THR A 136 11.29 -21.80 3.36
C THR A 136 12.04 -20.60 3.89
N ALA A 137 11.84 -19.44 3.27
CA ALA A 137 12.48 -18.19 3.62
C ALA A 137 11.55 -17.30 4.44
N GLY A 138 12.13 -16.54 5.38
CA GLY A 138 11.37 -15.62 6.22
C GLY A 138 11.67 -15.80 7.71
N LEU A 139 11.96 -14.70 8.40
CA LEU A 139 12.19 -14.68 9.84
C LEU A 139 11.07 -13.92 10.53
N LEU A 140 10.33 -14.62 11.38
CA LEU A 140 9.24 -14.05 12.17
C LEU A 140 9.80 -13.42 13.44
N LEU A 141 9.41 -12.16 13.68
CA LEU A 141 9.72 -11.40 14.87
C LEU A 141 8.46 -11.12 15.67
N SER A 142 8.56 -11.27 16.99
CA SER A 142 7.48 -11.02 17.95
C SER A 142 7.87 -9.94 18.96
N PRO A 143 6.91 -9.16 19.50
CA PRO A 143 7.20 -8.14 20.50
C PRO A 143 7.74 -8.75 21.81
N MET A 144 8.68 -8.11 22.49
CA MET A 144 9.21 -8.60 23.77
C MET A 144 8.14 -8.86 24.84
N SER A 145 7.00 -8.17 24.76
CA SER A 145 5.87 -8.36 25.68
C SER A 145 5.23 -9.75 25.63
N SER A 146 5.50 -10.58 24.60
CA SER A 146 4.89 -11.90 24.45
C SER A 146 5.62 -13.03 25.19
N ILE A 147 6.83 -12.80 25.69
CA ILE A 147 7.69 -13.83 26.29
C ILE A 147 7.06 -14.52 27.53
N ASN A 148 6.12 -13.85 28.21
CA ASN A 148 5.51 -14.33 29.46
C ASN A 148 3.97 -14.48 29.42
N ARG A 149 3.33 -14.52 28.23
CA ARG A 149 1.86 -14.51 28.12
C ARG A 149 1.32 -15.81 27.50
N GLU A 150 0.44 -16.51 28.21
CA GLU A 150 -0.33 -17.66 27.71
C GLU A 150 -1.34 -17.30 26.60
N TYR A 151 -1.62 -16.01 26.38
CA TYR A 151 -2.59 -15.55 25.38
C TYR A 151 -1.94 -15.27 24.00
N GLN A 152 -2.43 -15.98 22.97
CA GLN A 152 -1.89 -16.08 21.60
C GLN A 152 -2.06 -14.84 20.69
N HIS A 153 -2.55 -13.70 21.19
CA HIS A 153 -2.77 -12.51 20.34
C HIS A 153 -1.60 -11.52 20.45
N TYR A 154 -0.68 -11.57 19.49
CA TYR A 154 0.44 -10.64 19.42
C TYR A 154 -0.02 -9.28 18.89
N LEU A 155 0.55 -8.21 19.44
CA LEU A 155 0.20 -6.83 19.11
C LEU A 155 0.57 -6.45 17.67
N SER A 156 1.72 -6.92 17.18
CA SER A 156 2.21 -6.70 15.82
C SER A 156 3.45 -7.57 15.58
N ARG A 157 3.30 -8.75 14.98
CA ARG A 157 4.46 -9.53 14.53
C ARG A 157 4.98 -8.97 13.21
N LYS A 158 6.27 -9.15 12.93
CA LYS A 158 6.90 -8.73 11.69
C LYS A 158 7.58 -9.91 11.03
N LEU A 159 7.36 -10.10 9.74
CA LEU A 159 8.04 -11.11 8.95
C LEU A 159 9.02 -10.43 8.00
N ILE A 160 10.29 -10.74 8.17
CA ILE A 160 11.38 -10.29 7.30
C ILE A 160 11.56 -11.35 6.23
N VAL A 161 11.38 -11.00 4.96
CA VAL A 161 11.55 -11.92 3.83
C VAL A 161 12.63 -11.38 2.89
N PRO A 162 13.69 -12.15 2.58
CA PRO A 162 14.72 -11.71 1.65
C PRO A 162 14.14 -11.56 0.25
N PHE A 163 14.68 -10.64 -0.55
CA PHE A 163 14.29 -10.51 -1.95
C PHE A 163 15.16 -11.40 -2.86
N GLY A 164 14.52 -12.04 -3.83
CA GLY A 164 15.16 -12.88 -4.84
C GLY A 164 14.15 -13.55 -5.78
N LYS A 165 14.67 -14.34 -6.72
CA LYS A 165 13.86 -15.11 -7.67
C LYS A 165 13.18 -16.27 -6.94
N ILE A 166 11.88 -16.42 -7.11
CA ILE A 166 11.13 -17.47 -6.42
C ILE A 166 11.15 -18.76 -7.25
N THR A 167 11.50 -19.88 -6.60
CA THR A 167 11.50 -21.21 -7.20
C THR A 167 10.61 -22.17 -6.41
N VAL A 168 9.92 -23.04 -7.14
CA VAL A 168 8.97 -24.02 -6.58
C VAL A 168 9.50 -25.41 -6.84
N LYS A 169 9.59 -26.23 -5.79
CA LYS A 169 9.99 -27.64 -5.86
C LYS A 169 8.99 -28.49 -5.08
N ARG A 170 8.92 -29.78 -5.40
CA ARG A 170 8.14 -30.75 -4.64
C ARG A 170 9.07 -31.78 -4.03
N ILE A 171 9.02 -31.92 -2.71
CA ILE A 171 9.81 -32.90 -1.96
C ILE A 171 8.93 -34.12 -1.73
N SER A 172 9.43 -35.31 -2.07
CA SER A 172 8.73 -36.59 -1.85
C SER A 172 8.35 -36.76 -0.38
N GLY A 173 7.07 -37.03 -0.10
CA GLY A 173 6.54 -37.19 1.26
C GLY A 173 5.89 -35.94 1.86
N HIS A 174 6.12 -34.74 1.29
CA HIS A 174 5.44 -33.52 1.73
C HIS A 174 4.14 -33.30 0.93
N GLY A 175 3.05 -32.97 1.65
CA GLY A 175 1.72 -32.73 1.07
C GLY A 175 1.53 -31.37 0.39
N HIS A 176 2.54 -30.50 0.41
CA HIS A 176 2.51 -29.13 -0.14
C HIS A 176 3.83 -28.84 -0.87
N GLN A 177 3.81 -27.99 -1.90
CA GLN A 177 5.03 -27.55 -2.59
C GLN A 177 5.94 -26.72 -1.68
N THR A 178 7.25 -26.82 -1.90
CA THR A 178 8.26 -26.03 -1.21
C THR A 178 8.66 -24.85 -2.07
N VAL A 179 8.62 -23.65 -1.49
CA VAL A 179 8.96 -22.40 -2.16
C VAL A 179 10.26 -21.85 -1.56
N SER A 180 11.27 -21.65 -2.40
CA SER A 180 12.58 -21.11 -2.03
C SER A 180 12.86 -19.79 -2.75
N ILE A 181 13.68 -18.94 -2.14
CA ILE A 181 14.07 -17.64 -2.69
C ILE A 181 15.54 -17.70 -3.05
N GLU A 182 15.84 -17.68 -4.35
CA GLU A 182 17.20 -17.66 -4.89
C GLU A 182 17.69 -16.21 -4.97
N ARG A 183 18.67 -15.88 -4.12
CA ARG A 183 19.24 -14.53 -4.05
C ARG A 183 20.41 -14.41 -5.02
N ASN A 184 20.36 -13.42 -5.91
CA ASN A 184 21.46 -13.18 -6.85
C ASN A 184 22.48 -12.18 -6.24
N PRO A 185 23.76 -12.56 -6.00
CA PRO A 185 24.73 -11.69 -5.33
C PRO A 185 25.06 -10.40 -6.09
N SER A 186 24.80 -10.34 -7.40
CA SER A 186 25.03 -9.19 -8.27
C SER A 186 23.83 -8.22 -8.39
N MET A 187 22.72 -8.48 -7.69
CA MET A 187 21.56 -7.57 -7.68
C MET A 187 21.82 -6.31 -6.84
N SER A 188 22.16 -5.21 -7.51
CA SER A 188 22.34 -3.86 -6.93
C SER A 188 21.01 -3.12 -6.67
N PHE A 189 19.91 -3.83 -6.41
CA PHE A 189 18.62 -3.17 -6.15
C PHE A 189 18.56 -2.62 -4.72
N ALA A 190 17.84 -1.50 -4.54
CA ALA A 190 17.73 -0.77 -3.27
C ALA A 190 17.04 -1.56 -2.14
N HIS A 191 16.34 -2.67 -2.45
CA HIS A 191 15.60 -3.49 -1.48
C HIS A 191 16.19 -4.90 -1.43
N GLN A 192 16.95 -5.20 -0.37
CA GLN A 192 17.54 -6.52 -0.14
C GLN A 192 16.57 -7.50 0.54
N TYR A 193 15.56 -6.96 1.24
CA TYR A 193 14.48 -7.69 1.91
C TYR A 193 13.22 -6.81 2.00
N PHE A 194 12.09 -7.45 2.29
CA PHE A 194 10.82 -6.79 2.60
C PHE A 194 10.37 -7.13 4.02
N VAL A 195 9.56 -6.23 4.60
CA VAL A 195 8.96 -6.41 5.92
C VAL A 195 7.45 -6.46 5.77
N PHE A 196 6.86 -7.53 6.28
CA PHE A 196 5.41 -7.71 6.32
C PHE A 196 4.92 -7.66 7.76
N ASN A 197 3.97 -6.78 8.05
CA ASN A 197 3.34 -6.65 9.36
C ASN A 197 2.16 -7.61 9.45
N PHE A 198 2.14 -8.42 10.51
CA PHE A 198 0.99 -9.23 10.91
C PHE A 198 0.08 -8.40 11.81
N ASN A 199 -1.20 -8.34 11.45
CA ASN A 199 -2.26 -7.90 12.35
C ASN A 199 -3.09 -9.13 12.73
N ASP A 200 -2.75 -9.77 13.85
CA ASP A 200 -3.34 -11.05 14.27
C ASP A 200 -4.83 -10.90 14.61
N ARG A 201 -5.28 -9.71 15.02
CA ARG A 201 -6.71 -9.42 15.25
C ARG A 201 -7.49 -9.39 13.96
N LEU A 202 -6.95 -8.73 12.94
CA LEU A 202 -7.58 -8.62 11.63
C LEU A 202 -7.32 -9.84 10.72
N GLN A 203 -6.37 -10.70 11.10
CA GLN A 203 -5.91 -11.84 10.32
C GLN A 203 -5.40 -11.45 8.92
N ILE A 204 -4.65 -10.34 8.86
CA ILE A 204 -4.05 -9.83 7.62
C ILE A 204 -2.55 -9.69 7.72
N LEU A 205 -1.92 -9.86 6.57
CA LEU A 205 -0.51 -9.62 6.31
C LEU A 205 -0.39 -8.45 5.32
N GLN A 206 0.38 -7.42 5.68
CA GLN A 206 0.52 -6.19 4.89
C GLN A 206 1.97 -5.75 4.76
N SER A 207 2.33 -5.20 3.61
CA SER A 207 3.66 -4.63 3.36
C SER A 207 3.76 -3.18 3.84
N THR A 208 4.90 -2.84 4.44
CA THR A 208 5.26 -1.44 4.74
C THR A 208 5.62 -0.65 3.48
N ASP A 209 6.13 -1.34 2.46
CA ASP A 209 6.56 -0.73 1.20
C ASP A 209 5.49 -0.91 0.12
N SER A 210 5.17 0.15 -0.61
CA SER A 210 4.16 0.15 -1.66
C SER A 210 4.66 0.92 -2.90
N PRO A 211 4.47 0.41 -4.13
CA PRO A 211 3.74 -0.81 -4.48
C PRO A 211 4.58 -2.10 -4.44
N THR A 212 5.91 -2.00 -4.47
CA THR A 212 6.82 -3.14 -4.69
C THR A 212 6.66 -4.26 -3.67
N GLY A 213 6.61 -3.95 -2.38
CA GLY A 213 6.44 -4.96 -1.34
C GLY A 213 5.06 -5.62 -1.35
N TRP A 214 4.00 -4.88 -1.72
CA TRP A 214 2.67 -5.45 -1.94
C TRP A 214 2.63 -6.42 -3.13
N LEU A 215 3.30 -6.08 -4.24
CA LEU A 215 3.45 -6.97 -5.38
C LEU A 215 4.24 -8.23 -5.00
N TYR A 216 5.33 -8.09 -4.23
CA TYR A 216 6.12 -9.23 -3.78
C TYR A 216 5.31 -10.15 -2.87
N LEU A 217 4.51 -9.59 -1.95
CA LEU A 217 3.61 -10.35 -1.10
C LEU A 217 2.56 -11.12 -1.92
N ALA A 218 1.98 -10.50 -2.95
CA ALA A 218 1.05 -11.17 -3.86
C ALA A 218 1.71 -12.33 -4.62
N LEU A 219 2.96 -12.14 -5.07
CA LEU A 219 3.75 -13.20 -5.71
C LEU A 219 4.01 -14.37 -4.76
N LEU A 220 4.38 -14.10 -3.51
CA LEU A 220 4.59 -15.15 -2.50
C LEU A 220 3.32 -15.97 -2.29
N HIS A 221 2.17 -15.32 -2.07
CA HIS A 221 0.89 -16.02 -1.91
C HIS A 221 0.51 -16.85 -3.16
N ALA A 222 0.77 -16.33 -4.36
CA ALA A 222 0.50 -17.06 -5.60
C ALA A 222 1.37 -18.32 -5.73
N MET A 223 2.65 -18.25 -5.35
CA MET A 223 3.61 -19.37 -5.43
C MET A 223 3.41 -20.41 -4.31
N THR A 224 2.89 -19.99 -3.16
CA THR A 224 2.52 -20.90 -2.06
C THR A 224 1.06 -21.35 -2.14
N SER A 225 0.40 -21.17 -3.29
CA SER A 225 -1.03 -21.44 -3.41
C SER A 225 -1.37 -22.93 -3.34
N HIS A 226 -2.39 -23.28 -2.57
CA HIS A 226 -2.90 -24.63 -2.39
C HIS A 226 -4.43 -24.66 -2.47
N PRO A 227 -5.07 -25.79 -2.84
CA PRO A 227 -6.54 -25.87 -2.93
C PRO A 227 -7.26 -25.70 -1.59
N LEU A 228 -6.54 -25.92 -0.49
CA LEU A 228 -7.02 -25.63 0.86
C LEU A 228 -6.58 -24.22 1.27
N PRO A 229 -7.48 -23.44 1.91
CA PRO A 229 -7.12 -22.14 2.45
C PRO A 229 -6.08 -22.29 3.55
N ASP A 230 -5.25 -21.26 3.74
CA ASP A 230 -4.34 -21.20 4.88
C ASP A 230 -5.08 -20.81 6.17
N GLU A 231 -4.51 -21.22 7.30
CA GLU A 231 -5.13 -21.10 8.63
C GLU A 231 -5.26 -19.63 9.06
N TYR A 232 -4.28 -18.80 8.69
CA TYR A 232 -4.21 -17.43 9.17
C TYR A 232 -5.14 -16.48 8.40
N THR A 233 -5.15 -16.52 7.06
CA THR A 233 -5.94 -15.60 6.23
C THR A 233 -7.34 -16.15 5.89
N GLY A 234 -7.58 -17.45 6.11
CA GLY A 234 -8.82 -18.12 5.71
C GLY A 234 -8.99 -18.23 4.19
N MET A 235 -8.00 -17.80 3.40
CA MET A 235 -8.03 -17.78 1.95
C MET A 235 -6.97 -18.72 1.39
N THR A 236 -7.20 -19.20 0.17
CA THR A 236 -6.12 -19.83 -0.60
C THR A 236 -5.09 -18.78 -1.01
N GLY A 237 -3.84 -19.21 -1.23
CA GLY A 237 -2.80 -18.31 -1.73
C GLY A 237 -3.20 -17.61 -3.03
N MET A 238 -3.95 -18.28 -3.92
CA MET A 238 -4.48 -17.67 -5.14
C MET A 238 -5.46 -16.54 -4.86
N GLU A 239 -6.47 -16.80 -4.02
CA GLU A 239 -7.49 -15.82 -3.64
C GLU A 239 -6.83 -14.59 -3.00
N ARG A 240 -5.90 -14.82 -2.06
CA ARG A 240 -5.19 -13.73 -1.38
C ARG A 240 -4.30 -12.93 -2.32
N ALA A 241 -3.61 -13.59 -3.25
CA ALA A 241 -2.79 -12.92 -4.26
C ALA A 241 -3.63 -12.02 -5.18
N VAL A 242 -4.79 -12.51 -5.66
CA VAL A 242 -5.68 -11.70 -6.52
C VAL A 242 -6.29 -10.53 -5.74
N GLU A 243 -6.68 -10.73 -4.48
CA GLU A 243 -7.16 -9.65 -3.62
C GLU A 243 -6.10 -8.54 -3.45
N LEU A 244 -4.86 -8.92 -3.14
CA LEU A 244 -3.74 -7.98 -3.01
C LEU A 244 -3.47 -7.22 -4.32
N LEU A 245 -3.48 -7.90 -5.47
CA LEU A 245 -3.27 -7.26 -6.77
C LEU A 245 -4.40 -6.27 -7.14
N ASN A 246 -5.62 -6.52 -6.69
CA ASN A 246 -6.75 -5.62 -6.85
C ASN A 246 -6.77 -4.46 -5.83
N SER A 247 -6.01 -4.56 -4.74
CA SER A 247 -5.93 -3.53 -3.68
C SER A 247 -5.17 -2.27 -4.13
N ALA A 248 -5.49 -1.12 -3.53
CA ALA A 248 -4.82 0.16 -3.78
C ALA A 248 -3.31 0.11 -3.50
N GLY A 249 -2.87 -0.79 -2.61
CA GLY A 249 -1.46 -1.00 -2.28
C GLY A 249 -0.58 -1.39 -3.47
N CYS A 250 -1.09 -2.15 -4.45
CA CYS A 250 -0.33 -2.58 -5.64
C CYS A 250 -0.35 -1.55 -6.79
N TRP A 251 -1.27 -0.58 -6.78
CA TRP A 251 -1.48 0.32 -7.91
C TRP A 251 -0.68 1.61 -7.77
N THR A 252 -0.15 2.10 -8.88
CA THR A 252 0.58 3.36 -8.95
C THR A 252 0.32 4.05 -10.28
N ASP A 253 0.32 5.36 -10.25
CA ASP A 253 0.26 6.23 -11.44
C ASP A 253 1.67 6.61 -11.94
N GLN A 254 2.73 6.19 -11.23
CA GLN A 254 4.14 6.34 -11.63
C GLN A 254 4.65 5.03 -12.25
N SER A 255 5.55 5.10 -13.23
CA SER A 255 6.18 3.91 -13.81
C SER A 255 6.77 3.02 -12.72
N PHE A 256 6.49 1.73 -12.80
CA PHE A 256 7.17 0.76 -11.98
C PHE A 256 8.69 0.84 -12.18
N ASP A 257 9.41 0.77 -11.07
CA ASP A 257 10.85 0.58 -11.08
C ASP A 257 11.20 -0.83 -11.63
N PRO A 258 12.46 -1.09 -12.04
CA PRO A 258 12.84 -2.37 -12.63
C PRO A 258 12.59 -3.58 -11.74
N LEU A 259 12.66 -3.40 -10.41
CA LEU A 259 12.40 -4.46 -9.44
C LEU A 259 10.90 -4.79 -9.39
N SER A 260 10.04 -3.79 -9.35
CA SER A 260 8.58 -3.98 -9.46
C SER A 260 8.18 -4.66 -10.78
N LEU A 261 8.82 -4.30 -11.90
CA LEU A 261 8.57 -4.92 -13.20
C LEU A 261 8.99 -6.40 -13.26
N ASP A 262 10.09 -6.78 -12.61
CA ASP A 262 10.53 -8.17 -12.49
C ASP A 262 9.52 -9.00 -11.67
N ILE A 263 9.03 -8.46 -10.55
CA ILE A 263 8.00 -9.11 -9.74
C ILE A 263 6.71 -9.28 -10.56
N CYS A 264 6.27 -8.23 -11.27
CA CYS A 264 5.13 -8.31 -12.18
C CYS A 264 5.32 -9.39 -13.26
N TYR A 265 6.52 -9.53 -13.82
CA TYR A 265 6.83 -10.59 -14.79
C TYR A 265 6.75 -11.99 -14.19
N GLN A 266 7.24 -12.18 -12.95
CA GLN A 266 7.11 -13.46 -12.25
C GLN A 266 5.64 -13.82 -12.02
N ILE A 267 4.80 -12.85 -11.60
CA ILE A 267 3.35 -13.05 -11.41
C ILE A 267 2.65 -13.37 -12.73
N SER A 268 2.92 -12.62 -13.79
CA SER A 268 2.26 -12.82 -15.09
C SER A 268 2.59 -14.19 -15.70
N ASN A 269 3.76 -14.74 -15.40
CA ASN A 269 4.16 -16.09 -15.80
C ASN A 269 3.45 -17.22 -15.06
N ILE A 270 2.72 -16.94 -13.97
CA ILE A 270 1.88 -17.93 -13.29
C ILE A 270 0.63 -18.23 -14.14
N SER A 271 0.15 -17.26 -14.93
CA SER A 271 -0.98 -17.51 -15.83
C SER A 271 -0.63 -18.59 -16.87
N PRO A 272 -1.55 -19.52 -17.16
CA PRO A 272 -1.35 -20.55 -18.19
C PRO A 272 -1.11 -19.92 -19.55
N SER A 273 -0.27 -20.55 -20.37
CA SER A 273 -0.11 -20.18 -21.77
C SER A 273 -1.20 -20.82 -22.63
N SER A 274 -1.80 -20.09 -23.56
CA SER A 274 -2.89 -20.55 -24.41
C SER A 274 -2.63 -20.16 -25.87
N LYS A 275 -2.93 -21.08 -26.79
CA LYS A 275 -2.84 -20.90 -28.24
C LYS A 275 -3.95 -21.68 -28.94
N TYR A 276 -4.35 -21.24 -30.12
CA TYR A 276 -5.17 -22.04 -31.00
C TYR A 276 -4.35 -23.10 -31.75
N TYR A 277 -4.98 -24.24 -32.06
CA TYR A 277 -4.41 -25.31 -32.87
C TYR A 277 -5.35 -25.72 -34.00
N PRO A 278 -4.89 -25.73 -35.27
CA PRO A 278 -3.65 -25.11 -35.76
C PRO A 278 -3.63 -23.59 -35.50
N GLU A 279 -2.45 -22.95 -35.39
CA GLU A 279 -2.34 -21.52 -35.01
C GLU A 279 -3.13 -20.55 -35.93
N HIS A 280 -3.43 -20.96 -37.17
CA HIS A 280 -4.18 -20.18 -38.15
C HIS A 280 -5.71 -20.42 -38.10
N LEU A 281 -6.22 -21.29 -37.21
CA LEU A 281 -7.64 -21.62 -37.08
C LEU A 281 -8.08 -21.58 -35.61
N THR A 282 -9.21 -20.95 -35.32
CA THR A 282 -9.80 -20.90 -33.97
C THR A 282 -10.62 -22.16 -33.62
N CYS A 283 -10.18 -23.35 -34.06
CA CYS A 283 -10.97 -24.59 -33.96
C CYS A 283 -10.67 -25.43 -32.71
N MET A 284 -9.49 -25.33 -32.11
CA MET A 284 -9.13 -26.03 -30.87
C MET A 284 -8.23 -25.17 -29.99
N GLU A 285 -8.47 -25.17 -28.68
CA GLU A 285 -7.67 -24.44 -27.70
C GLU A 285 -6.64 -25.36 -27.04
N LYS A 286 -5.38 -24.94 -27.03
CA LYS A 286 -4.28 -25.66 -26.38
C LYS A 286 -3.77 -24.84 -25.19
N ILE A 287 -3.97 -25.36 -23.98
CA ILE A 287 -3.51 -24.75 -22.73
C ILE A 287 -2.24 -25.48 -22.26
N SER A 288 -1.17 -24.71 -21.99
CA SER A 288 0.10 -25.17 -21.46
C SER A 288 0.39 -24.48 -20.12
N TRP A 289 0.44 -25.28 -19.06
CA TRP A 289 0.68 -24.86 -17.68
C TRP A 289 2.19 -24.70 -17.44
N LYS A 290 2.62 -23.54 -16.94
CA LYS A 290 4.05 -23.16 -16.89
C LYS A 290 4.80 -23.77 -15.70
N TYR A 291 4.14 -23.90 -14.55
CA TYR A 291 4.74 -24.44 -13.34
C TYR A 291 4.22 -25.84 -13.05
N GLN A 292 5.04 -26.86 -13.34
CA GLN A 292 4.67 -28.27 -13.17
C GLN A 292 4.35 -28.64 -11.72
N PHE A 293 4.95 -27.96 -10.75
CA PHE A 293 4.79 -28.24 -9.31
C PHE A 293 3.71 -27.38 -8.63
N LEU A 294 3.13 -26.39 -9.33
CA LEU A 294 1.97 -25.65 -8.82
C LEU A 294 0.69 -26.35 -9.27
N PRO A 295 -0.34 -26.49 -8.39
CA PRO A 295 -1.62 -27.04 -8.79
C PRO A 295 -2.21 -26.28 -9.98
N TYR A 296 -2.62 -26.99 -11.04
CA TYR A 296 -3.20 -26.37 -12.24
C TYR A 296 -4.41 -25.50 -11.92
N SER A 297 -5.23 -25.96 -10.98
CA SER A 297 -6.41 -25.26 -10.46
C SER A 297 -6.16 -23.86 -9.90
N LEU A 298 -4.90 -23.54 -9.59
CA LEU A 298 -4.51 -22.31 -8.92
C LEU A 298 -3.65 -21.39 -9.79
N GLN A 299 -3.31 -21.83 -11.00
CA GLN A 299 -2.70 -21.00 -12.03
C GLN A 299 -3.81 -20.17 -12.72
N HIS A 300 -4.24 -19.10 -12.04
CA HIS A 300 -5.37 -18.25 -12.42
C HIS A 300 -5.15 -17.53 -13.77
N PHE A 301 -6.14 -17.58 -14.68
CA PHE A 301 -6.06 -16.90 -15.99
C PHE A 301 -5.94 -15.37 -15.89
N GLY A 302 -6.47 -14.79 -14.80
CA GLY A 302 -6.44 -13.35 -14.58
C GLY A 302 -5.11 -12.74 -14.11
N TYR A 303 -4.10 -13.52 -13.68
CA TYR A 303 -2.83 -12.91 -13.19
C TYR A 303 -2.17 -12.03 -14.26
N TYR A 304 -2.02 -12.54 -15.48
CA TYR A 304 -1.50 -11.77 -16.60
C TYR A 304 -2.36 -10.53 -16.90
N LEU A 305 -3.69 -10.66 -16.89
CA LEU A 305 -4.61 -9.55 -17.18
C LEU A 305 -4.50 -8.43 -16.14
N ILE A 306 -4.39 -8.77 -14.85
CA ILE A 306 -4.20 -7.78 -13.78
C ILE A 306 -2.84 -7.10 -13.91
N VAL A 307 -1.77 -7.86 -14.12
CA VAL A 307 -0.42 -7.31 -14.28
C VAL A 307 -0.34 -6.40 -15.51
N LYS A 308 -0.91 -6.81 -16.65
CA LYS A 308 -1.00 -5.99 -17.85
C LYS A 308 -1.68 -4.66 -17.55
N LYS A 309 -2.86 -4.69 -16.91
CA LYS A 309 -3.59 -3.47 -16.52
C LYS A 309 -2.81 -2.59 -15.53
N LEU A 310 -2.07 -3.19 -14.58
CA LEU A 310 -1.21 -2.48 -13.63
C LEU A 310 -0.09 -1.73 -14.36
N ILE A 311 0.64 -2.43 -15.25
CA ILE A 311 1.73 -1.84 -16.04
C ILE A 311 1.18 -0.74 -16.94
N ASP A 312 0.13 -1.02 -17.72
CA ASP A 312 -0.52 -0.04 -18.59
C ASP A 312 -0.94 1.22 -17.81
N THR A 313 -1.49 1.05 -16.60
CA THR A 313 -1.91 2.18 -15.77
C THR A 313 -0.71 2.97 -15.24
N SER A 314 0.37 2.28 -14.84
CA SER A 314 1.60 2.93 -14.38
C SER A 314 2.29 3.74 -15.48
N GLU A 315 2.15 3.32 -16.74
CA GLU A 315 2.80 3.96 -17.89
C GLU A 315 2.00 5.12 -18.49
N LYS A 316 0.67 5.12 -18.34
CA LYS A 316 -0.22 6.16 -18.89
C LYS A 316 0.18 7.59 -18.52
N LEU A 317 0.69 7.78 -17.30
CA LEU A 317 1.09 9.09 -16.79
C LEU A 317 2.61 9.27 -16.71
N ASN A 318 3.40 8.49 -17.46
CA ASN A 318 4.85 8.62 -17.51
C ASN A 318 5.34 10.04 -17.84
N PHE A 319 4.59 10.78 -18.67
CA PHE A 319 4.92 12.16 -19.02
C PHE A 319 4.90 13.14 -17.83
N MET A 320 4.24 12.78 -16.72
CA MET A 320 4.18 13.59 -15.49
C MET A 320 5.39 13.40 -14.57
N TYR A 321 6.22 12.38 -14.81
CA TYR A 321 7.32 12.06 -13.90
C TYR A 321 8.65 12.08 -14.67
N PRO A 322 9.75 12.57 -14.08
CA PRO A 322 11.05 12.50 -14.71
C PRO A 322 11.41 11.03 -14.97
N LEU A 323 11.77 10.70 -16.21
CA LEU A 323 12.24 9.37 -16.58
C LEU A 323 13.51 9.07 -15.78
N ALA A 324 13.43 8.17 -14.80
CA ALA A 324 14.62 7.67 -14.13
C ALA A 324 15.53 7.01 -15.18
N ASN A 325 16.67 7.66 -15.49
CA ASN A 325 17.77 7.22 -16.37
C ASN A 325 17.44 6.03 -17.27
N SER A 326 16.62 6.27 -18.28
CA SER A 326 16.20 5.27 -19.27
C SER A 326 17.28 5.07 -20.33
N ASN A 327 18.45 4.57 -19.96
CA ASN A 327 19.42 4.02 -20.91
C ASN A 327 19.24 2.50 -21.13
N LYS A 328 18.14 1.91 -20.65
CA LYS A 328 17.79 0.49 -20.88
C LYS A 328 16.30 0.25 -21.16
N LYS A 329 15.56 1.25 -21.69
CA LYS A 329 14.17 1.05 -22.15
C LYS A 329 14.16 0.75 -23.64
N SER A 330 14.48 -0.49 -24.03
CA SER A 330 14.14 -1.00 -25.37
C SER A 330 13.95 -2.51 -25.47
N ASN A 331 14.37 -3.32 -24.48
CA ASN A 331 14.31 -4.79 -24.60
C ASN A 331 13.42 -5.53 -23.58
N THR A 332 12.78 -4.86 -22.61
CA THR A 332 11.97 -5.58 -21.60
C THR A 332 10.52 -5.80 -22.01
N LEU A 333 9.88 -4.87 -22.74
CA LEU A 333 8.47 -4.99 -23.16
C LEU A 333 8.21 -6.09 -24.21
N SER A 334 9.22 -6.44 -25.03
CA SER A 334 9.09 -7.50 -26.06
C SER A 334 8.98 -8.91 -25.48
N GLY A 335 9.29 -9.12 -24.19
CA GLY A 335 9.12 -10.40 -23.50
C GLY A 335 7.75 -10.60 -22.84
N TYR A 336 6.87 -9.57 -22.81
CA TYR A 336 5.56 -9.61 -22.14
C TYR A 336 4.39 -10.01 -23.06
N SER A 337 4.65 -10.40 -24.31
CA SER A 337 3.60 -10.90 -25.20
C SER A 337 3.21 -12.32 -24.78
N HIS A 338 2.11 -12.43 -24.04
CA HIS A 338 1.38 -13.69 -24.00
C HIS A 338 0.81 -13.94 -25.40
N SER A 339 0.94 -15.16 -25.92
CA SER A 339 0.79 -15.44 -27.36
C SER A 339 -0.57 -15.10 -27.93
N ASP A 340 -1.61 -15.03 -27.09
CA ASP A 340 -2.94 -14.59 -27.51
C ASP A 340 -3.77 -14.04 -26.33
N THR A 341 -3.67 -12.72 -26.07
CA THR A 341 -4.34 -12.11 -24.91
C THR A 341 -5.86 -12.21 -24.98
N LYS A 342 -6.44 -12.21 -26.18
CA LYS A 342 -7.88 -12.35 -26.39
C LYS A 342 -8.39 -13.73 -26.00
N LEU A 343 -7.63 -14.77 -26.37
CA LEU A 343 -7.95 -16.14 -25.93
C LEU A 343 -7.87 -16.26 -24.41
N LEU A 344 -6.91 -15.57 -23.76
CA LEU A 344 -6.83 -15.57 -22.30
C LEU A 344 -8.00 -14.82 -21.63
N GLU A 345 -8.46 -13.69 -22.21
CA GLU A 345 -9.66 -12.97 -21.76
C GLU A 345 -10.92 -13.83 -21.90
N LYS A 346 -11.07 -14.53 -23.04
CA LYS A 346 -12.12 -15.53 -23.26
C LYS A 346 -12.06 -16.65 -22.23
N LEU A 347 -10.89 -17.28 -22.03
CA LEU A 347 -10.70 -18.34 -21.03
C LEU A 347 -10.99 -17.83 -19.61
N TYR A 348 -10.56 -16.63 -19.23
CA TYR A 348 -10.95 -16.04 -17.96
C TYR A 348 -12.48 -15.95 -17.86
N TRP A 349 -13.15 -15.46 -18.90
CA TRP A 349 -14.60 -15.27 -18.93
C TRP A 349 -15.37 -16.60 -18.83
N ASP A 350 -14.96 -17.61 -19.60
CA ASP A 350 -15.57 -18.95 -19.62
C ASP A 350 -15.43 -19.65 -18.26
N TYR A 351 -14.30 -19.45 -17.57
CA TYR A 351 -14.03 -20.02 -16.25
C TYR A 351 -14.39 -19.06 -15.09
N ARG A 352 -14.90 -17.87 -15.35
CA ARG A 352 -15.15 -16.80 -14.36
C ARG A 352 -15.98 -17.29 -13.17
N ASP A 353 -17.03 -18.05 -13.46
CA ASP A 353 -17.95 -18.54 -12.42
C ASP A 353 -17.43 -19.73 -11.63
N SER A 354 -16.31 -20.32 -12.05
CA SER A 354 -15.59 -21.33 -11.26
C SER A 354 -14.70 -20.71 -10.17
N TYR A 355 -14.37 -19.42 -10.27
CA TYR A 355 -13.59 -18.71 -9.28
C TYR A 355 -14.45 -18.16 -8.13
N ASN A 356 -13.90 -18.20 -6.92
CA ASN A 356 -14.43 -17.46 -5.78
C ASN A 356 -14.56 -15.97 -6.17
N PRO A 357 -15.67 -15.28 -5.85
CA PRO A 357 -15.80 -13.84 -6.06
C PRO A 357 -14.60 -12.99 -5.59
N ALA A 358 -13.92 -13.39 -4.52
CA ALA A 358 -12.72 -12.71 -4.04
C ALA A 358 -11.50 -12.84 -4.98
N ALA A 359 -11.45 -13.91 -5.79
CA ALA A 359 -10.42 -14.18 -6.79
C ALA A 359 -10.79 -13.71 -8.20
N ARG A 360 -11.88 -12.96 -8.38
CA ARG A 360 -12.27 -12.42 -9.69
C ARG A 360 -11.48 -11.14 -10.02
N LEU A 361 -11.44 -10.81 -11.30
CA LEU A 361 -10.96 -9.51 -11.77
C LEU A 361 -11.83 -8.39 -11.18
N SER A 362 -11.24 -7.20 -11.05
CA SER A 362 -12.01 -6.02 -10.64
C SER A 362 -13.17 -5.77 -11.60
N GLN A 363 -14.28 -5.20 -11.09
CA GLN A 363 -15.47 -4.92 -11.90
C GLN A 363 -15.15 -4.08 -13.15
N GLU A 364 -14.25 -3.10 -13.05
CA GLU A 364 -13.82 -2.29 -14.19
C GLU A 364 -13.16 -3.14 -15.28
N MET A 365 -12.34 -4.11 -14.89
CA MET A 365 -11.69 -5.01 -15.85
C MET A 365 -12.70 -5.97 -16.49
N GLU A 366 -13.66 -6.51 -15.73
CA GLU A 366 -14.71 -7.35 -16.30
C GLU A 366 -15.62 -6.56 -17.25
N GLU A 367 -15.94 -5.31 -16.92
CA GLU A 367 -16.67 -4.40 -17.81
C GLU A 367 -15.86 -4.04 -19.07
N ASP A 368 -14.54 -3.88 -18.94
CA ASP A 368 -13.66 -3.62 -20.08
C ASP A 368 -13.62 -4.82 -21.04
N ILE A 369 -13.53 -6.05 -20.52
CA ILE A 369 -13.61 -7.29 -21.32
C ILE A 369 -14.96 -7.34 -22.08
N LEU A 370 -16.07 -7.07 -21.38
CA LEU A 370 -17.40 -7.04 -22.00
C LEU A 370 -17.57 -5.97 -23.08
N ARG A 371 -16.93 -4.81 -22.94
CA ARG A 371 -17.00 -3.73 -23.94
C ARG A 371 -16.18 -4.02 -25.19
N GLN A 372 -15.10 -4.78 -25.05
CA GLN A 372 -14.16 -5.05 -26.13
C GLN A 372 -14.61 -6.20 -27.02
N ASP A 373 -15.31 -7.19 -26.46
CA ASP A 373 -15.65 -8.42 -27.18
C ASP A 373 -17.12 -8.82 -27.04
N SER A 374 -17.77 -9.05 -28.19
CA SER A 374 -19.05 -9.75 -28.27
C SER A 374 -18.80 -11.26 -28.20
N PHE A 375 -18.44 -11.79 -27.04
CA PHE A 375 -18.33 -13.24 -26.88
C PHE A 375 -19.74 -13.85 -26.89
N ASP A 376 -20.06 -14.64 -27.92
CA ASP A 376 -21.10 -15.66 -27.79
C ASP A 376 -20.60 -16.62 -26.71
N SER A 377 -21.19 -16.54 -25.52
CA SER A 377 -20.79 -17.39 -24.41
C SER A 377 -20.87 -18.85 -24.87
N TYR A 378 -19.74 -19.53 -25.01
CA TYR A 378 -19.75 -20.98 -25.13
C TYR A 378 -20.01 -21.53 -23.73
N ARG A 379 -21.26 -21.41 -23.29
CA ARG A 379 -21.74 -22.27 -22.23
C ARG A 379 -21.72 -23.68 -22.82
N PRO A 380 -21.12 -24.70 -22.17
CA PRO A 380 -21.47 -26.07 -22.49
C PRO A 380 -22.94 -26.25 -22.10
N THR A 381 -23.84 -25.84 -22.98
CA THR A 381 -25.23 -26.28 -22.97
C THR A 381 -25.20 -27.75 -23.39
N PRO A 382 -25.75 -28.68 -22.59
CA PRO A 382 -26.06 -29.99 -23.12
C PRO A 382 -27.01 -29.75 -24.28
N ILE A 383 -26.53 -29.98 -25.50
CA ILE A 383 -27.34 -29.86 -26.71
C ILE A 383 -28.38 -30.98 -26.62
N TYR A 384 -29.57 -30.65 -26.16
CA TYR A 384 -30.77 -31.37 -26.54
C TYR A 384 -31.14 -30.86 -27.94
N ASP A 385 -30.46 -31.36 -28.98
CA ASP A 385 -30.99 -31.24 -30.34
C ASP A 385 -31.71 -32.54 -30.70
N SER A 386 -33.02 -32.40 -30.70
CA SER A 386 -33.93 -33.24 -31.45
C SER A 386 -33.59 -33.18 -32.94
N SER A 387 -33.61 -34.36 -33.56
CA SER A 387 -33.71 -34.63 -35.01
C SER A 387 -32.45 -34.51 -35.90
N ILE A 388 -31.92 -35.70 -36.23
CA ILE A 388 -31.39 -36.12 -37.55
C ILE A 388 -30.08 -35.46 -38.02
N THR A 389 -28.95 -36.15 -37.87
CA THR A 389 -28.15 -36.75 -38.98
C THR A 389 -26.89 -37.44 -38.43
N ASP A 390 -26.46 -38.46 -39.17
CA ASP A 390 -25.48 -39.48 -38.82
C ASP A 390 -24.05 -38.96 -38.52
N TYR A 391 -23.69 -38.88 -37.24
CA TYR A 391 -22.30 -38.93 -36.81
C TYR A 391 -22.07 -40.18 -35.97
N GLN A 392 -21.16 -41.06 -36.44
CA GLN A 392 -20.71 -42.22 -35.68
C GLN A 392 -20.12 -41.74 -34.34
N SER A 393 -20.71 -42.22 -33.24
CA SER A 393 -20.25 -41.94 -31.90
C SER A 393 -18.81 -42.43 -31.71
N PHE A 394 -17.88 -41.49 -31.53
CA PHE A 394 -16.57 -41.79 -30.98
C PHE A 394 -16.77 -42.49 -29.62
N ARG A 395 -16.27 -43.72 -29.50
CA ARG A 395 -16.28 -44.51 -28.25
C ARG A 395 -15.28 -43.91 -27.26
N LEU A 396 -15.70 -42.84 -26.57
CA LEU A 396 -14.95 -42.03 -25.61
C LEU A 396 -14.39 -42.77 -24.37
N THR A 397 -14.72 -44.03 -24.14
CA THR A 397 -14.42 -44.71 -22.87
C THR A 397 -13.22 -45.64 -22.90
N ASN A 398 -12.81 -46.18 -24.05
CA ASN A 398 -11.68 -47.12 -24.11
C ASN A 398 -10.30 -46.44 -24.17
N ASP A 399 -10.22 -45.19 -24.63
CA ASP A 399 -8.93 -44.49 -24.79
C ASP A 399 -8.45 -43.80 -23.51
N MET A 400 -9.35 -43.36 -22.62
CA MET A 400 -8.97 -42.71 -21.35
C MET A 400 -8.19 -43.64 -20.40
N TYR A 401 -8.42 -44.95 -20.46
CA TYR A 401 -7.73 -45.92 -19.61
C TYR A 401 -6.42 -46.44 -20.24
N ARG A 402 -6.28 -46.36 -21.57
CA ARG A 402 -5.04 -46.75 -22.28
C ARG A 402 -3.92 -45.72 -22.12
N CYS A 403 -4.27 -44.45 -21.91
CA CYS A 403 -3.30 -43.34 -21.81
C CYS A 403 -2.75 -43.08 -20.39
N GLY A 404 -3.23 -43.78 -19.35
CA GLY A 404 -2.70 -43.62 -17.99
C GLY A 404 -3.06 -42.30 -17.28
N ASP A 405 -4.09 -41.59 -17.74
CA ASP A 405 -4.42 -40.22 -17.29
C ASP A 405 -5.11 -40.11 -15.91
N LEU A 406 -5.44 -41.23 -15.25
CA LEU A 406 -6.00 -41.23 -13.89
C LEU A 406 -5.13 -42.08 -12.96
N ASN A 407 -4.02 -41.48 -12.52
CA ASN A 407 -3.28 -41.94 -11.35
C ASN A 407 -3.58 -41.01 -10.16
N LEU A 408 -4.51 -41.45 -9.29
CA LEU A 408 -5.04 -40.64 -8.17
C LEU A 408 -4.17 -40.67 -6.91
N GLN A 409 -3.00 -41.32 -6.94
CA GLN A 409 -2.05 -41.30 -5.83
C GLN A 409 -1.42 -39.91 -5.61
N ASP A 410 -1.57 -38.99 -6.58
CA ASP A 410 -0.98 -37.66 -6.53
C ASP A 410 -1.98 -36.58 -7.01
N SER A 411 -2.55 -35.80 -6.09
CA SER A 411 -3.59 -34.80 -6.42
C SER A 411 -3.11 -33.65 -7.33
N SER A 412 -1.79 -33.50 -7.48
CA SER A 412 -1.17 -32.52 -8.38
C SER A 412 -1.16 -32.95 -9.85
N THR A 413 -1.37 -34.24 -10.16
CA THR A 413 -1.38 -34.75 -11.55
C THR A 413 -2.78 -34.77 -12.17
N ILE A 414 -3.82 -34.39 -11.43
CA ILE A 414 -5.18 -34.26 -11.95
C ILE A 414 -5.22 -33.09 -12.94
N ARG A 415 -5.09 -33.39 -14.24
CA ARG A 415 -5.12 -32.42 -15.35
C ARG A 415 -6.53 -31.85 -15.62
N CYS A 416 -7.46 -31.99 -14.69
CA CYS A 416 -8.89 -31.90 -14.97
C CYS A 416 -9.50 -30.76 -14.16
N PHE A 417 -9.92 -29.71 -14.86
CA PHE A 417 -10.66 -28.59 -14.31
C PHE A 417 -12.04 -28.52 -14.96
N PRO A 418 -13.17 -28.51 -14.22
CA PRO A 418 -13.40 -28.97 -12.86
C PRO A 418 -14.14 -30.32 -12.79
N LEU A 419 -13.77 -31.17 -11.82
CA LEU A 419 -14.44 -32.44 -11.45
C LEU A 419 -15.97 -32.32 -11.25
N SER A 420 -16.48 -31.10 -10.99
CA SER A 420 -17.91 -30.82 -10.90
C SER A 420 -18.67 -31.00 -12.21
N GLN A 421 -17.99 -31.00 -13.36
CA GLN A 421 -18.59 -31.30 -14.66
C GLN A 421 -18.77 -32.81 -14.90
N TRP A 422 -18.08 -33.69 -14.17
CA TRP A 422 -18.14 -35.14 -14.40
C TRP A 422 -19.32 -35.83 -13.69
N VAL A 423 -20.11 -35.05 -12.95
CA VAL A 423 -21.26 -35.52 -12.16
C VAL A 423 -22.53 -34.85 -12.70
N ASN A 424 -22.71 -34.92 -14.02
CA ASN A 424 -23.86 -34.29 -14.68
C ASN A 424 -25.05 -35.27 -14.77
N LEU A 425 -24.80 -36.58 -14.90
CA LEU A 425 -25.83 -37.60 -15.04
C LEU A 425 -25.57 -38.82 -14.12
N SER A 426 -26.65 -39.44 -13.64
CA SER A 426 -26.60 -40.65 -12.78
C SER A 426 -25.88 -41.83 -13.45
N TYR A 427 -25.91 -41.89 -14.78
CA TYR A 427 -25.24 -42.90 -15.60
C TYR A 427 -23.71 -42.73 -15.62
N GLU A 428 -23.20 -41.49 -15.70
CA GLU A 428 -21.76 -41.19 -15.72
C GLU A 428 -21.13 -41.45 -14.35
N PHE A 429 -21.84 -41.09 -13.29
CA PHE A 429 -21.45 -41.35 -11.91
C PHE A 429 -21.27 -42.86 -11.62
N LYS A 430 -22.12 -43.70 -12.24
CA LYS A 430 -22.00 -45.17 -12.16
C LYS A 430 -20.72 -45.70 -12.82
N ASN A 431 -20.21 -45.01 -13.85
CA ASN A 431 -18.96 -45.36 -14.53
C ASN A 431 -17.71 -44.90 -13.76
N VAL A 432 -17.79 -43.74 -13.09
CA VAL A 432 -16.73 -43.23 -12.18
C VAL A 432 -16.64 -44.07 -10.90
N TRP A 433 -17.76 -44.63 -10.45
CA TRP A 433 -17.87 -45.41 -9.21
C TRP A 433 -16.90 -46.59 -9.11
N ILE A 434 -16.65 -47.32 -10.19
CA ILE A 434 -15.75 -48.49 -10.21
C ILE A 434 -14.29 -48.08 -10.01
N GLY A 435 -13.88 -46.92 -10.54
CA GLY A 435 -12.54 -46.35 -10.32
C GLY A 435 -12.33 -45.89 -8.87
N LEU A 436 -13.37 -45.32 -8.26
CA LEU A 436 -13.37 -44.95 -6.84
C LEU A 436 -13.29 -46.19 -5.94
N LEU A 437 -14.00 -47.27 -6.27
CA LEU A 437 -13.93 -48.55 -5.55
C LEU A 437 -12.52 -49.14 -5.54
N LYS A 438 -11.85 -49.21 -6.70
CA LYS A 438 -10.45 -49.68 -6.79
C LYS A 438 -9.47 -48.79 -6.02
N SER A 439 -9.73 -47.49 -5.95
CA SER A 439 -8.90 -46.54 -5.20
C SER A 439 -9.06 -46.72 -3.68
N VAL A 440 -10.29 -47.00 -3.24
CA VAL A 440 -10.59 -47.35 -1.84
C VAL A 440 -9.89 -48.67 -1.45
N GLU A 441 -9.86 -49.67 -2.33
CA GLU A 441 -9.11 -50.92 -2.10
C GLU A 441 -7.60 -50.69 -2.04
N SER A 442 -7.03 -49.91 -2.96
CA SER A 442 -5.60 -49.57 -2.99
C SER A 442 -5.14 -48.80 -1.73
N ALA A 443 -5.95 -47.83 -1.27
CA ALA A 443 -5.67 -47.07 -0.05
C ALA A 443 -5.80 -47.93 1.22
N LYS A 444 -6.63 -48.97 1.20
CA LYS A 444 -6.68 -49.95 2.30
C LYS A 444 -5.44 -50.84 2.32
N VAL A 445 -4.93 -51.25 1.15
CA VAL A 445 -3.66 -51.99 1.05
C VAL A 445 -2.48 -51.13 1.50
N SER A 446 -2.45 -49.83 1.18
CA SER A 446 -1.40 -48.91 1.66
C SER A 446 -1.49 -48.61 3.16
N ALA A 447 -2.68 -48.61 3.74
CA ALA A 447 -2.88 -48.42 5.18
C ALA A 447 -2.37 -49.60 6.03
N VAL A 448 -2.36 -50.83 5.50
CA VAL A 448 -1.71 -51.99 6.15
C VAL A 448 -0.18 -51.79 6.25
N ASN A 449 0.41 -50.98 5.37
CA ASN A 449 1.82 -50.60 5.38
C ASN A 449 2.13 -49.32 6.19
N GLY A 450 1.16 -48.80 6.97
CA GLY A 450 1.36 -47.69 7.91
C GLY A 450 1.01 -46.27 7.41
N ASN A 451 0.52 -46.11 6.16
CA ASN A 451 0.12 -44.80 5.62
C ASN A 451 -1.40 -44.55 5.74
N HIS A 452 -1.87 -44.12 6.92
CA HIS A 452 -3.29 -43.80 7.16
C HIS A 452 -3.77 -42.49 6.53
N THR A 453 -2.85 -41.66 6.00
CA THR A 453 -3.17 -40.34 5.40
C THR A 453 -4.00 -40.44 4.12
N ASP A 454 -3.87 -41.53 3.36
CA ASP A 454 -4.56 -41.71 2.09
C ASP A 454 -6.03 -42.06 2.29
N ILE A 455 -6.35 -42.79 3.36
CA ILE A 455 -7.72 -43.07 3.79
C ILE A 455 -8.44 -41.77 4.15
N GLN A 456 -7.82 -40.90 4.94
CA GLN A 456 -8.43 -39.61 5.33
C GLN A 456 -8.66 -38.69 4.12
N ARG A 457 -7.72 -38.65 3.17
CA ARG A 457 -7.85 -37.85 1.94
C ARG A 457 -8.96 -38.38 1.01
N LEU A 458 -9.04 -39.69 0.83
CA LEU A 458 -10.12 -40.33 0.05
C LEU A 458 -11.47 -40.16 0.75
N GLU A 459 -11.52 -40.17 2.07
CA GLU A 459 -12.75 -39.91 2.82
C GLU A 459 -13.28 -38.50 2.56
N ILE A 460 -12.41 -37.48 2.68
CA ILE A 460 -12.75 -36.08 2.42
C ILE A 460 -13.18 -35.89 0.94
N PHE A 461 -12.51 -36.58 0.02
CA PHE A 461 -12.84 -36.54 -1.41
C PHE A 461 -14.19 -37.20 -1.71
N LEU A 462 -14.50 -38.35 -1.11
CA LEU A 462 -15.80 -39.01 -1.24
C LEU A 462 -16.93 -38.18 -0.63
N ASP A 463 -16.67 -37.46 0.46
CA ASP A 463 -17.62 -36.50 1.06
C ASP A 463 -17.91 -35.32 0.14
N PHE A 464 -16.87 -34.79 -0.50
CA PHE A 464 -17.01 -33.74 -1.51
C PHE A 464 -17.82 -34.22 -2.72
N LEU A 465 -17.54 -35.41 -3.26
CA LEU A 465 -18.32 -35.99 -4.35
C LEU A 465 -19.76 -36.32 -3.93
N HIS A 466 -19.97 -36.74 -2.67
CA HIS A 466 -21.28 -37.03 -2.11
C HIS A 466 -22.13 -35.77 -2.08
N TYR A 467 -21.52 -34.66 -1.67
CA TYR A 467 -22.11 -33.34 -1.70
C TYR A 467 -22.51 -32.92 -3.12
N VAL A 468 -21.62 -33.07 -4.11
CA VAL A 468 -21.90 -32.71 -5.51
C VAL A 468 -23.03 -33.57 -6.10
N ALA A 469 -23.00 -34.89 -5.91
CA ALA A 469 -24.02 -35.81 -6.40
C ALA A 469 -25.41 -35.51 -5.80
N LYS A 470 -25.45 -35.24 -4.49
CA LYS A 470 -26.68 -34.88 -3.77
C LYS A 470 -27.30 -33.57 -4.23
N GLN A 471 -26.47 -32.58 -4.60
CA GLN A 471 -26.93 -31.28 -5.14
C GLN A 471 -27.50 -31.39 -6.56
N ARG A 472 -27.09 -32.42 -7.32
CA ARG A 472 -27.58 -32.72 -8.67
C ARG A 472 -28.74 -33.72 -8.71
N GLY A 473 -29.28 -34.11 -7.54
CA GLY A 473 -30.38 -35.07 -7.43
C GLY A 473 -29.98 -36.53 -7.68
N ILE A 474 -28.67 -36.83 -7.77
CA ILE A 474 -28.15 -38.18 -7.94
C ILE A 474 -28.12 -38.85 -6.56
N ARG A 475 -28.77 -40.01 -6.43
CA ARG A 475 -28.82 -40.76 -5.15
C ARG A 475 -27.38 -41.12 -4.73
N PRO A 476 -26.86 -40.55 -3.63
CA PRO A 476 -25.44 -40.65 -3.31
C PRO A 476 -25.07 -41.94 -2.57
N MET A 477 -25.95 -42.95 -2.66
CA MET A 477 -25.86 -44.23 -1.95
C MET A 477 -24.54 -44.95 -2.27
N TYR A 478 -24.09 -44.86 -3.52
CA TYR A 478 -22.84 -45.44 -4.00
C TYR A 478 -21.57 -44.83 -3.37
N LEU A 479 -21.57 -43.53 -3.05
CA LEU A 479 -20.43 -42.87 -2.39
C LEU A 479 -20.43 -43.07 -0.88
N ASN A 480 -21.61 -43.08 -0.26
CA ASN A 480 -21.74 -43.49 1.13
C ASN A 480 -21.28 -44.92 1.33
N MET A 481 -21.62 -45.81 0.39
CA MET A 481 -21.17 -47.20 0.38
C MET A 481 -19.63 -47.31 0.24
N LEU A 482 -19.02 -46.50 -0.62
CA LEU A 482 -17.55 -46.43 -0.72
C LEU A 482 -16.90 -45.92 0.55
N LYS A 483 -17.53 -44.97 1.24
CA LYS A 483 -17.07 -44.43 2.52
C LYS A 483 -17.16 -45.47 3.63
N THR A 484 -18.23 -46.26 3.70
CA THR A 484 -18.33 -47.39 4.65
C THR A 484 -17.35 -48.50 4.31
N VAL A 485 -17.16 -48.81 3.02
CA VAL A 485 -16.14 -49.77 2.58
C VAL A 485 -14.73 -49.27 2.91
N LEU A 486 -14.43 -47.98 2.79
CA LEU A 486 -13.13 -47.40 3.17
C LEU A 486 -12.87 -47.52 4.68
N LYS A 487 -13.91 -47.41 5.51
CA LYS A 487 -13.84 -47.46 6.98
C LYS A 487 -13.92 -48.86 7.59
N SER A 488 -14.34 -49.88 6.84
CA SER A 488 -14.47 -51.24 7.38
C SER A 488 -13.10 -51.91 7.57
N SER A 489 -12.95 -52.75 8.59
CA SER A 489 -11.70 -53.48 8.87
C SER A 489 -11.47 -54.70 7.98
N ALA A 490 -12.51 -55.20 7.29
CA ALA A 490 -12.42 -56.36 6.39
C ALA A 490 -11.85 -55.97 5.02
N ILE A 491 -10.88 -56.75 4.54
CA ILE A 491 -10.05 -56.42 3.36
C ILE A 491 -10.62 -56.96 2.04
N SER A 492 -11.57 -57.91 2.00
CA SER A 492 -11.92 -58.58 0.75
C SER A 492 -13.39 -58.44 0.33
N LEU A 493 -13.64 -57.67 -0.74
CA LEU A 493 -14.73 -57.97 -1.68
C LEU A 493 -14.24 -59.07 -2.64
N ASN A 494 -14.25 -60.33 -2.20
CA ASN A 494 -14.06 -61.45 -3.14
C ASN A 494 -15.30 -61.54 -4.03
N LEU A 495 -15.24 -61.00 -5.25
CA LEU A 495 -16.23 -61.25 -6.29
C LEU A 495 -15.57 -61.29 -7.68
N ASN A 496 -16.01 -62.30 -8.44
CA ASN A 496 -15.52 -62.75 -9.74
C ASN A 496 -15.34 -61.64 -10.79
N SER A 497 -14.51 -61.93 -11.80
CA SER A 497 -14.20 -61.09 -12.96
C SER A 497 -15.39 -60.25 -13.44
N PHE A 498 -15.19 -58.92 -13.46
CA PHE A 498 -16.13 -57.97 -14.06
C PHE A 498 -16.49 -58.39 -15.49
N PRO A 499 -17.78 -58.52 -15.86
CA PRO A 499 -18.12 -58.76 -17.24
C PRO A 499 -17.72 -57.54 -18.09
N THR A 500 -17.24 -57.79 -19.31
CA THR A 500 -16.73 -56.76 -20.21
C THR A 500 -17.81 -55.75 -20.59
N PHE A 501 -17.46 -54.46 -20.62
CA PHE A 501 -18.37 -53.30 -20.74
C PHE A 501 -19.32 -53.28 -21.96
N GLY A 502 -19.21 -54.22 -22.91
CA GLY A 502 -20.03 -54.27 -24.12
C GLY A 502 -21.49 -54.68 -23.94
N SER A 503 -21.87 -55.32 -22.83
CA SER A 503 -23.22 -55.91 -22.64
C SER A 503 -24.19 -55.05 -21.82
N TYR A 504 -23.83 -53.83 -21.42
CA TYR A 504 -24.54 -53.07 -20.38
C TYR A 504 -25.51 -51.98 -20.86
N CYS A 505 -25.84 -51.93 -22.15
CA CYS A 505 -26.48 -50.76 -22.73
C CYS A 505 -27.87 -50.42 -22.17
N ARG A 506 -28.56 -51.32 -21.43
CA ARG A 506 -29.94 -51.06 -20.94
C ARG A 506 -30.22 -51.65 -19.54
N ILE A 507 -29.51 -51.13 -18.54
CA ILE A 507 -29.67 -51.54 -17.13
C ILE A 507 -31.12 -51.39 -16.60
N GLU A 508 -31.89 -50.45 -17.14
CA GLU A 508 -33.29 -50.23 -16.75
C GLU A 508 -34.23 -51.37 -17.14
N GLU A 509 -33.85 -52.21 -18.12
CA GLU A 509 -34.65 -53.35 -18.59
C GLU A 509 -34.43 -54.62 -17.73
N ILE A 510 -33.65 -54.51 -16.64
CA ILE A 510 -33.30 -55.61 -15.73
C ILE A 510 -34.35 -55.79 -14.61
N ARG A 511 -35.34 -54.89 -14.47
CA ARG A 511 -36.48 -54.99 -13.52
C ARG A 511 -37.84 -54.99 -14.25
N VAL A 512 -38.75 -55.91 -13.88
CA VAL A 512 -40.10 -55.98 -14.48
C VAL A 512 -40.90 -54.82 -13.93
N HIS A 513 -41.29 -53.88 -14.80
CA HIS A 513 -42.04 -52.69 -14.41
C HIS A 513 -43.49 -52.83 -14.87
N ARG A 514 -44.40 -53.06 -13.91
CA ARG A 514 -45.86 -53.19 -14.14
C ARG A 514 -46.45 -52.04 -14.95
N GLU A 515 -45.91 -50.84 -14.75
CA GLU A 515 -46.36 -49.58 -15.35
C GLU A 515 -46.06 -49.48 -16.85
N ARG A 516 -45.12 -50.28 -17.38
CA ARG A 516 -44.76 -50.27 -18.82
C ARG A 516 -45.67 -51.16 -19.68
N ILE A 517 -46.57 -51.94 -19.07
CA ILE A 517 -47.58 -52.75 -19.77
C ILE A 517 -48.89 -51.98 -19.70
N HIS A 518 -49.28 -51.34 -20.80
CA HIS A 518 -50.44 -50.44 -20.82
C HIS A 518 -51.73 -51.17 -21.21
N PHE A 519 -52.74 -51.11 -20.33
CA PHE A 519 -54.09 -51.60 -20.59
C PHE A 519 -55.05 -50.43 -20.90
N PRO A 520 -56.00 -50.57 -21.84
CA PRO A 520 -57.01 -49.56 -22.14
C PRO A 520 -57.84 -49.18 -20.91
N LEU A 521 -58.24 -47.91 -20.83
CA LEU A 521 -58.92 -47.34 -19.66
C LEU A 521 -60.28 -47.97 -19.33
N LEU A 522 -60.93 -48.65 -20.27
CA LEU A 522 -62.23 -49.31 -20.10
C LEU A 522 -62.12 -50.79 -19.67
N PHE A 523 -60.92 -51.30 -19.41
CA PHE A 523 -60.70 -52.71 -19.08
C PHE A 523 -60.96 -53.02 -17.60
N ASP A 524 -61.64 -54.13 -17.31
CA ASP A 524 -62.00 -54.50 -15.94
C ASP A 524 -60.76 -54.75 -15.07
N GLU A 525 -60.73 -54.18 -13.87
CA GLU A 525 -59.53 -54.06 -13.03
C GLU A 525 -59.08 -55.42 -12.48
N GLU A 526 -60.02 -56.32 -12.18
CA GLU A 526 -59.72 -57.70 -11.79
C GLU A 526 -59.04 -58.50 -12.91
N LYS A 527 -59.42 -58.26 -14.17
CA LYS A 527 -58.82 -58.94 -15.33
C LYS A 527 -57.42 -58.42 -15.63
N ARG A 528 -57.19 -57.10 -15.48
CA ARG A 528 -55.85 -56.48 -15.62
C ARG A 528 -54.84 -57.07 -14.64
N ASN A 529 -55.25 -57.22 -13.38
CA ASN A 529 -54.39 -57.78 -12.34
C ASN A 529 -54.05 -59.26 -12.58
N LYS A 530 -54.98 -60.05 -13.12
CA LYS A 530 -54.73 -61.46 -13.48
C LYS A 530 -53.74 -61.60 -14.64
N ILE A 531 -53.84 -60.76 -15.68
CA ILE A 531 -52.93 -60.77 -16.83
C ILE A 531 -51.52 -60.29 -16.42
N LEU A 532 -51.41 -59.23 -15.61
CA LEU A 532 -50.11 -58.78 -15.08
C LEU A 532 -49.43 -59.83 -14.21
N ALA A 533 -50.20 -60.55 -13.39
CA ALA A 533 -49.67 -61.65 -12.59
C ALA A 533 -49.16 -62.80 -13.47
N GLU A 534 -49.86 -63.13 -14.57
CA GLU A 534 -49.41 -64.13 -15.54
C GLU A 534 -48.12 -63.71 -16.25
N VAL A 535 -48.00 -62.45 -16.68
CA VAL A 535 -46.78 -61.90 -17.27
C VAL A 535 -45.62 -61.96 -16.26
N GLU A 536 -45.83 -61.49 -15.03
CA GLU A 536 -44.80 -61.57 -13.98
C GLU A 536 -44.34 -63.00 -13.71
N GLN A 537 -45.26 -63.96 -13.74
CA GLN A 537 -44.93 -65.37 -13.57
C GLN A 537 -44.12 -65.91 -14.76
N CYS A 538 -44.39 -65.45 -15.99
CA CYS A 538 -43.57 -65.78 -17.16
C CYS A 538 -42.15 -65.21 -17.08
N PHE A 539 -41.96 -64.00 -16.55
CA PHE A 539 -40.62 -63.41 -16.31
C PHE A 539 -39.85 -64.11 -15.17
N LYS A 540 -40.57 -64.66 -14.17
CA LYS A 540 -39.99 -65.46 -13.07
C LYS A 540 -39.61 -66.87 -13.52
N GLU A 541 -40.47 -67.53 -14.29
CA GLU A 541 -40.27 -68.89 -14.79
C GLU A 541 -39.47 -68.93 -16.10
N ASN A 542 -39.11 -67.76 -16.65
CA ASN A 542 -38.29 -67.59 -17.84
C ASN A 542 -38.87 -68.25 -19.10
N ARG A 543 -40.19 -68.18 -19.25
CA ARG A 543 -40.95 -68.78 -20.35
C ARG A 543 -41.63 -67.71 -21.20
N PRO A 544 -41.84 -67.95 -22.51
CA PRO A 544 -42.55 -67.00 -23.38
C PRO A 544 -44.01 -66.85 -22.94
N TYR A 545 -44.52 -65.63 -23.05
CA TYR A 545 -45.89 -65.28 -22.72
C TYR A 545 -46.83 -65.72 -23.86
N ASP A 546 -47.85 -66.53 -23.54
CA ASP A 546 -48.65 -67.30 -24.52
C ASP A 546 -50.17 -67.05 -24.50
N ASP A 547 -50.64 -65.97 -23.85
CA ASP A 547 -52.05 -65.51 -23.83
C ASP A 547 -53.10 -66.61 -23.55
N LYS A 548 -53.11 -67.17 -22.32
CA LYS A 548 -54.12 -68.17 -21.92
C LYS A 548 -55.49 -67.55 -21.57
N LEU A 549 -55.53 -66.27 -21.22
CA LEU A 549 -56.74 -65.47 -21.02
C LEU A 549 -56.92 -64.60 -22.26
N THR A 550 -57.68 -65.06 -23.26
CA THR A 550 -57.81 -64.43 -24.58
C THR A 550 -58.15 -62.94 -24.49
N LEU A 551 -57.24 -62.11 -25.01
CA LEU A 551 -57.45 -60.67 -25.21
C LEU A 551 -58.47 -60.44 -26.34
N PRO A 552 -59.40 -59.47 -26.25
CA PRO A 552 -60.36 -59.20 -27.32
C PRO A 552 -59.64 -58.75 -28.61
N PRO A 553 -60.21 -59.03 -29.80
CA PRO A 553 -59.54 -58.81 -31.09
C PRO A 553 -59.15 -57.34 -31.36
N ASP A 554 -59.76 -56.38 -30.67
CA ASP A 554 -59.62 -54.95 -30.97
C ASP A 554 -58.48 -54.25 -30.19
N MET A 555 -57.60 -55.00 -29.50
CA MET A 555 -56.43 -54.45 -28.81
C MET A 555 -55.20 -54.38 -29.74
N ILE A 556 -54.99 -53.24 -30.41
CA ILE A 556 -53.88 -53.04 -31.36
C ILE A 556 -52.56 -52.56 -30.70
N ILE A 557 -52.53 -52.22 -29.40
CA ILE A 557 -51.40 -51.44 -28.84
C ILE A 557 -50.34 -52.24 -28.06
N TYR A 558 -50.57 -53.51 -27.69
CA TYR A 558 -49.48 -54.39 -27.21
C TYR A 558 -49.71 -55.82 -27.68
N ASN A 559 -48.97 -56.24 -28.71
CA ASN A 559 -48.97 -57.63 -29.14
C ASN A 559 -48.06 -58.46 -28.23
N LYS A 560 -48.40 -59.74 -28.02
CA LYS A 560 -47.56 -60.81 -27.44
C LYS A 560 -46.06 -60.71 -27.80
N SER A 561 -45.73 -60.18 -28.98
CA SER A 561 -44.40 -59.80 -29.46
C SER A 561 -43.61 -58.95 -28.45
N ASP A 562 -44.19 -57.89 -27.90
CA ASP A 562 -43.44 -56.85 -27.20
C ASP A 562 -43.19 -57.22 -25.74
N ILE A 563 -44.13 -57.95 -25.12
CA ILE A 563 -43.92 -58.61 -23.83
C ILE A 563 -42.78 -59.63 -23.94
N ASN A 564 -42.74 -60.42 -25.02
CA ASN A 564 -41.66 -61.38 -25.25
C ASN A 564 -40.32 -60.72 -25.60
N LYS A 565 -40.27 -59.56 -26.27
CA LYS A 565 -39.04 -58.78 -26.47
C LYS A 565 -38.44 -58.28 -25.15
N LEU A 566 -39.29 -57.79 -24.24
CA LEU A 566 -38.89 -57.44 -22.88
C LEU A 566 -38.37 -58.67 -22.11
N LEU A 567 -38.95 -59.84 -22.35
CA LEU A 567 -38.53 -61.10 -21.73
C LEU A 567 -37.18 -61.59 -22.27
N ILE A 568 -36.88 -61.37 -23.55
CA ILE A 568 -35.57 -61.67 -24.16
C ILE A 568 -34.48 -60.74 -23.63
N THR A 569 -34.74 -59.44 -23.49
CA THR A 569 -33.79 -58.45 -22.91
C THR A 569 -33.54 -58.71 -21.43
N TRP A 570 -34.57 -59.14 -20.71
CA TRP A 570 -34.46 -59.67 -19.35
C TRP A 570 -33.52 -60.87 -19.30
N GLN A 571 -33.76 -61.90 -20.12
CA GLN A 571 -32.94 -63.11 -20.16
C GLN A 571 -31.46 -62.83 -20.50
N SER A 572 -31.22 -61.89 -21.41
CA SER A 572 -29.88 -61.52 -21.90
C SER A 572 -28.95 -60.97 -20.81
N ASN A 573 -29.51 -60.43 -19.72
CA ASN A 573 -28.77 -59.74 -18.66
C ASN A 573 -28.73 -60.51 -17.33
N LYS A 574 -28.88 -61.85 -17.39
CA LYS A 574 -28.93 -62.72 -16.20
C LYS A 574 -27.71 -62.60 -15.28
N THR A 575 -26.50 -62.61 -15.83
CA THR A 575 -25.23 -62.52 -15.07
C THR A 575 -25.06 -61.19 -14.33
N LEU A 576 -25.50 -60.09 -14.94
CA LEU A 576 -25.53 -58.77 -14.31
C LEU A 576 -26.59 -58.69 -13.22
N ARG A 577 -27.73 -59.35 -13.39
CA ARG A 577 -28.77 -59.43 -12.36
C ARG A 577 -28.28 -60.20 -11.13
N GLU A 578 -27.69 -61.38 -11.35
CA GLU A 578 -27.12 -62.21 -10.28
C GLU A 578 -26.00 -61.46 -9.54
N PHE A 579 -25.17 -60.70 -10.26
CA PHE A 579 -24.16 -59.81 -9.66
C PHE A 579 -24.77 -58.68 -8.82
N LEU A 580 -25.81 -58.00 -9.33
CA LEU A 580 -26.49 -56.92 -8.60
C LEU A 580 -27.26 -57.44 -7.38
N GLU A 581 -27.89 -58.61 -7.49
CA GLU A 581 -28.56 -59.29 -6.36
C GLU A 581 -27.55 -59.77 -5.31
N SER A 582 -26.36 -60.25 -5.73
CA SER A 582 -25.25 -60.60 -4.82
C SER A 582 -24.69 -59.38 -4.07
N ILE A 583 -24.63 -58.22 -4.72
CA ILE A 583 -24.24 -56.97 -4.09
C ILE A 583 -25.33 -56.49 -3.13
N GLN A 584 -26.60 -56.53 -3.56
CA GLN A 584 -27.73 -56.08 -2.75
C GLN A 584 -27.88 -56.92 -1.47
N THR A 585 -27.74 -58.25 -1.57
CA THR A 585 -27.77 -59.15 -0.38
C THR A 585 -26.61 -58.90 0.60
N LYS A 586 -25.44 -58.47 0.11
CA LYS A 586 -24.33 -58.02 0.97
C LYS A 586 -24.52 -56.61 1.55
N ILE A 587 -25.31 -55.77 0.89
CA ILE A 587 -25.69 -54.44 1.39
C ILE A 587 -26.75 -54.59 2.49
N ASP A 588 -27.71 -55.49 2.29
CA ASP A 588 -28.82 -55.72 3.23
C ASP A 588 -28.36 -56.40 4.53
N SER A 589 -27.15 -57.00 4.55
CA SER A 589 -26.53 -57.61 5.74
C SER A 589 -25.69 -56.65 6.59
N VAL A 590 -25.54 -55.39 6.17
CA VAL A 590 -24.81 -54.36 6.90
C VAL A 590 -25.82 -53.38 7.50
N GLU A 591 -25.94 -53.34 8.83
CA GLU A 591 -26.88 -52.41 9.47
C GLU A 591 -26.54 -50.94 9.13
N PRO A 592 -27.52 -50.15 8.65
CA PRO A 592 -27.31 -48.76 8.32
C PRO A 592 -27.14 -47.93 9.59
N CYS A 593 -26.00 -47.26 9.72
CA CYS A 593 -25.80 -46.25 10.74
C CYS A 593 -26.60 -44.99 10.38
N TYR A 594 -27.69 -44.72 11.12
CA TYR A 594 -28.52 -43.55 10.88
C TYR A 594 -27.84 -42.28 11.38
N VAL A 595 -27.59 -41.35 10.47
CA VAL A 595 -27.32 -39.94 10.81
C VAL A 595 -28.57 -39.14 10.42
N THR A 596 -29.22 -38.55 11.42
CA THR A 596 -30.45 -37.78 11.28
C THR A 596 -30.19 -36.48 10.50
N ALA A 597 -30.64 -36.45 9.24
CA ALA A 597 -30.70 -35.22 8.45
C ALA A 597 -31.94 -34.40 8.84
N ARG A 598 -31.75 -33.26 9.52
CA ARG A 598 -32.85 -32.30 9.73
C ARG A 598 -33.05 -31.41 8.48
N VAL A 599 -34.15 -31.73 7.79
CA VAL A 599 -35.01 -30.87 6.93
C VAL A 599 -34.93 -31.09 5.41
N GLN A 600 -36.10 -31.41 4.83
CA GLN A 600 -36.46 -31.59 3.41
C GLN A 600 -36.44 -30.29 2.61
N VAL A 601 -36.25 -30.38 1.28
CA VAL A 601 -36.39 -29.25 0.34
C VAL A 601 -37.22 -29.67 -0.88
N ASP A 602 -38.11 -28.76 -1.26
CA ASP A 602 -39.13 -28.84 -2.31
C ASP A 602 -38.55 -28.59 -3.73
N GLN A 603 -39.11 -29.28 -4.72
CA GLN A 603 -38.50 -29.61 -6.02
C GLN A 603 -38.83 -28.63 -7.16
N GLN A 604 -39.67 -27.61 -6.94
CA GLN A 604 -40.24 -26.79 -8.02
C GLN A 604 -39.47 -25.49 -8.39
N LYS A 605 -38.16 -25.38 -8.15
CA LYS A 605 -37.41 -24.11 -8.30
C LYS A 605 -36.40 -24.00 -9.45
N PHE A 606 -36.45 -24.87 -10.47
CA PHE A 606 -35.45 -24.86 -11.54
C PHE A 606 -36.02 -24.50 -12.92
N THR A 607 -36.10 -23.20 -13.18
CA THR A 607 -36.12 -22.57 -14.53
C THR A 607 -35.02 -21.51 -14.61
N ARG A 608 -34.71 -20.99 -15.81
CA ARG A 608 -33.54 -20.14 -16.13
C ARG A 608 -33.35 -18.89 -15.23
N GLU A 609 -34.42 -18.38 -14.61
CA GLU A 609 -34.39 -17.30 -13.60
C GLU A 609 -33.79 -17.73 -12.23
N SER A 610 -33.69 -19.03 -11.97
CA SER A 610 -33.14 -19.60 -10.72
C SER A 610 -31.61 -19.54 -10.61
N ASN A 611 -30.89 -19.46 -11.74
CA ASN A 611 -29.42 -19.38 -11.76
C ASN A 611 -28.92 -17.97 -11.41
N ASP A 612 -29.59 -16.92 -11.90
CA ASP A 612 -29.28 -15.54 -11.50
C ASP A 612 -29.63 -15.29 -10.03
N THR A 613 -30.52 -16.10 -9.44
CA THR A 613 -30.83 -16.08 -8.00
C THR A 613 -30.02 -17.08 -7.16
N HIS A 614 -29.17 -17.93 -7.75
CA HIS A 614 -28.26 -18.82 -7.02
C HIS A 614 -26.88 -18.20 -6.78
N HIS A 615 -26.44 -17.27 -7.63
CA HIS A 615 -25.22 -16.48 -7.40
C HIS A 615 -25.45 -15.20 -6.59
N ARG A 616 -26.71 -14.78 -6.42
CA ARG A 616 -27.12 -13.86 -5.37
C ARG A 616 -27.71 -14.65 -4.23
N ILE A 617 -27.03 -14.68 -3.08
CA ILE A 617 -27.61 -15.22 -1.86
C ILE A 617 -28.88 -14.42 -1.55
N LYS A 618 -30.05 -14.89 -1.99
CA LYS A 618 -31.34 -14.35 -1.54
C LYS A 618 -31.58 -14.86 -0.13
N LEU A 619 -31.22 -14.01 0.84
CA LEU A 619 -31.53 -14.19 2.25
C LEU A 619 -33.04 -14.32 2.44
N LYS A 620 -33.50 -15.41 3.05
CA LYS A 620 -34.85 -15.45 3.61
C LYS A 620 -34.84 -14.60 4.88
N SER A 621 -35.75 -13.64 4.99
CA SER A 621 -36.07 -12.97 6.25
C SER A 621 -36.79 -13.97 7.16
N GLY A 622 -36.04 -14.68 8.00
CA GLY A 622 -36.58 -15.56 9.03
C GLY A 622 -35.90 -15.24 10.37
N ASN A 623 -36.70 -14.96 11.39
CA ASN A 623 -36.25 -14.60 12.73
C ASN A 623 -35.44 -15.74 13.37
N SER A 624 -34.11 -15.63 13.40
CA SER A 624 -33.28 -16.23 14.45
C SER A 624 -32.87 -15.09 15.38
N SER A 625 -33.38 -15.11 16.61
CA SER A 625 -33.14 -14.06 17.60
C SER A 625 -31.69 -14.05 18.05
N ILE A 626 -30.89 -13.11 17.56
CA ILE A 626 -29.66 -12.70 18.23
C ILE A 626 -30.04 -12.27 19.64
N ARG A 627 -29.19 -12.58 20.64
CA ARG A 627 -29.46 -12.17 22.03
C ARG A 627 -29.71 -10.66 22.12
N CYS A 628 -30.91 -10.27 22.57
CA CYS A 628 -31.30 -8.87 22.74
C CYS A 628 -30.32 -8.11 23.66
N ASP A 629 -29.79 -8.78 24.68
CA ASP A 629 -28.80 -8.21 25.60
C ASP A 629 -27.52 -7.79 24.85
N LEU A 630 -27.00 -8.64 23.97
CA LEU A 630 -25.80 -8.37 23.18
C LEU A 630 -26.05 -7.30 22.11
N ILE A 631 -27.23 -7.28 21.48
CA ILE A 631 -27.61 -6.16 20.60
C ILE A 631 -27.63 -4.85 21.38
N SER A 632 -28.20 -4.84 22.60
CA SER A 632 -28.23 -3.62 23.42
C SER A 632 -26.83 -3.15 23.84
N VAL A 633 -25.90 -4.08 24.10
CA VAL A 633 -24.48 -3.78 24.35
C VAL A 633 -23.85 -3.21 23.08
N ALA A 634 -24.09 -3.85 21.93
CA ALA A 634 -23.52 -3.44 20.66
C ALA A 634 -24.01 -2.06 20.21
N GLU A 635 -25.31 -1.77 20.35
CA GLU A 635 -25.88 -0.45 20.10
C GLU A 635 -25.30 0.60 21.04
N ARG A 636 -25.11 0.27 22.32
CA ARG A 636 -24.50 1.21 23.28
C ARG A 636 -23.05 1.55 22.91
N LYS A 637 -22.26 0.59 22.44
CA LYS A 637 -20.84 0.82 22.08
C LYS A 637 -20.66 1.44 20.70
N TYR A 638 -21.39 0.97 19.70
CA TYR A 638 -21.19 1.39 18.30
C TYR A 638 -21.98 2.64 17.92
N CYS A 639 -23.20 2.81 18.45
CA CYS A 639 -24.13 3.89 18.05
C CYS A 639 -24.17 5.06 19.03
N ARG A 640 -23.41 5.03 20.12
CA ARG A 640 -23.33 6.14 21.09
C ARG A 640 -21.88 6.55 21.31
N SER A 641 -21.68 7.81 21.68
CA SER A 641 -20.42 8.29 22.25
C SER A 641 -20.27 7.70 23.66
N TYR A 642 -19.73 6.50 23.77
CA TYR A 642 -19.66 5.81 25.05
C TYR A 642 -18.40 6.21 25.83
N SER A 643 -18.57 6.47 27.14
CA SER A 643 -17.54 7.03 28.04
C SER A 643 -17.43 6.28 29.38
N GLY A 644 -17.92 5.04 29.44
CA GLY A 644 -17.90 4.19 30.64
C GLY A 644 -16.67 3.28 30.78
N ASP A 645 -15.95 3.04 29.69
CA ASP A 645 -14.93 1.98 29.57
C ASP A 645 -13.49 2.49 29.80
N SER A 646 -13.35 3.71 30.35
CA SER A 646 -12.06 4.38 30.53
C SER A 646 -11.37 4.01 31.85
N VAL A 647 -10.06 3.80 31.79
CA VAL A 647 -9.17 3.77 32.97
C VAL A 647 -9.14 5.18 33.58
N LYS A 648 -10.02 5.48 34.55
CA LYS A 648 -10.06 6.78 35.24
C LYS A 648 -9.07 6.79 36.41
N PRO A 649 -8.56 7.98 36.82
CA PRO A 649 -7.80 8.11 38.05
C PRO A 649 -8.68 7.70 39.25
N THR A 650 -8.15 6.84 40.13
CA THR A 650 -8.83 6.30 41.32
C THR A 650 -8.96 7.34 42.43
N ARG A 651 -8.02 8.29 42.53
CA ARG A 651 -8.08 9.46 43.41
C ARG A 651 -7.57 10.73 42.73
N LEU A 652 -8.24 11.84 43.03
CA LEU A 652 -7.84 13.21 42.65
C LEU A 652 -7.57 13.98 43.94
N SER A 653 -6.30 14.14 44.31
CA SER A 653 -5.91 15.04 45.41
C SER A 653 -5.55 16.41 44.85
N LYS A 654 -6.18 17.46 45.39
CA LYS A 654 -5.86 18.84 45.04
C LYS A 654 -4.58 19.23 45.74
N VAL A 655 -3.52 19.48 44.98
CA VAL A 655 -2.31 20.11 45.50
C VAL A 655 -2.63 21.58 45.70
N GLU A 656 -2.55 22.07 46.94
CA GLU A 656 -2.60 23.50 47.19
C GLU A 656 -1.30 24.11 46.66
N ASN A 657 -1.39 24.84 45.54
CA ASN A 657 -0.28 25.63 45.05
C ASN A 657 0.21 26.54 46.18
N GLN A 658 1.49 26.46 46.54
CA GLN A 658 2.08 27.42 47.47
C GLN A 658 1.85 28.83 46.91
N LYS A 659 1.18 29.71 47.66
CA LYS A 659 0.94 31.10 47.25
C LYS A 659 2.28 31.78 46.97
N GLN A 660 2.64 31.92 45.71
CA GLN A 660 3.81 32.70 45.29
C GLN A 660 3.32 34.07 44.83
N SER A 661 3.83 35.13 45.46
CA SER A 661 3.49 36.50 45.05
C SER A 661 3.86 36.74 43.60
N PHE A 662 2.97 37.37 42.83
CA PHE A 662 3.22 37.77 41.44
C PHE A 662 4.57 38.50 41.31
N PRO A 663 5.52 37.98 40.52
CA PRO A 663 6.87 38.54 40.43
C PRO A 663 6.83 39.89 39.71
N CYS A 664 6.85 40.99 40.47
CA CYS A 664 6.79 42.34 39.94
C CYS A 664 8.07 42.78 39.19
N ASP A 665 9.20 42.11 39.46
CA ASP A 665 10.55 42.53 39.04
C ASP A 665 10.90 42.19 37.58
N ILE A 666 10.05 41.39 36.91
CA ILE A 666 10.25 41.01 35.50
C ILE A 666 10.01 42.21 34.55
N PHE A 667 9.32 43.25 35.02
CA PHE A 667 9.03 44.45 34.22
C PHE A 667 9.81 45.68 34.74
N PRO A 668 10.58 46.38 33.88
CA PRO A 668 11.32 47.57 34.29
C PRO A 668 10.38 48.71 34.74
N SER A 669 10.90 49.60 35.60
CA SER A 669 10.15 50.66 36.29
C SER A 669 9.23 51.47 35.36
N THR A 670 7.96 51.59 35.73
CA THR A 670 6.87 52.20 34.96
C THR A 670 6.86 53.75 34.99
N ASN A 671 8.01 54.39 34.92
CA ASN A 671 8.06 55.85 34.82
C ASN A 671 7.68 56.28 33.39
N HIS A 672 6.49 56.87 33.26
CA HIS A 672 5.88 57.30 32.00
C HIS A 672 6.71 58.30 31.20
N GLU A 673 7.60 59.05 31.85
CA GLU A 673 8.43 60.07 31.20
C GLU A 673 9.62 59.52 30.41
N LYS A 674 9.99 58.24 30.58
CA LYS A 674 11.22 57.67 29.96
C LYS A 674 11.01 56.50 29.00
N ASN A 675 9.79 55.95 28.88
CA ASN A 675 9.56 54.79 28.02
C ASN A 675 8.17 54.82 27.36
N PRO A 676 8.07 55.02 26.03
CA PRO A 676 6.78 55.08 25.31
C PRO A 676 6.03 53.74 25.27
N LEU A 677 6.65 52.66 25.74
CA LEU A 677 6.04 51.32 25.86
C LEU A 677 5.43 51.07 27.26
N SER A 678 5.36 52.06 28.15
CA SER A 678 4.86 51.90 29.52
C SER A 678 3.40 51.41 29.58
N ASP A 679 2.56 51.84 28.63
CA ASP A 679 1.17 51.41 28.50
C ASP A 679 1.07 49.96 28.03
N ILE A 680 1.96 49.55 27.11
CA ILE A 680 2.07 48.15 26.67
C ILE A 680 2.57 47.27 27.82
N ALA A 681 3.57 47.72 28.57
CA ALA A 681 4.08 47.01 29.74
C ALA A 681 3.01 46.89 30.84
N LYS A 682 2.20 47.92 31.08
CA LYS A 682 1.03 47.86 31.97
C LYS A 682 -0.02 46.88 31.46
N LEU A 683 -0.31 46.87 30.16
CA LEU A 683 -1.29 45.96 29.56
C LEU A 683 -0.83 44.50 29.67
N PHE A 684 0.45 44.22 29.40
CA PHE A 684 1.05 42.90 29.60
C PHE A 684 1.09 42.50 31.07
N LYS A 685 1.45 43.41 31.98
CA LYS A 685 1.45 43.14 33.42
C LYS A 685 0.04 42.80 33.92
N ASN A 686 -0.99 43.49 33.43
CA ASN A 686 -2.39 43.20 33.76
C ASN A 686 -2.87 41.87 33.16
N GLN A 687 -2.52 41.57 31.92
CA GLN A 687 -2.83 40.27 31.30
C GLN A 687 -2.09 39.12 31.97
N LEU A 688 -0.82 39.29 32.33
CA LEU A 688 -0.04 38.30 33.05
C LEU A 688 -0.53 38.15 34.49
N ALA A 689 -0.93 39.22 35.17
CA ALA A 689 -1.55 39.11 36.49
C ALA A 689 -2.89 38.36 36.41
N SER A 690 -3.70 38.61 35.38
CA SER A 690 -4.94 37.86 35.13
C SER A 690 -4.67 36.39 34.83
N SER A 691 -3.67 36.09 33.99
CA SER A 691 -3.24 34.73 33.68
C SER A 691 -2.60 34.04 34.88
N TRP A 692 -1.88 34.76 35.74
CA TRP A 692 -1.26 34.27 36.96
C TRP A 692 -2.31 33.94 38.01
N GLN A 693 -3.31 34.81 38.20
CA GLN A 693 -4.48 34.50 39.02
C GLN A 693 -5.25 33.29 38.49
N LYS A 694 -5.38 33.17 37.16
CA LYS A 694 -5.94 31.94 36.55
C LYS A 694 -5.06 30.73 36.84
N PHE A 695 -3.74 30.83 36.72
CA PHE A 695 -2.79 29.76 37.03
C PHE A 695 -2.87 29.32 38.49
N GLU A 696 -2.91 30.27 39.45
CA GLU A 696 -3.12 29.98 40.87
C GLU A 696 -4.50 29.37 41.15
N SER A 697 -5.51 29.68 40.34
CA SER A 697 -6.86 29.10 40.46
C SER A 697 -6.97 27.68 39.87
N ILE A 698 -6.05 27.29 38.98
CA ILE A 698 -5.96 25.94 38.44
C ILE A 698 -5.23 25.10 39.49
N GLY A 699 -6.00 24.43 40.36
CA GLY A 699 -5.43 23.47 41.29
C GLY A 699 -4.70 22.38 40.50
N GLU A 700 -3.41 22.18 40.75
CA GLU A 700 -2.72 20.99 40.30
C GLU A 700 -3.37 19.79 41.00
N PHE A 701 -3.78 18.78 40.23
CA PHE A 701 -4.35 17.56 40.79
C PHE A 701 -3.33 16.43 40.64
N THR A 702 -2.89 15.84 41.74
CA THR A 702 -2.20 14.55 41.72
C THR A 702 -3.24 13.46 41.41
N LYS A 703 -3.07 12.80 40.27
CA LYS A 703 -3.91 11.69 39.80
C LYS A 703 -3.27 10.38 40.21
N GLU A 704 -3.93 9.61 41.07
CA GLU A 704 -3.57 8.20 41.26
C GLU A 704 -4.16 7.38 40.11
N TYR A 705 -3.31 6.71 39.34
CA TYR A 705 -3.71 5.86 38.22
C TYR A 705 -3.90 4.40 38.67
N PRO A 706 -4.76 3.62 37.98
CA PRO A 706 -4.97 2.21 38.30
C PRO A 706 -3.69 1.39 38.22
N SER A 707 -3.57 0.40 39.10
CA SER A 707 -2.43 -0.51 39.12
C SER A 707 -2.36 -1.37 37.85
N THR A 708 -1.17 -1.90 37.52
CA THR A 708 -1.00 -2.82 36.37
C THR A 708 -1.96 -4.00 36.43
N ASN A 709 -2.28 -4.49 37.64
CA ASN A 709 -3.20 -5.61 37.87
C ASN A 709 -4.67 -5.26 37.55
N GLU A 710 -5.09 -4.05 37.88
CA GLU A 710 -6.44 -3.56 37.55
C GLU A 710 -6.59 -3.38 36.03
N ILE A 711 -5.56 -2.84 35.37
CA ILE A 711 -5.55 -2.67 33.91
C ILE A 711 -5.56 -4.04 33.19
N THR A 712 -4.82 -5.05 33.70
CA THR A 712 -4.92 -6.42 33.16
C THR A 712 -6.30 -7.03 33.37
N GLY A 713 -6.91 -6.84 34.55
CA GLY A 713 -8.26 -7.34 34.81
C GLY A 713 -9.33 -6.75 33.87
N LEU A 714 -9.21 -5.45 33.57
CA LEU A 714 -10.05 -4.78 32.58
C LEU A 714 -9.83 -5.35 31.17
N LEU A 715 -8.57 -5.50 30.75
CA LEU A 715 -8.22 -6.08 29.44
C LEU A 715 -8.83 -7.47 29.26
N ASP A 716 -8.77 -8.33 30.27
CA ASP A 716 -9.33 -9.69 30.21
C ASP A 716 -10.87 -9.70 30.25
N SER A 717 -11.50 -8.67 30.83
CA SER A 717 -12.95 -8.45 30.71
C SER A 717 -13.35 -8.10 29.27
N PHE A 718 -12.68 -7.13 28.64
CA PHE A 718 -12.97 -6.75 27.25
C PHE A 718 -12.71 -7.89 26.27
N ARG A 719 -11.65 -8.68 26.48
CA ARG A 719 -11.37 -9.87 25.66
C ARG A 719 -12.52 -10.88 25.70
N ARG A 720 -13.07 -11.17 26.88
CA ARG A 720 -14.23 -12.07 27.01
C ARG A 720 -15.45 -11.51 26.28
N GLU A 721 -15.73 -10.22 26.44
CA GLU A 721 -16.84 -9.56 25.74
C GLU A 721 -16.65 -9.59 24.21
N SER A 722 -15.43 -9.32 23.71
CA SER A 722 -15.09 -9.42 22.29
C SER A 722 -15.29 -10.83 21.74
N ILE A 723 -14.91 -11.87 22.49
CA ILE A 723 -15.14 -13.27 22.11
C ILE A 723 -16.64 -13.55 22.04
N GLU A 724 -17.41 -13.16 23.05
CA GLU A 724 -18.87 -13.35 23.05
C GLU A 724 -19.56 -12.65 21.85
N LEU A 725 -19.21 -11.40 21.58
CA LEU A 725 -19.74 -10.64 20.43
C LEU A 725 -19.36 -11.29 19.09
N TRP A 726 -18.11 -11.74 18.96
CA TRP A 726 -17.61 -12.39 17.76
C TRP A 726 -18.25 -13.75 17.52
N GLU A 727 -18.38 -14.58 18.56
CA GLU A 727 -19.05 -15.88 18.48
C GLU A 727 -20.53 -15.74 18.12
N GLU A 728 -21.26 -14.80 18.73
CA GLU A 728 -22.65 -14.52 18.39
C GLU A 728 -22.79 -14.03 16.93
N LEU A 729 -21.89 -13.15 16.47
CA LEU A 729 -21.83 -12.70 15.08
C LEU A 729 -21.62 -13.88 14.13
N LEU A 730 -20.64 -14.74 14.42
CA LEU A 730 -20.31 -15.89 13.57
C LEU A 730 -21.44 -16.92 13.57
N GLN A 731 -22.06 -17.19 14.73
CA GLN A 731 -23.23 -18.05 14.85
C GLN A 731 -24.42 -17.51 14.05
N SER A 732 -24.68 -16.20 14.16
CA SER A 732 -25.72 -15.51 13.38
C SER A 732 -25.45 -15.65 11.87
N ILE A 733 -24.24 -15.30 11.39
CA ILE A 733 -23.86 -15.44 9.98
C ILE A 733 -24.03 -16.91 9.53
N THR A 734 -23.65 -17.87 10.36
CA THR A 734 -23.75 -19.31 10.08
C THR A 734 -25.21 -19.77 9.97
N LEU A 735 -26.08 -19.32 10.86
CA LEU A 735 -27.52 -19.64 10.87
C LEU A 735 -28.25 -19.03 9.68
N PHE A 736 -27.98 -17.75 9.37
CA PHE A 736 -28.58 -17.03 8.25
C PHE A 736 -28.12 -17.57 6.89
N ASN A 737 -26.89 -18.10 6.81
CA ASN A 737 -26.29 -18.59 5.57
C ASN A 737 -26.00 -20.09 5.61
N LYS A 738 -27.05 -20.91 5.63
CA LYS A 738 -26.96 -22.38 5.51
C LYS A 738 -26.15 -22.82 4.26
N LEU A 739 -26.06 -21.98 3.23
CA LEU A 739 -25.25 -22.20 2.03
C LEU A 739 -23.74 -21.97 2.25
N LEU A 740 -23.34 -20.94 3.04
CA LEU A 740 -21.93 -20.68 3.38
C LEU A 740 -21.32 -21.83 4.19
N PHE A 741 -22.09 -22.43 5.10
CA PHE A 741 -21.65 -23.60 5.84
C PHE A 741 -21.65 -24.86 4.97
N LYS A 742 -22.68 -25.08 4.14
CA LYS A 742 -22.74 -26.18 3.18
C LYS A 742 -21.61 -26.16 2.14
N THR A 743 -20.99 -25.01 1.88
CA THR A 743 -19.87 -24.83 0.94
C THR A 743 -18.51 -24.77 1.63
N GLY A 744 -18.45 -24.82 2.97
CA GLY A 744 -17.22 -24.68 3.76
C GLY A 744 -16.64 -23.25 3.79
N LEU A 745 -17.35 -22.27 3.23
CA LEU A 745 -16.95 -20.85 3.21
C LEU A 745 -17.11 -20.16 4.57
N ALA A 746 -17.98 -20.68 5.45
CA ALA A 746 -18.15 -20.13 6.82
C ALA A 746 -16.88 -20.30 7.68
N PHE A 747 -16.09 -21.35 7.47
CA PHE A 747 -14.80 -21.54 8.16
C PHE A 747 -13.67 -20.64 7.59
N ARG A 748 -13.95 -19.90 6.51
CA ARG A 748 -13.00 -19.02 5.81
C ARG A 748 -13.23 -17.53 6.08
N THR A 749 -14.26 -17.18 6.86
CA THR A 749 -14.57 -15.78 7.15
C THR A 749 -13.65 -15.23 8.23
N THR A 750 -12.65 -14.46 7.81
CA THR A 750 -11.76 -13.71 8.71
C THR A 750 -12.31 -12.32 9.03
N PRO A 751 -11.89 -11.69 10.15
CA PRO A 751 -12.26 -10.33 10.49
C PRO A 751 -12.05 -9.32 9.36
N ALA A 752 -10.93 -9.36 8.65
CA ALA A 752 -10.66 -8.45 7.55
C ALA A 752 -11.65 -8.56 6.39
N ILE A 753 -12.09 -9.78 6.05
CA ILE A 753 -13.11 -9.98 5.01
C ILE A 753 -14.43 -9.33 5.44
N LEU A 754 -14.86 -9.55 6.69
CA LEU A 754 -16.09 -8.96 7.22
C LEU A 754 -16.00 -7.42 7.31
N VAL A 755 -14.86 -6.87 7.74
CA VAL A 755 -14.63 -5.42 7.79
C VAL A 755 -14.64 -4.79 6.38
N SER A 756 -14.05 -5.44 5.39
CA SER A 756 -14.07 -4.99 3.99
C SER A 756 -15.49 -4.96 3.41
N ILE A 757 -16.30 -5.99 3.72
CA ILE A 757 -17.72 -6.05 3.35
C ILE A 757 -18.50 -4.94 4.08
N PHE A 758 -18.29 -4.81 5.39
CA PHE A 758 -18.95 -3.81 6.22
C PHE A 758 -18.67 -2.38 5.75
N HIS A 759 -17.41 -2.07 5.43
CA HIS A 759 -17.01 -0.78 4.87
C HIS A 759 -17.71 -0.50 3.53
N LYS A 760 -17.84 -1.49 2.63
CA LYS A 760 -18.58 -1.33 1.37
C LYS A 760 -20.07 -1.06 1.59
N ILE A 761 -20.71 -1.78 2.50
CA ILE A 761 -22.12 -1.57 2.86
C ILE A 761 -22.33 -0.15 3.40
N TRP A 762 -21.52 0.25 4.38
CA TRP A 762 -21.58 1.57 4.99
C TRP A 762 -21.38 2.71 3.97
N LEU A 763 -20.41 2.56 3.05
CA LEU A 763 -20.17 3.55 2.00
C LEU A 763 -21.34 3.71 1.03
N ASN A 764 -22.10 2.64 0.77
CA ASN A 764 -23.28 2.67 -0.10
C ASN A 764 -24.46 3.32 0.63
N GLU A 765 -24.69 2.99 1.91
CA GLU A 765 -25.74 3.62 2.72
C GLU A 765 -25.54 5.13 2.85
N GLU A 766 -24.31 5.59 3.09
CA GLU A 766 -24.00 7.01 3.17
C GLU A 766 -24.22 7.74 1.83
N GLN A 767 -23.94 7.08 0.69
CA GLN A 767 -24.27 7.64 -0.62
C GLN A 767 -25.78 7.84 -0.79
N GLU A 768 -26.59 6.86 -0.37
CA GLU A 768 -28.05 6.97 -0.43
C GLU A 768 -28.59 8.09 0.47
N ARG A 769 -28.05 8.25 1.69
CA ARG A 769 -28.43 9.34 2.60
C ARG A 769 -28.17 10.72 2.00
N HIS A 770 -27.08 10.87 1.26
CA HIS A 770 -26.75 12.12 0.58
C HIS A 770 -27.57 12.37 -0.70
N ILE A 771 -27.94 11.33 -1.45
CA ILE A 771 -28.74 11.44 -2.69
C ILE A 771 -30.22 11.68 -2.37
N ASN A 772 -30.76 11.06 -1.32
CA ASN A 772 -32.19 11.17 -0.93
C ASN A 772 -32.58 12.54 -0.36
N GLN A 773 -31.65 13.50 -0.27
CA GLN A 773 -31.98 14.92 -0.02
C GLN A 773 -32.37 15.67 -1.30
N THR A 774 -32.26 15.05 -2.48
CA THR A 774 -32.66 15.62 -3.78
C THR A 774 -33.40 14.58 -4.63
N ASP A 775 -34.74 14.63 -4.57
CA ASP A 775 -35.76 13.99 -5.42
C ASP A 775 -35.74 12.45 -5.70
N ASN A 776 -36.96 11.90 -5.70
CA ASN A 776 -37.32 10.49 -5.86
C ASN A 776 -36.67 9.79 -7.07
N LEU A 777 -35.76 8.84 -6.82
CA LEU A 777 -35.24 7.91 -7.84
C LEU A 777 -35.94 6.52 -7.77
N PRO A 778 -36.12 5.83 -8.93
CA PRO A 778 -36.96 4.64 -9.01
C PRO A 778 -36.29 3.37 -8.45
N SER A 779 -37.14 2.52 -7.88
CA SER A 779 -36.90 1.26 -7.14
C SER A 779 -36.01 0.22 -7.85
N ARG A 780 -35.71 0.38 -9.15
CA ARG A 780 -34.89 -0.53 -9.96
C ARG A 780 -33.39 -0.45 -9.66
N LYS A 781 -32.86 0.66 -9.15
CA LYS A 781 -31.44 0.76 -8.73
C LYS A 781 -31.16 0.08 -7.39
N LYS A 782 -32.13 0.09 -6.46
CA LYS A 782 -32.05 -0.66 -5.19
C LYS A 782 -31.84 -2.15 -5.44
N GLN A 783 -32.65 -2.73 -6.33
CA GLN A 783 -32.51 -4.14 -6.72
C GLN A 783 -31.16 -4.49 -7.35
N LYS A 784 -30.51 -3.57 -8.08
CA LYS A 784 -29.23 -3.84 -8.77
C LYS A 784 -28.00 -3.68 -7.86
N ILE A 785 -28.12 -2.88 -6.79
CA ILE A 785 -27.11 -2.73 -5.74
C ILE A 785 -27.22 -3.88 -4.73
N GLU A 786 -28.44 -4.37 -4.49
CA GLU A 786 -28.77 -5.57 -3.69
C GLU A 786 -28.20 -6.88 -4.26
N GLU A 787 -27.45 -6.79 -5.34
CA GLU A 787 -27.19 -7.90 -6.23
C GLU A 787 -25.68 -8.17 -6.43
N LEU A 788 -24.81 -7.32 -5.87
CA LEU A 788 -23.37 -7.25 -6.16
C LEU A 788 -22.45 -7.67 -5.00
N SER A 789 -22.96 -7.81 -3.76
CA SER A 789 -22.20 -8.27 -2.60
C SER A 789 -22.71 -9.65 -2.16
N GLY A 790 -22.08 -10.72 -2.63
CA GLY A 790 -22.50 -12.10 -2.38
C GLY A 790 -22.58 -12.54 -0.90
N LEU A 791 -22.22 -11.70 0.07
CA LEU A 791 -22.57 -11.83 1.49
C LEU A 791 -23.28 -10.55 1.94
N PHE A 792 -24.52 -10.68 2.42
CA PHE A 792 -25.24 -9.59 3.09
C PHE A 792 -25.11 -9.75 4.60
N LEU A 793 -24.52 -8.74 5.26
CA LEU A 793 -24.61 -8.60 6.70
C LEU A 793 -25.93 -7.90 7.04
N THR A 794 -26.69 -8.44 7.99
CA THR A 794 -27.88 -7.76 8.52
C THR A 794 -27.48 -6.54 9.35
N ARG A 795 -28.41 -5.60 9.58
CA ARG A 795 -28.15 -4.44 10.45
C ARG A 795 -27.65 -4.86 11.83
N GLU A 796 -28.24 -5.92 12.42
CA GLU A 796 -27.83 -6.46 13.72
C GLU A 796 -26.41 -7.04 13.69
N GLN A 797 -26.03 -7.74 12.61
CA GLN A 797 -24.67 -8.24 12.41
C GLN A 797 -23.65 -7.09 12.25
N CYS A 798 -24.03 -6.01 11.55
CA CYS A 798 -23.22 -4.80 11.46
C CYS A 798 -23.02 -4.12 12.83
N LEU A 799 -24.05 -4.12 13.70
CA LEU A 799 -23.95 -3.61 15.07
C LEU A 799 -22.97 -4.44 15.89
N LEU A 800 -23.09 -5.77 15.88
CA LEU A 800 -22.18 -6.68 16.59
C LEU A 800 -20.74 -6.52 16.11
N LEU A 801 -20.52 -6.46 14.79
CA LEU A 801 -19.19 -6.23 14.23
C LEU A 801 -18.64 -4.88 14.64
N GLY A 802 -19.42 -3.80 14.49
CA GLY A 802 -19.02 -2.46 14.92
C GLY A 802 -18.63 -2.38 16.40
N ALA A 803 -19.39 -3.03 17.28
CA ALA A 803 -19.08 -3.11 18.70
C ALA A 803 -17.81 -3.92 19.00
N THR A 804 -17.58 -5.00 18.25
CA THR A 804 -16.34 -5.79 18.34
C THR A 804 -15.12 -4.95 17.96
N LEU A 805 -15.21 -4.14 16.89
CA LEU A 805 -14.12 -3.24 16.48
C LEU A 805 -13.82 -2.18 17.55
N VAL A 806 -14.86 -1.60 18.18
CA VAL A 806 -14.71 -0.66 19.30
C VAL A 806 -13.98 -1.32 20.47
N ASN A 807 -14.39 -2.54 20.85
CA ASN A 807 -13.72 -3.26 21.92
C ASN A 807 -12.25 -3.58 21.59
N TRP A 808 -11.94 -4.01 20.37
CA TRP A 808 -10.56 -4.25 19.96
C TRP A 808 -9.66 -3.01 20.04
N ILE A 809 -10.19 -1.82 19.77
CA ILE A 809 -9.47 -0.56 19.93
C ILE A 809 -9.19 -0.26 21.40
N VAL A 810 -10.18 -0.46 22.28
CA VAL A 810 -10.00 -0.32 23.73
C VAL A 810 -8.96 -1.32 24.24
N GLU A 811 -9.01 -2.57 23.79
CA GLU A 811 -8.02 -3.58 24.13
C GLU A 811 -6.61 -3.19 23.65
N GLN A 812 -6.47 -2.69 22.42
CA GLN A 812 -5.20 -2.19 21.88
C GLN A 812 -4.64 -1.05 22.74
N GLN A 813 -5.49 -0.11 23.17
CA GLN A 813 -5.10 0.96 24.07
C GLN A 813 -4.62 0.43 25.42
N LEU A 814 -5.39 -0.44 26.08
CA LEU A 814 -5.01 -1.05 27.37
C LEU A 814 -3.69 -1.81 27.27
N GLN A 815 -3.45 -2.48 26.14
CA GLN A 815 -2.17 -3.15 25.88
C GLN A 815 -1.01 -2.17 25.74
N ARG A 816 -1.18 -1.04 25.04
CA ARG A 816 -0.16 0.04 24.96
C ARG A 816 0.09 0.67 26.33
N THR A 817 -0.96 0.90 27.11
CA THR A 817 -0.87 1.40 28.49
C THR A 817 -0.04 0.47 29.38
N LEU A 818 -0.34 -0.84 29.39
CA LEU A 818 0.44 -1.83 30.14
C LEU A 818 1.91 -1.85 29.68
N TYR A 819 2.14 -1.71 28.38
CA TYR A 819 3.48 -1.62 27.83
C TYR A 819 4.24 -0.41 28.41
N PHE A 820 3.66 0.78 28.41
CA PHE A 820 4.32 1.97 28.97
C PHE A 820 4.58 1.86 30.48
N ALA A 821 3.62 1.30 31.24
CA ALA A 821 3.79 1.07 32.68
C ALA A 821 4.96 0.11 32.98
N ASN A 822 5.05 -1.00 32.27
CA ASN A 822 6.11 -2.00 32.46
C ASN A 822 7.52 -1.46 32.13
N HIS A 823 7.62 -0.51 31.19
CA HIS A 823 8.88 0.11 30.78
C HIS A 823 9.19 1.42 31.53
N LYS A 824 8.42 1.74 32.59
CA LYS A 824 8.59 2.96 33.41
C LYS A 824 8.51 4.26 32.58
N ARG A 825 7.77 4.25 31.47
CA ARG A 825 7.52 5.44 30.63
C ARG A 825 6.25 6.15 31.10
N TRP A 826 6.33 6.77 32.28
CA TRP A 826 5.15 7.31 32.97
C TRP A 826 4.45 8.45 32.22
N GLU A 827 5.20 9.29 31.49
CA GLU A 827 4.61 10.37 30.69
C GLU A 827 3.74 9.85 29.53
N ASP A 828 4.22 8.82 28.82
CA ASP A 828 3.48 8.20 27.73
C ASP A 828 2.30 7.37 28.26
N PHE A 829 2.48 6.71 29.41
CA PHE A 829 1.40 6.04 30.13
C PHE A 829 0.27 7.01 30.49
N GLU A 830 0.59 8.17 31.07
CA GLU A 830 -0.40 9.18 31.43
C GLU A 830 -1.11 9.75 30.19
N LYS A 831 -0.37 10.02 29.10
CA LYS A 831 -0.96 10.46 27.82
C LYS A 831 -1.90 9.41 27.23
N GLU A 832 -1.55 8.13 27.30
CA GLU A 832 -2.36 7.04 26.76
C GLU A 832 -3.63 6.82 27.59
N VAL A 833 -3.52 6.80 28.92
CA VAL A 833 -4.65 6.62 29.85
C VAL A 833 -5.62 7.80 29.84
N SER A 834 -5.09 9.03 29.76
CA SER A 834 -5.92 10.23 29.69
C SER A 834 -6.71 10.35 28.38
N ASN A 835 -6.29 9.64 27.33
CA ASN A 835 -6.94 9.67 26.03
C ASN A 835 -8.13 8.70 25.96
N THR A 836 -9.32 9.13 26.34
CA THR A 836 -10.50 8.24 26.29
C THR A 836 -10.98 7.99 24.85
N PRO A 837 -11.02 6.72 24.37
CA PRO A 837 -11.52 6.38 23.04
C PRO A 837 -12.96 6.83 22.84
N HIS A 838 -13.30 7.24 21.62
CA HIS A 838 -14.68 7.56 21.19
C HIS A 838 -15.44 8.55 22.10
N SER A 839 -14.73 9.35 22.90
CA SER A 839 -15.33 10.19 23.93
C SER A 839 -16.18 11.33 23.40
N ASN A 840 -15.77 11.90 22.26
CA ASN A 840 -16.50 12.97 21.60
C ASN A 840 -17.08 12.58 20.25
N TRP A 841 -16.96 11.35 19.75
CA TRP A 841 -17.51 10.93 18.47
C TRP A 841 -18.12 9.54 18.45
N ILE A 842 -19.02 9.31 17.50
CA ILE A 842 -19.82 8.09 17.41
C ILE A 842 -19.22 7.20 16.31
N PRO A 843 -18.76 5.98 16.63
CA PRO A 843 -18.20 5.04 15.67
C PRO A 843 -19.09 4.77 14.46
N SER A 844 -20.41 4.66 14.65
CA SER A 844 -21.37 4.39 13.56
C SER A 844 -21.47 5.50 12.52
N GLU A 845 -21.17 6.75 12.88
CA GLU A 845 -21.20 7.90 11.97
C GLU A 845 -19.90 8.04 11.16
N HIS A 846 -18.82 7.43 11.62
CA HIS A 846 -17.49 7.55 11.01
C HIS A 846 -16.73 6.22 10.99
N LEU A 847 -17.31 5.18 10.36
CA LEU A 847 -16.68 3.85 10.24
C LEU A 847 -15.26 3.89 9.64
N PRO A 848 -14.94 4.73 8.62
CA PRO A 848 -13.57 4.81 8.10
C PRO A 848 -12.54 5.27 9.14
N TRP A 849 -12.93 6.09 10.12
CA TRP A 849 -12.04 6.49 11.21
C TRP A 849 -11.79 5.32 12.17
N LEU A 850 -12.82 4.52 12.44
CA LEU A 850 -12.71 3.31 13.26
C LEU A 850 -11.77 2.27 12.63
N ILE A 851 -11.89 2.05 11.31
CA ILE A 851 -10.99 1.15 10.57
C ILE A 851 -9.55 1.68 10.60
N LEU A 852 -9.36 2.99 10.39
CA LEU A 852 -8.04 3.63 10.46
C LEU A 852 -7.41 3.46 11.84
N GLU A 853 -8.19 3.67 12.90
CA GLU A 853 -7.76 3.55 14.30
C GLU A 853 -7.28 2.13 14.62
N LEU A 854 -8.08 1.13 14.22
CA LEU A 854 -7.80 -0.29 14.43
C LEU A 854 -6.61 -0.81 13.60
N GLU A 855 -6.58 -0.49 12.30
CA GLU A 855 -5.56 -0.97 11.37
C GLU A 855 -4.17 -0.39 11.71
N MET A 856 -4.13 0.89 12.14
CA MET A 856 -2.89 1.57 12.52
C MET A 856 -2.50 1.38 13.99
N ASN A 857 -3.32 0.69 14.80
CA ASN A 857 -3.09 0.50 16.24
C ASN A 857 -2.84 1.82 16.98
N ILE A 858 -3.72 2.80 16.77
CA ILE A 858 -3.69 4.12 17.44
C ILE A 858 -5.01 4.33 18.21
N THR A 859 -5.07 5.35 19.07
CA THR A 859 -6.35 5.86 19.60
C THR A 859 -6.49 7.34 19.25
N ILE A 860 -7.58 7.69 18.55
CA ILE A 860 -7.82 9.04 18.06
C ILE A 860 -8.16 9.95 19.24
N ARG A 861 -7.42 11.05 19.40
CA ARG A 861 -7.57 11.97 20.52
C ARG A 861 -8.78 12.87 20.37
N LYS A 862 -9.39 13.25 21.49
CA LYS A 862 -10.50 14.23 21.55
C LYS A 862 -10.22 15.50 20.73
N VAL A 863 -9.05 16.11 20.93
CA VAL A 863 -8.64 17.33 20.22
C VAL A 863 -8.54 17.13 18.70
N GLN A 864 -8.08 15.95 18.24
CA GLN A 864 -7.95 15.64 16.82
C GLN A 864 -9.33 15.55 16.15
N VAL A 865 -10.30 14.95 16.85
CA VAL A 865 -11.70 14.87 16.42
C VAL A 865 -12.35 16.25 16.40
N ASP A 866 -12.14 17.05 17.44
CA ASP A 866 -12.69 18.41 17.51
C ASP A 866 -12.17 19.24 16.33
N VAL A 867 -10.87 19.21 16.07
CA VAL A 867 -10.26 19.88 14.91
C VAL A 867 -10.84 19.35 13.59
N ALA A 868 -10.89 18.03 13.41
CA ALA A 868 -11.41 17.43 12.19
C ALA A 868 -12.87 17.82 11.92
N ARG A 869 -13.73 17.82 12.94
CA ARG A 869 -15.14 18.22 12.78
C ARG A 869 -15.31 19.69 12.42
N HIS A 870 -14.58 20.58 13.11
CA HIS A 870 -14.62 22.01 12.79
C HIS A 870 -14.19 22.24 11.33
N MET A 871 -13.18 21.51 10.84
CA MET A 871 -12.73 21.61 9.44
C MET A 871 -13.69 20.95 8.44
N MET A 872 -14.50 19.97 8.86
CA MET A 872 -15.51 19.32 8.01
C MET A 872 -16.78 20.16 7.84
N LYS A 873 -17.31 20.69 8.94
CA LYS A 873 -18.55 21.50 9.00
C LYS A 873 -18.33 22.69 9.94
N PRO A 874 -18.20 23.92 9.44
CA PRO A 874 -18.14 25.10 10.31
C PRO A 874 -19.50 25.28 11.01
N ASN A 875 -19.50 25.26 12.35
CA ASN A 875 -20.65 25.66 13.16
C ASN A 875 -20.81 27.18 13.07
N ILE A 876 -21.51 27.69 12.05
CA ILE A 876 -21.85 29.11 11.94
C ILE A 876 -23.37 29.23 11.88
N PRO A 877 -23.99 30.09 12.71
CA PRO A 877 -25.41 30.38 12.64
C PRO A 877 -25.80 30.92 11.26
N THR A 878 -26.95 30.48 10.80
CA THR A 878 -27.71 30.94 9.65
C THR A 878 -27.57 32.45 9.40
N ASP A 879 -27.02 32.81 8.24
CA ASP A 879 -27.56 33.82 7.30
C ASP A 879 -26.63 34.06 6.09
N ASP A 880 -25.34 33.73 6.20
CA ASP A 880 -24.41 33.74 5.06
C ASP A 880 -24.17 32.33 4.50
N LYS A 881 -24.82 31.99 3.39
CA LYS A 881 -24.59 30.75 2.59
C LYS A 881 -23.21 30.69 1.91
N GLN A 882 -22.18 31.36 2.44
CA GLN A 882 -20.83 31.24 1.92
C GLN A 882 -20.04 30.21 2.73
N VAL A 883 -19.59 29.16 2.04
CA VAL A 883 -18.62 28.19 2.56
C VAL A 883 -17.32 28.95 2.85
N LYS A 884 -17.03 29.21 4.13
CA LYS A 884 -15.81 29.92 4.56
C LYS A 884 -14.64 28.93 4.65
N ASN A 885 -13.45 29.38 4.24
CA ASN A 885 -12.19 28.65 4.46
C ASN A 885 -11.86 28.63 5.96
N ILE A 886 -11.31 27.53 6.46
CA ILE A 886 -11.04 27.32 7.89
C ILE A 886 -9.55 27.06 8.07
N VAL A 887 -8.96 27.71 9.07
CA VAL A 887 -7.56 27.51 9.48
C VAL A 887 -7.57 27.16 10.97
N MET A 888 -6.80 26.13 11.34
CA MET A 888 -6.66 25.66 12.71
C MET A 888 -5.17 25.58 13.06
N GLN A 889 -4.79 26.09 14.23
CA GLN A 889 -3.43 25.99 14.74
C GLN A 889 -3.35 24.88 15.80
N MET A 890 -2.32 24.03 15.71
CA MET A 890 -2.04 23.00 16.71
C MET A 890 -0.55 22.98 17.05
N ASN A 891 -0.24 22.53 18.27
CA ASN A 891 1.14 22.29 18.69
C ASN A 891 1.82 21.22 17.84
N MET A 892 3.14 21.33 17.69
CA MET A 892 3.93 20.31 17.00
C MET A 892 3.85 18.99 17.75
N GLY A 893 3.71 17.88 17.02
CA GLY A 893 3.60 16.54 17.61
C GLY A 893 2.17 16.08 17.95
N GLU A 894 1.14 16.92 17.76
CA GLU A 894 -0.27 16.52 18.02
C GLU A 894 -0.90 15.63 16.94
N GLY A 895 -0.13 15.22 15.94
CA GLY A 895 -0.58 14.30 14.88
C GLY A 895 -1.39 14.96 13.77
N LYS A 896 -1.09 16.22 13.42
CA LYS A 896 -1.66 16.96 12.26
C LYS A 896 -1.62 16.12 10.98
N THR A 897 -0.42 15.84 10.50
CA THR A 897 -0.18 15.08 9.26
C THR A 897 -0.45 13.59 9.44
N SER A 898 -0.21 13.04 10.64
CA SER A 898 -0.25 11.60 10.86
C SER A 898 -1.66 11.06 11.10
N VAL A 899 -2.58 11.84 11.67
CA VAL A 899 -3.93 11.41 12.06
C VAL A 899 -5.02 12.29 11.42
N ILE A 900 -4.93 13.61 11.57
CA ILE A 900 -6.00 14.53 11.14
C ILE A 900 -6.12 14.58 9.61
N VAL A 901 -5.00 14.71 8.88
CA VAL A 901 -5.03 14.75 7.40
C VAL A 901 -5.67 13.47 6.82
N PRO A 902 -5.29 12.24 7.22
CA PRO A 902 -5.99 11.02 6.83
C PRO A 902 -7.49 11.00 7.17
N MET A 903 -7.86 11.42 8.40
CA MET A 903 -9.26 11.48 8.83
C MET A 903 -10.09 12.42 7.95
N LEU A 904 -9.58 13.62 7.69
CA LEU A 904 -10.19 14.59 6.80
C LEU A 904 -10.27 14.05 5.38
N ALA A 905 -9.20 13.44 4.87
CA ALA A 905 -9.20 12.90 3.51
C ALA A 905 -10.27 11.82 3.31
N LEU A 906 -10.47 10.94 4.31
CA LEU A 906 -11.53 9.93 4.29
C LEU A 906 -12.93 10.55 4.33
N SER A 907 -13.17 11.50 5.24
CA SER A 907 -14.49 12.09 5.45
C SER A 907 -14.91 13.06 4.35
N LEU A 908 -13.97 13.83 3.80
CA LEU A 908 -14.22 14.80 2.74
C LEU A 908 -14.42 14.15 1.36
N CYS A 909 -13.97 12.90 1.17
CA CYS A 909 -14.25 12.11 -0.03
C CYS A 909 -15.62 11.40 0.00
N LEU A 910 -16.38 11.45 1.11
CA LEU A 910 -17.66 10.74 1.22
C LEU A 910 -18.72 11.27 0.24
N PRO A 911 -18.91 12.59 0.09
CA PRO A 911 -19.73 13.11 -1.00
C PRO A 911 -19.10 12.72 -2.33
N SER A 912 -19.84 12.05 -3.21
CA SER A 912 -19.39 11.74 -4.58
C SER A 912 -19.22 12.99 -5.46
N SER A 913 -19.39 14.18 -4.88
CA SER A 913 -19.29 15.49 -5.51
C SER A 913 -17.96 16.21 -5.25
N SER A 914 -17.08 15.72 -4.36
CA SER A 914 -15.81 16.41 -4.08
C SER A 914 -14.58 15.49 -4.13
N LEU A 915 -13.56 15.95 -4.85
CA LEU A 915 -12.23 15.33 -4.95
C LEU A 915 -11.32 15.94 -3.89
N VAL A 916 -10.80 15.13 -2.95
CA VAL A 916 -9.89 15.68 -1.93
C VAL A 916 -8.48 15.83 -2.51
N ARG A 917 -7.93 17.03 -2.32
CA ARG A 917 -6.56 17.36 -2.71
C ARG A 917 -5.77 17.84 -1.49
N VAL A 918 -4.80 17.06 -1.06
CA VAL A 918 -3.87 17.39 0.03
C VAL A 918 -2.68 18.14 -0.57
N ILE A 919 -2.44 19.35 -0.08
CA ILE A 919 -1.37 20.24 -0.52
C ILE A 919 -0.34 20.31 0.59
N VAL A 920 0.88 19.90 0.28
CA VAL A 920 2.01 19.84 1.22
C VAL A 920 3.22 20.57 0.65
N LEU A 921 4.15 20.93 1.53
CA LEU A 921 5.46 21.44 1.10
C LEU A 921 6.18 20.39 0.23
N LYS A 922 6.86 20.84 -0.84
CA LYS A 922 7.54 19.95 -1.80
C LYS A 922 8.57 19.03 -1.14
N SER A 923 9.26 19.49 -0.09
CA SER A 923 10.20 18.70 0.71
C SER A 923 9.53 17.54 1.46
N LEU A 924 8.25 17.66 1.81
CA LEU A 924 7.49 16.66 2.57
C LEU A 924 6.65 15.74 1.67
N LEU A 925 6.63 16.00 0.35
CA LEU A 925 5.76 15.29 -0.60
C LEU A 925 5.96 13.78 -0.61
N ILE A 926 7.22 13.31 -0.70
CA ILE A 926 7.53 11.87 -0.77
C ILE A 926 7.18 11.15 0.54
N MET A 927 7.53 11.76 1.67
CA MET A 927 7.22 11.22 3.00
C MET A 927 5.71 11.11 3.22
N ASN A 928 4.96 12.15 2.85
CA ASN A 928 3.50 12.16 2.95
C ASN A 928 2.84 11.18 1.99
N TYR A 929 3.40 11.03 0.79
CA TYR A 929 2.94 10.03 -0.18
C TYR A 929 3.04 8.61 0.40
N GLN A 930 4.19 8.24 0.96
CA GLN A 930 4.40 6.91 1.57
C GLN A 930 3.50 6.70 2.79
N SER A 931 3.44 7.70 3.70
CA SER A 931 2.60 7.65 4.91
C SER A 931 1.12 7.48 4.60
N LEU A 932 0.59 8.26 3.65
CA LEU A 932 -0.83 8.16 3.25
C LEU A 932 -1.14 6.84 2.53
N ARG A 933 -0.23 6.34 1.68
CA ARG A 933 -0.40 5.03 1.03
C ARG A 933 -0.43 3.89 2.05
N PHE A 934 0.45 3.91 3.03
CA PHE A 934 0.48 2.90 4.09
C PHE A 934 -0.83 2.89 4.90
N LYS A 935 -1.34 4.09 5.27
CA LYS A 935 -2.54 4.23 6.10
C LYS A 935 -3.85 3.95 5.37
N LEU A 936 -3.94 4.34 4.11
CA LEU A 936 -5.20 4.35 3.37
C LEU A 936 -5.28 3.26 2.29
N GLY A 937 -4.16 2.66 1.91
CA GLY A 937 -4.07 1.63 0.88
C GLY A 937 -4.45 0.21 1.33
N GLY A 938 -4.61 -0.01 2.65
CA GLY A 938 -5.01 -1.27 3.27
C GLY A 938 -6.52 -1.54 3.20
N LEU A 939 -7.17 -1.81 4.33
CA LEU A 939 -8.62 -2.14 4.38
C LEU A 939 -9.52 -1.00 3.86
N LEU A 940 -9.06 0.24 3.98
CA LEU A 940 -9.74 1.43 3.45
C LEU A 940 -9.68 1.51 1.91
N ASN A 941 -8.70 0.86 1.30
CA ASN A 941 -8.52 0.69 -0.15
C ASN A 941 -8.61 1.99 -0.98
N ARG A 942 -7.94 3.06 -0.53
CA ARG A 942 -7.88 4.36 -1.21
C ARG A 942 -6.56 4.52 -1.94
N ARG A 943 -6.59 4.89 -3.24
CA ARG A 943 -5.37 5.18 -3.99
C ARG A 943 -4.93 6.61 -3.77
N ILE A 944 -3.62 6.83 -3.75
CA ILE A 944 -3.01 8.16 -3.63
C ILE A 944 -2.38 8.52 -4.99
N PHE A 945 -2.93 9.56 -5.63
CA PHE A 945 -2.42 10.11 -6.88
C PHE A 945 -1.51 11.31 -6.60
N SER A 946 -0.22 11.21 -6.94
CA SER A 946 0.73 12.33 -6.78
C SER A 946 0.70 13.24 -8.01
N PHE A 947 0.03 14.38 -7.93
CA PHE A 947 0.02 15.36 -9.02
C PHE A 947 1.32 16.19 -9.02
N GLY A 948 2.20 15.92 -10.00
CA GLY A 948 3.48 16.63 -10.17
C GLY A 948 3.60 17.31 -11.53
N CYS A 949 3.35 18.61 -11.61
CA CYS A 949 3.49 19.39 -12.85
C CYS A 949 4.75 20.26 -12.80
N ARG A 950 5.72 20.03 -13.70
CA ARG A 950 6.95 20.83 -13.80
C ARG A 950 6.87 21.79 -14.99
N ARG A 951 7.50 22.96 -14.89
CA ARG A 951 7.44 24.02 -15.93
C ARG A 951 8.11 23.62 -17.25
N ASP A 952 9.07 22.69 -17.23
CA ASP A 952 9.72 22.15 -18.42
C ASP A 952 8.85 21.13 -19.17
N MET A 953 7.68 20.75 -18.63
CA MET A 953 6.77 19.82 -19.30
C MET A 953 6.10 20.48 -20.50
N ASN A 954 6.09 19.74 -21.61
CA ASN A 954 5.42 20.16 -22.84
C ASN A 954 4.18 19.28 -23.08
N PHE A 955 3.04 19.68 -22.52
CA PHE A 955 1.80 18.92 -22.68
C PHE A 955 1.23 19.02 -24.09
N ASN A 956 0.61 17.93 -24.54
CA ASN A 956 -0.31 17.90 -25.68
C ASN A 956 -1.76 17.70 -25.19
N ALA A 957 -2.75 17.96 -26.05
CA ALA A 957 -4.17 17.88 -25.68
C ALA A 957 -4.58 16.47 -25.22
N VAL A 958 -4.00 15.43 -25.81
CA VAL A 958 -4.27 14.02 -25.45
C VAL A 958 -3.80 13.71 -24.03
N GLN A 959 -2.60 14.14 -23.65
CA GLN A 959 -2.03 13.95 -22.31
C GLN A 959 -2.86 14.65 -21.24
N ILE A 960 -3.35 15.86 -21.52
CA ILE A 960 -4.24 16.57 -20.59
C ILE A 960 -5.59 15.85 -20.46
N ASN A 961 -6.13 15.32 -21.55
CA ASN A 961 -7.35 14.53 -21.50
C ASN A 961 -7.17 13.23 -20.69
N ILE A 962 -6.03 12.55 -20.80
CA ILE A 962 -5.69 11.38 -19.97
C ILE A 962 -5.62 11.78 -18.48
N LEU A 963 -4.95 12.88 -18.16
CA LEU A 963 -4.88 13.43 -16.79
C LEU A 963 -6.28 13.74 -16.26
N ARG A 964 -7.11 14.41 -17.05
CA ARG A 964 -8.50 14.74 -16.69
C ARG A 964 -9.34 13.49 -16.45
N GLN A 965 -9.24 12.48 -17.32
CA GLN A 965 -9.91 11.19 -17.12
C GLN A 965 -9.49 10.53 -15.81
N ARG A 966 -8.19 10.55 -15.47
CA ARG A 966 -7.69 10.02 -14.20
C ARG A 966 -8.26 10.77 -12.99
N LEU A 967 -8.38 12.09 -13.06
CA LEU A 967 -8.99 12.91 -12.00
C LEU A 967 -10.49 12.61 -11.84
N HIS A 968 -11.23 12.41 -12.93
CA HIS A 968 -12.62 11.95 -12.87
C HIS A 968 -12.74 10.55 -12.25
N GLN A 969 -11.83 9.63 -12.60
CA GLN A 969 -11.76 8.31 -11.97
C GLN A 969 -11.44 8.42 -10.48
N ALA A 970 -10.54 9.34 -10.08
CA ALA A 970 -10.20 9.61 -8.69
C ALA A 970 -11.44 10.08 -7.90
N LEU A 971 -12.25 10.98 -8.47
CA LEU A 971 -13.51 11.40 -7.87
C LEU A 971 -14.48 10.21 -7.69
N LYS A 972 -14.67 9.39 -8.74
CA LYS A 972 -15.57 8.23 -8.69
C LYS A 972 -15.14 7.17 -7.67
N LYS A 973 -13.84 6.91 -7.57
CA LYS A 973 -13.26 5.90 -6.68
C LYS A 973 -12.94 6.41 -5.27
N ARG A 974 -13.13 7.72 -5.03
CA ARG A 974 -12.75 8.40 -3.78
C ARG A 974 -11.25 8.29 -3.50
N ASP A 975 -10.45 8.37 -4.56
CA ASP A 975 -8.99 8.45 -4.45
C ASP A 975 -8.59 9.86 -3.96
N ILE A 976 -7.39 9.96 -3.40
CA ILE A 976 -6.86 11.21 -2.84
C ILE A 976 -5.76 11.75 -3.74
N VAL A 977 -5.81 13.04 -4.05
CA VAL A 977 -4.76 13.74 -4.79
C VAL A 977 -3.78 14.35 -3.80
N LEU A 978 -2.48 14.12 -3.99
CA LEU A 978 -1.40 14.75 -3.24
C LEU A 978 -0.60 15.66 -4.17
N THR A 979 -0.36 16.91 -3.79
CA THR A 979 0.37 17.88 -4.62
C THR A 979 1.15 18.88 -3.76
N SER A 980 1.95 19.73 -4.43
CA SER A 980 2.55 20.92 -3.84
C SER A 980 2.01 22.21 -4.48
N PRO A 981 2.13 23.37 -3.80
CA PRO A 981 1.76 24.67 -4.38
C PRO A 981 2.51 24.97 -5.68
N GLU A 982 3.80 24.62 -5.74
CA GLU A 982 4.65 24.80 -6.94
C GLU A 982 4.07 24.09 -8.17
N TYR A 983 3.52 22.89 -7.99
CA TYR A 983 2.97 22.09 -9.08
C TYR A 983 1.61 22.63 -9.58
N ILE A 984 0.77 23.12 -8.67
CA ILE A 984 -0.49 23.77 -9.04
C ILE A 984 -0.18 25.03 -9.87
N LEU A 985 0.71 25.89 -9.37
CA LEU A 985 1.10 27.12 -10.04
C LEU A 985 1.76 26.86 -11.39
N SER A 986 2.62 25.83 -11.49
CA SER A 986 3.26 25.45 -12.75
C SER A 986 2.22 25.03 -13.81
N PHE A 987 1.19 24.27 -13.41
CA PHE A 987 0.11 23.88 -14.32
C PHE A 987 -0.71 25.09 -14.81
N ASP A 988 -1.02 26.02 -13.90
CA ASP A 988 -1.74 27.25 -14.23
C ASP A 988 -0.96 28.15 -15.19
N LEU A 989 0.33 28.34 -14.95
CA LEU A 989 1.18 29.19 -15.78
C LEU A 989 1.50 28.56 -17.14
N LEU A 990 1.65 27.24 -17.21
CA LEU A 990 1.79 26.52 -18.48
C LEU A 990 0.54 26.70 -19.34
N SER A 991 -0.65 26.71 -18.74
CA SER A 991 -1.90 26.98 -19.46
C SER A 991 -1.85 28.36 -20.15
N ILE A 992 -1.34 29.39 -19.45
CA ILE A 992 -1.18 30.74 -19.98
C ILE A 992 -0.10 30.79 -21.06
N ASP A 993 1.04 30.11 -20.86
CA ASP A 993 2.12 30.04 -21.84
C ASP A 993 1.64 29.39 -23.15
N LYS A 994 0.83 28.32 -23.06
CA LYS A 994 0.19 27.68 -24.22
C LYS A 994 -0.74 28.62 -24.98
N CYS A 995 -1.53 29.45 -24.28
CA CYS A 995 -2.30 30.52 -24.93
C CYS A 995 -1.40 31.50 -25.70
N ARG A 996 -0.28 31.93 -25.10
CA ARG A 996 0.65 32.90 -25.72
C ARG A 996 1.40 32.33 -26.93
N ARG A 997 1.61 31.01 -26.96
CA ARG A 997 2.22 30.29 -28.09
C ARG A 997 1.21 29.95 -29.20
N ASN A 998 -0.05 30.41 -29.09
CA ASN A 998 -1.15 30.08 -29.99
C ASN A 998 -1.51 28.58 -30.02
N GLU A 999 -1.18 27.81 -28.97
CA GLU A 999 -1.56 26.39 -28.83
C GLU A 999 -2.94 26.26 -28.15
N PHE A 1000 -3.97 26.82 -28.78
CA PHE A 1000 -5.29 27.01 -28.16
C PHE A 1000 -6.00 25.70 -27.76
N ASP A 1001 -5.83 24.61 -28.50
CA ASP A 1001 -6.48 23.33 -28.17
C ASP A 1001 -5.94 22.74 -26.86
N VAL A 1002 -4.61 22.77 -26.68
CA VAL A 1002 -3.95 22.33 -25.44
C VAL A 1002 -4.36 23.24 -24.29
N ALA A 1003 -4.29 24.56 -24.50
CA ALA A 1003 -4.65 25.53 -23.49
C ALA A 1003 -6.12 25.40 -23.05
N ARG A 1004 -7.05 25.17 -23.99
CA ARG A 1004 -8.46 24.92 -23.69
C ARG A 1004 -8.65 23.69 -22.81
N SER A 1005 -8.03 22.56 -23.15
CA SER A 1005 -8.11 21.34 -22.35
C SER A 1005 -7.53 21.53 -20.93
N MET A 1006 -6.42 22.27 -20.80
CA MET A 1006 -5.84 22.62 -19.49
C MET A 1006 -6.76 23.53 -18.68
N LEU A 1007 -7.36 24.54 -19.32
CA LEU A 1007 -8.31 25.46 -18.69
C LEU A 1007 -9.58 24.73 -18.23
N GLU A 1008 -10.12 23.83 -19.03
CA GLU A 1008 -11.26 22.99 -18.64
C GLU A 1008 -10.92 22.11 -17.43
N THR A 1009 -9.73 21.50 -17.41
CA THR A 1009 -9.25 20.71 -16.27
C THR A 1009 -9.09 21.58 -15.02
N ARG A 1010 -8.58 22.81 -15.17
CA ARG A 1010 -8.46 23.78 -14.07
C ARG A 1010 -9.83 24.22 -13.54
N GLN A 1011 -10.75 24.55 -14.42
CA GLN A 1011 -12.13 24.93 -14.06
C GLN A 1011 -12.81 23.78 -13.32
N TRP A 1012 -12.66 22.56 -13.81
CA TRP A 1012 -13.18 21.37 -13.14
C TRP A 1012 -12.58 21.19 -11.74
N LEU A 1013 -11.26 21.31 -11.59
CA LEU A 1013 -10.61 21.24 -10.26
C LEU A 1013 -11.10 22.36 -9.32
N LYS A 1014 -11.33 23.58 -9.80
CA LYS A 1014 -11.87 24.66 -8.97
C LYS A 1014 -13.29 24.39 -8.44
N VAL A 1015 -14.08 23.62 -9.18
CA VAL A 1015 -15.48 23.30 -8.81
C VAL A 1015 -15.55 22.07 -7.91
N PHE A 1016 -14.76 21.02 -8.23
CA PHE A 1016 -14.88 19.72 -7.59
C PHE A 1016 -13.80 19.45 -6.54
N ALA A 1017 -12.65 20.14 -6.53
CA ALA A 1017 -11.60 19.86 -5.56
C ALA A 1017 -11.87 20.52 -4.21
N ARG A 1018 -11.64 19.76 -3.13
CA ARG A 1018 -11.61 20.26 -1.75
C ARG A 1018 -10.17 20.18 -1.23
N ASP A 1019 -9.58 21.33 -0.97
CA ASP A 1019 -8.17 21.46 -0.62
C ASP A 1019 -7.94 21.34 0.90
N ILE A 1020 -6.93 20.55 1.28
CA ILE A 1020 -6.39 20.47 2.65
C ILE A 1020 -4.95 20.97 2.58
N LEU A 1021 -4.64 22.06 3.30
CA LEU A 1021 -3.29 22.59 3.39
C LEU A 1021 -2.62 22.08 4.67
N ASP A 1022 -1.49 21.39 4.54
CA ASP A 1022 -0.65 21.00 5.69
C ASP A 1022 0.53 21.98 5.82
N GLU A 1023 0.75 22.53 7.02
CA GLU A 1023 1.67 23.66 7.28
C GLU A 1023 1.33 24.90 6.42
N SER A 1024 0.09 25.38 6.60
CA SER A 1024 -0.47 26.52 5.84
C SER A 1024 0.30 27.83 6.03
N ASP A 1025 0.94 28.02 7.17
CA ASP A 1025 1.80 29.17 7.47
C ASP A 1025 2.99 29.25 6.52
N GLU A 1026 3.70 28.13 6.33
CA GLU A 1026 4.81 28.03 5.37
C GLU A 1026 4.29 28.04 3.93
N ILE A 1027 3.22 27.29 3.61
CA ILE A 1027 2.66 27.22 2.25
C ILE A 1027 2.23 28.61 1.72
N LEU A 1028 1.63 29.43 2.59
CA LEU A 1028 1.11 30.75 2.22
C LEU A 1028 2.14 31.87 2.47
N HIS A 1029 3.35 31.54 2.94
CA HIS A 1029 4.37 32.53 3.25
C HIS A 1029 4.90 33.22 1.98
N VAL A 1030 5.05 34.56 2.02
CA VAL A 1030 5.51 35.40 0.90
C VAL A 1030 6.89 34.99 0.36
N LYS A 1031 7.73 34.37 1.19
CA LYS A 1031 9.02 33.77 0.77
C LYS A 1031 8.89 32.74 -0.36
N TYR A 1032 7.76 32.03 -0.43
CA TYR A 1032 7.47 31.06 -1.49
C TYR A 1032 6.60 31.68 -2.60
N GLN A 1033 6.48 33.01 -2.66
CA GLN A 1033 5.94 33.70 -3.81
C GLN A 1033 6.89 33.48 -5.00
N LEU A 1034 6.51 32.56 -5.88
CA LEU A 1034 7.30 32.18 -7.02
C LEU A 1034 7.13 33.23 -8.12
N ILE A 1035 8.23 33.87 -8.51
CA ILE A 1035 8.29 34.78 -9.65
C ILE A 1035 8.71 33.97 -10.86
N TYR A 1036 7.80 33.81 -11.82
CA TYR A 1036 7.99 33.00 -13.01
C TYR A 1036 8.16 33.88 -14.24
N THR A 1037 9.26 33.68 -14.96
CA THR A 1037 9.52 34.37 -16.23
C THR A 1037 8.63 33.82 -17.34
N VAL A 1038 7.97 34.70 -18.10
CA VAL A 1038 7.11 34.36 -19.25
C VAL A 1038 7.61 35.08 -20.51
N GLY A 1039 7.79 34.36 -21.61
CA GLY A 1039 8.25 34.89 -22.89
C GLY A 1039 9.74 34.65 -23.18
N SER A 1040 10.23 35.27 -24.26
CA SER A 1040 11.66 35.28 -24.61
C SER A 1040 12.46 36.14 -23.63
N GLN A 1041 13.75 35.83 -23.50
CA GLN A 1041 14.67 36.67 -22.75
C GLN A 1041 14.69 38.06 -23.38
N LYS A 1042 14.41 39.08 -22.57
CA LYS A 1042 14.54 40.49 -22.93
C LYS A 1042 15.65 41.11 -22.11
N GLU A 1043 16.25 42.16 -22.64
CA GLU A 1043 17.15 42.99 -21.85
C GLU A 1043 16.36 43.64 -20.70
N VAL A 1044 17.01 43.75 -19.53
CA VAL A 1044 16.44 44.46 -18.38
C VAL A 1044 16.47 45.96 -18.70
N ASP A 1045 15.42 46.71 -18.36
CA ASP A 1045 15.30 48.14 -18.66
C ASP A 1045 16.55 48.92 -18.21
N GLY A 1046 17.15 49.71 -19.10
CA GLY A 1046 18.39 50.45 -18.81
C GLY A 1046 19.68 49.61 -18.91
N SER A 1047 19.60 48.35 -19.35
CA SER A 1047 20.71 47.47 -19.78
C SER A 1047 22.05 47.78 -19.11
N THR A 1048 23.02 48.31 -19.86
CA THR A 1048 24.39 48.57 -19.39
C THR A 1048 24.51 49.57 -18.27
N GLU A 1049 23.65 50.58 -18.29
CA GLU A 1049 23.64 51.65 -17.31
C GLU A 1049 23.21 51.14 -15.93
N ARG A 1050 22.32 50.14 -15.89
CA ARG A 1050 21.84 49.57 -14.63
C ARG A 1050 22.94 48.87 -13.85
N TRP A 1051 23.74 48.00 -14.47
CA TRP A 1051 24.83 47.32 -13.76
C TRP A 1051 26.01 48.24 -13.43
N LYS A 1052 26.33 49.22 -14.28
CA LYS A 1052 27.34 50.25 -13.99
C LYS A 1052 26.93 51.14 -12.79
N THR A 1053 25.65 51.51 -12.72
CA THR A 1053 25.12 52.28 -11.58
C THR A 1053 25.25 51.51 -10.27
N ILE A 1054 24.96 50.20 -10.30
CA ILE A 1054 25.13 49.33 -9.12
C ILE A 1054 26.59 49.24 -8.69
N GLN A 1055 27.52 49.04 -9.64
CA GLN A 1055 28.96 49.01 -9.33
C GLN A 1055 29.42 50.33 -8.71
N SER A 1056 28.94 51.46 -9.23
CA SER A 1056 29.23 52.78 -8.68
C SER A 1056 28.69 52.95 -7.26
N ILE A 1057 27.47 52.50 -6.98
CA ILE A 1057 26.88 52.49 -5.64
C ILE A 1057 27.73 51.64 -4.69
N LEU A 1058 28.10 50.42 -5.09
CA LEU A 1058 28.91 49.53 -4.28
C LEU A 1058 30.32 50.10 -4.03
N ALA A 1059 30.93 50.79 -5.00
CA ALA A 1059 32.20 51.49 -4.80
C ALA A 1059 32.08 52.58 -3.73
N SER A 1060 31.00 53.38 -3.74
CA SER A 1060 30.72 54.35 -2.67
C SER A 1060 30.47 53.66 -1.32
N VAL A 1061 29.77 52.51 -1.31
CA VAL A 1061 29.61 51.69 -0.09
C VAL A 1061 30.96 51.22 0.45
N LYS A 1062 31.87 50.72 -0.40
CA LYS A 1062 33.24 50.33 -0.01
C LYS A 1062 33.99 51.49 0.66
N ARG A 1063 33.85 52.71 0.11
CA ARG A 1063 34.50 53.92 0.62
C ARG A 1063 33.99 54.35 1.99
N TYR A 1064 32.67 54.29 2.21
CA TYR A 1064 32.05 54.79 3.43
C TYR A 1064 31.73 53.70 4.47
N ALA A 1065 31.98 52.43 4.16
CA ALA A 1065 31.69 51.30 5.06
C ALA A 1065 32.35 51.44 6.43
N ALA A 1066 33.62 51.87 6.48
CA ALA A 1066 34.36 52.08 7.73
C ALA A 1066 33.74 53.22 8.56
N ASP A 1067 33.47 54.38 7.94
CA ASP A 1067 32.85 55.52 8.62
C ASP A 1067 31.49 55.15 9.23
N ILE A 1068 30.66 54.44 8.48
CA ILE A 1068 29.32 54.03 8.92
C ILE A 1068 29.43 52.99 10.04
N ALA A 1069 30.39 52.06 9.97
CA ALA A 1069 30.64 51.11 11.05
C ALA A 1069 31.16 51.80 12.33
N HIS A 1070 31.96 52.86 12.20
CA HIS A 1070 32.40 53.66 13.35
C HIS A 1070 31.25 54.45 13.99
N ALA A 1071 30.38 55.06 13.18
CA ALA A 1071 29.24 55.82 13.67
C ALA A 1071 28.11 54.94 14.25
N TYR A 1072 27.96 53.70 13.74
CA TYR A 1072 26.87 52.78 14.09
C TYR A 1072 27.38 51.37 14.45
N SER A 1073 28.31 51.28 15.39
CA SER A 1073 29.05 50.04 15.72
C SER A 1073 28.17 48.84 16.12
N ASN A 1074 27.02 49.07 16.76
CA ASN A 1074 26.10 48.01 17.18
C ASN A 1074 25.09 47.60 16.10
N GLU A 1075 25.00 48.37 15.01
CA GLU A 1075 24.00 48.15 13.95
C GLU A 1075 24.59 47.65 12.63
N VAL A 1076 25.92 47.55 12.56
CA VAL A 1076 26.66 47.24 11.34
C VAL A 1076 27.68 46.13 11.65
N CYS A 1077 27.68 45.09 10.84
CA CYS A 1077 28.77 44.12 10.83
C CYS A 1077 29.76 44.56 9.75
N TYR A 1078 30.95 44.96 10.16
CA TYR A 1078 32.04 45.35 9.28
C TYR A 1078 33.28 44.52 9.60
N LYS A 1079 33.85 43.87 8.58
CA LYS A 1079 35.21 43.32 8.67
C LYS A 1079 36.13 44.08 7.73
N PRO A 1080 37.28 44.57 8.23
CA PRO A 1080 38.24 45.25 7.40
C PRO A 1080 38.74 44.31 6.29
N PRO A 1081 38.98 44.83 5.08
CA PRO A 1081 39.45 44.02 3.97
C PRO A 1081 40.92 43.62 4.18
N LYS A 1082 41.33 42.46 3.66
CA LYS A 1082 42.72 41.96 3.78
C LYS A 1082 43.70 42.72 2.88
N ARG A 1083 43.21 43.20 1.75
CA ARG A 1083 43.93 44.03 0.76
C ARG A 1083 43.10 45.27 0.47
N ARG A 1084 43.74 46.32 -0.03
CA ARG A 1084 43.06 47.58 -0.39
C ARG A 1084 42.04 47.38 -1.53
N SER A 1085 42.32 46.49 -2.46
CA SER A 1085 41.45 46.11 -3.57
C SER A 1085 40.20 45.34 -3.11
N ASN A 1086 40.28 44.54 -2.04
CA ASN A 1086 39.18 43.72 -1.55
C ASN A 1086 37.99 44.58 -1.05
N PHE A 1087 36.78 44.10 -1.34
CA PHE A 1087 35.57 44.68 -0.77
C PHE A 1087 35.41 44.20 0.70
N PRO A 1088 35.16 45.12 1.67
CA PRO A 1088 34.99 44.74 3.06
C PRO A 1088 33.69 43.96 3.28
N GLU A 1089 33.69 42.95 4.17
CA GLU A 1089 32.45 42.26 4.54
C GLU A 1089 31.59 43.22 5.36
N PHE A 1090 30.67 43.91 4.67
CA PHE A 1090 29.81 44.96 5.23
C PHE A 1090 28.35 44.51 5.16
N ARG A 1091 27.66 44.58 6.31
CA ARG A 1091 26.26 44.16 6.46
C ARG A 1091 25.55 45.06 7.46
N LEU A 1092 24.31 45.43 7.14
CA LEU A 1092 23.42 46.16 8.04
C LEU A 1092 22.63 45.16 8.91
N LEU A 1093 22.61 45.38 10.23
CA LEU A 1093 21.84 44.62 11.20
C LEU A 1093 20.50 45.32 11.55
N SER A 1094 20.47 46.64 11.44
CA SER A 1094 19.31 47.51 11.73
C SER A 1094 19.08 48.51 10.60
N HIS A 1095 17.89 49.13 10.58
CA HIS A 1095 17.49 50.11 9.58
C HIS A 1095 18.08 51.51 9.82
N GLN A 1096 18.60 51.84 11.02
CA GLN A 1096 18.92 53.24 11.36
C GLN A 1096 20.23 53.74 10.71
N ALA A 1097 21.21 52.86 10.46
CA ALA A 1097 22.44 53.22 9.74
C ALA A 1097 22.24 53.43 8.22
N PHE A 1098 21.10 52.99 7.65
CA PHE A 1098 20.88 53.01 6.20
C PHE A 1098 20.65 54.42 5.62
N PRO A 1099 19.82 55.32 6.22
CA PRO A 1099 19.66 56.69 5.73
C PRO A 1099 20.98 57.46 5.63
N ALA A 1100 21.86 57.33 6.63
CA ALA A 1100 23.17 57.98 6.63
C ALA A 1100 24.07 57.46 5.49
N LEU A 1101 24.01 56.15 5.20
CA LEU A 1101 24.69 55.57 4.05
C LEU A 1101 24.10 56.09 2.73
N CYS A 1102 22.77 56.18 2.60
CA CYS A 1102 22.10 56.70 1.41
C CYS A 1102 22.49 58.14 1.11
N GLU A 1103 22.54 59.00 2.14
CA GLU A 1103 22.94 60.40 1.99
C GLU A 1103 24.40 60.53 1.51
N LYS A 1104 25.32 59.74 2.07
CA LYS A 1104 26.73 59.71 1.62
C LYS A 1104 26.86 59.21 0.19
N VAL A 1105 26.15 58.14 -0.19
CA VAL A 1105 26.18 57.57 -1.55
C VAL A 1105 25.59 58.55 -2.57
N ALA A 1106 24.45 59.17 -2.27
CA ALA A 1106 23.81 60.15 -3.15
C ALA A 1106 24.71 61.38 -3.36
N ASN A 1107 25.36 61.86 -2.29
CA ASN A 1107 26.28 62.99 -2.37
C ASN A 1107 27.55 62.68 -3.17
N ASP A 1108 28.19 61.51 -2.97
CA ASP A 1108 29.37 61.08 -3.73
C ASP A 1108 29.04 60.91 -5.22
N TRP A 1109 27.85 60.41 -5.53
CA TRP A 1109 27.38 60.29 -6.91
C TRP A 1109 27.20 61.67 -7.57
N LEU A 1110 26.53 62.61 -6.89
CA LEU A 1110 26.32 63.98 -7.39
C LEU A 1110 27.60 64.83 -7.46
N GLN A 1111 28.68 64.45 -6.76
CA GLN A 1111 29.99 65.12 -6.85
C GLN A 1111 30.77 64.76 -8.12
N LYS A 1112 30.45 63.62 -8.74
CA LYS A 1112 31.15 63.15 -9.95
C LYS A 1112 30.72 63.92 -11.21
N SER A 1113 29.67 64.73 -11.12
CA SER A 1113 29.08 65.47 -12.24
C SER A 1113 28.88 66.95 -11.87
N ALA A 1114 29.12 67.84 -12.84
CA ALA A 1114 29.08 69.29 -12.63
C ALA A 1114 27.63 69.84 -12.65
N TYR A 1115 26.90 69.69 -11.55
CA TYR A 1115 25.56 70.29 -11.35
C TYR A 1115 25.64 71.60 -10.57
N ARG A 1116 24.73 72.55 -10.84
CA ARG A 1116 24.60 73.78 -10.04
C ARG A 1116 24.09 73.45 -8.63
N GLN A 1117 24.35 74.33 -7.67
CA GLN A 1117 24.01 74.08 -6.26
C GLN A 1117 22.49 73.91 -6.03
N GLU A 1118 21.65 74.67 -6.73
CA GLU A 1118 20.18 74.55 -6.69
C GLU A 1118 19.69 73.24 -7.31
N GLU A 1119 20.22 72.87 -8.47
CA GLU A 1119 19.93 71.60 -9.16
C GLU A 1119 20.34 70.40 -8.29
N ARG A 1120 21.49 70.50 -7.61
CA ARG A 1120 22.00 69.45 -6.74
C ARG A 1120 21.10 69.20 -5.53
N GLN A 1121 20.56 70.25 -4.92
CA GLN A 1121 19.60 70.10 -3.81
C GLN A 1121 18.30 69.44 -4.27
N LEU A 1122 17.80 69.84 -5.44
CA LEU A 1122 16.61 69.25 -6.05
C LEU A 1122 16.84 67.75 -6.38
N LEU A 1123 17.96 67.41 -7.00
CA LEU A 1123 18.33 66.03 -7.33
C LEU A 1123 18.53 65.16 -6.09
N LEU A 1124 19.20 65.67 -5.06
CA LEU A 1124 19.38 64.95 -3.81
C LEU A 1124 18.04 64.67 -3.11
N SER A 1125 17.14 65.66 -3.09
CA SER A 1125 15.78 65.48 -2.56
C SER A 1125 14.97 64.44 -3.35
N PHE A 1126 15.12 64.43 -4.68
CA PHE A 1126 14.46 63.46 -5.56
C PHE A 1126 14.97 62.03 -5.35
N ILE A 1127 16.28 61.83 -5.19
CA ILE A 1127 16.87 60.50 -5.01
C ILE A 1127 16.48 59.89 -3.66
N LEU A 1128 16.41 60.71 -2.60
CA LEU A 1128 16.19 60.24 -1.24
C LEU A 1128 14.71 60.12 -0.84
N ARG A 1129 13.79 60.75 -1.58
CA ARG A 1129 12.35 60.75 -1.26
C ARG A 1129 11.51 60.08 -2.34
N THR A 1130 10.47 59.34 -1.92
CA THR A 1130 9.55 58.64 -2.83
C THR A 1130 8.32 59.46 -3.23
N ASP A 1131 8.11 60.65 -2.67
CA ASP A 1131 6.91 61.48 -2.89
C ASP A 1131 6.99 62.45 -4.07
N LEU A 1132 8.20 62.69 -4.61
CA LEU A 1132 8.42 63.63 -5.72
C LEU A 1132 8.16 62.97 -7.10
N SER A 1133 7.49 63.67 -8.02
CA SER A 1133 7.20 63.13 -9.36
C SER A 1133 8.37 63.35 -10.33
N VAL A 1134 8.48 62.50 -11.36
CA VAL A 1134 9.54 62.62 -12.40
C VAL A 1134 9.47 63.95 -13.15
N ASN A 1135 8.28 64.53 -13.27
CA ASN A 1135 8.07 65.83 -13.93
C ASN A 1135 8.88 66.97 -13.30
N THR A 1136 9.31 66.83 -12.03
CA THR A 1136 10.18 67.81 -11.36
C THR A 1136 11.62 67.83 -11.91
N LEU A 1137 12.05 66.79 -12.63
CA LEU A 1137 13.40 66.66 -13.20
C LEU A 1137 13.48 67.05 -14.68
N VAL A 1138 12.36 67.01 -15.41
CA VAL A 1138 12.32 67.13 -16.89
C VAL A 1138 12.91 68.45 -17.39
N ASN A 1139 12.83 69.52 -16.58
CA ASN A 1139 13.35 70.85 -16.95
C ASN A 1139 14.80 71.11 -16.48
N HIS A 1140 15.40 70.20 -15.69
CA HIS A 1140 16.69 70.41 -15.03
C HIS A 1140 17.75 69.36 -15.40
N VAL A 1141 17.35 68.29 -16.09
CA VAL A 1141 18.23 67.17 -16.44
C VAL A 1141 17.94 66.73 -17.87
N GLU A 1142 18.98 66.39 -18.63
CA GLU A 1142 18.85 65.74 -19.93
C GLU A 1142 18.04 64.43 -19.82
N ASP A 1143 17.10 64.20 -20.75
CA ASP A 1143 16.21 63.03 -20.75
C ASP A 1143 16.97 61.69 -20.65
N ASN A 1144 18.17 61.63 -21.24
CA ASN A 1144 19.03 60.44 -21.24
C ASN A 1144 19.56 60.05 -19.85
N LYS A 1145 19.60 60.98 -18.89
CA LYS A 1145 20.10 60.74 -17.52
C LYS A 1145 18.99 60.43 -16.52
N ILE A 1146 17.72 60.70 -16.87
CA ILE A 1146 16.55 60.40 -16.02
C ILE A 1146 16.52 58.91 -15.57
N PRO A 1147 16.79 57.91 -16.43
CA PRO A 1147 16.82 56.51 -16.02
C PRO A 1147 17.83 56.21 -14.90
N GLN A 1148 19.00 56.84 -14.92
CA GLN A 1148 20.04 56.64 -13.89
C GLN A 1148 19.58 57.17 -12.52
N PHE A 1149 18.91 58.33 -12.49
CA PHE A 1149 18.34 58.89 -11.26
C PHE A 1149 17.19 58.03 -10.71
N LEU A 1150 16.36 57.46 -11.58
CA LEU A 1150 15.31 56.52 -11.19
C LEU A 1150 15.89 55.22 -10.60
N ILE A 1151 16.98 54.70 -11.19
CA ILE A 1151 17.69 53.53 -10.66
C ILE A 1151 18.27 53.85 -9.27
N LEU A 1152 18.96 54.97 -9.11
CA LEU A 1152 19.48 55.43 -7.81
C LEU A 1152 18.39 55.58 -6.76
N ARG A 1153 17.27 56.21 -7.13
CA ARG A 1153 16.11 56.37 -6.26
C ARG A 1153 15.53 55.01 -5.83
N GLY A 1154 15.45 54.05 -6.75
CA GLY A 1154 15.02 52.68 -6.45
C GLY A 1154 15.95 51.96 -5.47
N PHE A 1155 17.26 52.13 -5.61
CA PHE A 1155 18.23 51.52 -4.69
C PHE A 1155 18.23 52.13 -3.29
N LEU A 1156 18.15 53.46 -3.21
CA LEU A 1156 18.28 54.20 -1.96
C LEU A 1156 16.92 54.37 -1.27
N SER A 1157 16.00 55.12 -1.87
CA SER A 1157 14.71 55.45 -1.24
C SER A 1157 13.71 54.29 -1.23
N SER A 1158 13.72 53.40 -2.23
CA SER A 1158 12.86 52.20 -2.26
C SER A 1158 13.50 50.98 -1.59
N HIS A 1159 14.59 51.17 -0.84
CA HIS A 1159 15.22 50.18 0.03
C HIS A 1159 15.75 48.89 -0.64
N VAL A 1160 15.94 48.86 -1.96
CA VAL A 1160 16.49 47.68 -2.64
C VAL A 1160 17.93 47.38 -2.16
N LEU A 1161 18.75 48.42 -1.97
CA LEU A 1161 20.11 48.28 -1.45
C LEU A 1161 20.11 47.77 0.00
N LEU A 1162 19.18 48.24 0.83
CA LEU A 1162 19.03 47.79 2.22
C LEU A 1162 18.75 46.28 2.29
N ILE A 1163 17.79 45.81 1.49
CA ILE A 1163 17.43 44.38 1.45
C ILE A 1163 18.63 43.52 1.05
N ALA A 1164 19.48 44.00 0.15
CA ALA A 1164 20.71 43.30 -0.24
C ALA A 1164 21.76 43.30 0.89
N LEU A 1165 22.01 44.45 1.51
CA LEU A 1165 23.02 44.63 2.57
C LEU A 1165 22.62 43.99 3.92
N VAL A 1166 21.35 43.64 4.14
CA VAL A 1166 20.92 42.88 5.31
C VAL A 1166 21.15 41.37 5.14
N LYS A 1167 21.31 40.86 3.92
CA LYS A 1167 21.48 39.42 3.67
C LYS A 1167 22.89 38.95 4.04
N ARG A 1168 22.99 37.79 4.68
CA ARG A 1168 24.25 37.15 5.05
C ARG A 1168 24.81 36.33 3.89
N TYR A 1169 26.04 36.66 3.49
CA TYR A 1169 26.82 35.90 2.50
C TYR A 1169 26.94 34.42 2.92
N ARG A 1170 26.83 33.50 1.95
CA ARG A 1170 26.88 32.03 2.13
C ARG A 1170 25.78 31.41 2.98
N VAL A 1171 24.84 32.19 3.51
CA VAL A 1171 23.71 31.68 4.31
C VAL A 1171 22.38 32.05 3.66
N ASN A 1172 22.22 33.29 3.24
CA ASN A 1172 21.03 33.74 2.53
C ASN A 1172 21.18 33.71 1.01
N TYR A 1173 22.41 33.85 0.50
CA TYR A 1173 22.69 33.88 -0.93
C TYR A 1173 24.10 33.41 -1.29
N GLY A 1174 24.28 33.01 -2.55
CA GLY A 1174 25.57 32.74 -3.19
C GLY A 1174 25.37 32.11 -4.57
N VAL A 1175 26.45 31.76 -5.28
CA VAL A 1175 26.35 31.07 -6.59
C VAL A 1175 26.29 29.56 -6.40
N ASN A 1176 25.42 28.89 -7.17
CA ASN A 1176 25.32 27.43 -7.16
C ASN A 1176 26.56 26.81 -7.83
N GLN A 1177 27.25 25.91 -7.10
CA GLN A 1177 28.49 25.28 -7.56
C GLN A 1177 28.26 23.94 -8.26
N ASN A 1178 27.00 23.53 -8.46
CA ASN A 1178 26.67 22.31 -9.19
C ASN A 1178 27.12 22.45 -10.66
N PRO A 1179 27.95 21.53 -11.21
CA PRO A 1179 28.43 21.61 -12.59
C PRO A 1179 27.31 21.59 -13.64
N ASN A 1180 26.13 21.06 -13.31
CA ASN A 1180 24.96 21.09 -14.20
C ASN A 1180 24.24 22.44 -14.23
N PHE A 1181 24.54 23.35 -13.28
CA PHE A 1181 23.91 24.65 -13.17
C PHE A 1181 24.79 25.73 -13.84
N LYS A 1182 24.44 26.11 -15.07
CA LYS A 1182 25.27 27.00 -15.91
C LYS A 1182 25.16 28.50 -15.58
N ARG A 1183 24.31 28.91 -14.64
CA ARG A 1183 24.07 30.34 -14.35
C ARG A 1183 25.08 30.83 -13.30
N LEU A 1184 25.82 31.88 -13.64
CA LEU A 1184 26.84 32.52 -12.78
C LEU A 1184 26.26 33.60 -11.84
N MET A 1185 24.97 33.54 -11.53
CA MET A 1185 24.25 34.53 -10.73
C MET A 1185 24.00 34.06 -9.30
N ALA A 1186 23.85 35.00 -8.37
CA ALA A 1186 23.50 34.69 -6.99
C ALA A 1186 22.07 34.13 -6.89
N VAL A 1187 21.95 33.03 -6.17
CA VAL A 1187 20.69 32.35 -5.85
C VAL A 1187 20.45 32.31 -4.35
N PRO A 1188 19.19 32.17 -3.89
CA PRO A 1188 18.89 31.95 -2.48
C PRO A 1188 19.54 30.67 -1.94
N PHE A 1189 20.01 30.71 -0.70
CA PHE A 1189 20.54 29.53 -0.01
C PHE A 1189 19.52 28.99 1.01
N ARG A 1190 19.41 27.66 1.08
CA ARG A 1190 18.53 26.97 2.06
C ARG A 1190 19.20 26.76 3.40
N ALA A 1191 20.52 26.57 3.35
CA ALA A 1191 21.40 26.43 4.50
C ALA A 1191 22.76 27.02 4.13
N LYS A 1192 23.68 27.05 5.09
CA LYS A 1192 25.05 27.51 4.84
C LYS A 1192 25.67 26.70 3.70
N ASP A 1193 26.15 27.38 2.65
CA ASP A 1193 26.76 26.79 1.45
C ASP A 1193 25.87 25.85 0.62
N VAL A 1194 24.56 25.81 0.90
CA VAL A 1194 23.59 24.98 0.16
C VAL A 1194 22.67 25.87 -0.66
N ALA A 1195 23.00 26.00 -1.94
CA ALA A 1195 22.19 26.71 -2.93
C ALA A 1195 20.85 26.02 -3.15
N ALA A 1196 19.80 26.80 -3.38
CA ALA A 1196 18.51 26.27 -3.82
C ALA A 1196 18.55 25.98 -5.34
N GLU A 1197 18.30 24.72 -5.71
CA GLU A 1197 18.62 24.17 -7.05
C GLU A 1197 17.82 24.77 -8.22
N ASN A 1198 16.68 25.42 -7.98
CA ASN A 1198 15.76 25.91 -9.02
C ASN A 1198 15.10 27.26 -8.67
N THR A 1199 15.77 28.11 -7.91
CA THR A 1199 15.19 29.40 -7.46
C THR A 1199 16.11 30.56 -7.77
N GLU A 1200 15.51 31.71 -8.10
CA GLU A 1200 16.20 32.97 -8.34
C GLU A 1200 15.59 34.06 -7.46
N PHE A 1201 16.33 35.16 -7.26
CA PHE A 1201 15.74 36.35 -6.66
C PHE A 1201 14.78 36.99 -7.66
N GLY A 1202 13.53 37.17 -7.26
CA GLY A 1202 12.52 37.66 -8.19
C GLY A 1202 12.61 39.15 -8.53
N HIS A 1203 13.34 39.95 -7.76
CA HIS A 1203 13.68 41.33 -8.12
C HIS A 1203 15.04 41.35 -8.83
N PRO A 1204 15.15 41.81 -10.09
CA PRO A 1204 16.37 41.74 -10.88
C PRO A 1204 17.53 42.51 -10.22
N ASP A 1205 17.24 43.68 -9.66
CA ASP A 1205 18.25 44.50 -9.01
C ASP A 1205 18.85 43.85 -7.75
N ILE A 1206 18.05 43.09 -6.98
CA ILE A 1206 18.56 42.30 -5.85
C ILE A 1206 19.47 41.18 -6.37
N ALA A 1207 19.06 40.48 -7.44
CA ALA A 1207 19.87 39.43 -8.05
C ALA A 1207 21.23 39.98 -8.51
N ILE A 1208 21.25 41.14 -9.18
CA ILE A 1208 22.48 41.77 -9.68
C ILE A 1208 23.38 42.21 -8.52
N VAL A 1209 22.86 42.92 -7.52
CA VAL A 1209 23.65 43.37 -6.35
C VAL A 1209 24.25 42.18 -5.61
N LEU A 1210 23.46 41.15 -5.31
CA LEU A 1210 23.95 39.97 -4.59
C LEU A 1210 24.94 39.15 -5.41
N THR A 1211 24.81 39.14 -6.74
CA THR A 1211 25.79 38.51 -7.64
C THR A 1211 27.13 39.24 -7.55
N GLN A 1212 27.13 40.57 -7.64
CA GLN A 1212 28.35 41.36 -7.52
C GLN A 1212 28.99 41.19 -6.13
N LEU A 1213 28.21 41.29 -5.05
CA LEU A 1213 28.69 41.08 -3.69
C LEU A 1213 29.28 39.68 -3.49
N PHE A 1214 28.68 38.63 -4.08
CA PHE A 1214 29.25 37.28 -4.01
C PHE A 1214 30.65 37.22 -4.61
N TYR A 1215 30.85 37.78 -5.81
CA TYR A 1215 32.17 37.79 -6.46
C TYR A 1215 33.16 38.71 -5.76
N TYR A 1216 32.71 39.83 -5.21
CA TYR A 1216 33.55 40.71 -4.39
C TYR A 1216 34.00 40.06 -3.08
N TYR A 1217 33.18 39.18 -2.49
CA TYR A 1217 33.56 38.44 -1.27
C TYR A 1217 34.36 37.16 -1.54
N LYS A 1218 34.03 36.43 -2.60
CA LYS A 1218 34.67 35.14 -2.92
C LYS A 1218 35.96 35.29 -3.72
N GLY A 1219 35.99 36.26 -4.64
CA GLY A 1219 36.93 36.27 -5.76
C GLY A 1219 36.47 35.38 -6.92
N LEU A 1220 37.17 35.51 -8.05
CA LEU A 1220 37.02 34.63 -9.23
C LEU A 1220 37.90 33.39 -9.05
N ASN A 1221 37.50 32.25 -9.63
CA ASN A 1221 38.39 31.10 -9.76
C ASN A 1221 39.22 31.18 -11.05
N ASP A 1222 40.23 30.32 -11.18
CA ASP A 1222 41.18 30.37 -12.30
C ASP A 1222 40.50 30.25 -13.67
N ALA A 1223 39.50 29.36 -13.79
CA ALA A 1223 38.71 29.21 -15.02
C ALA A 1223 37.91 30.48 -15.38
N GLN A 1224 37.33 31.15 -14.38
CA GLN A 1224 36.60 32.41 -14.57
C GLN A 1224 37.56 33.57 -14.88
N MET A 1225 38.73 33.59 -14.25
CA MET A 1225 39.78 34.56 -14.52
C MET A 1225 40.29 34.43 -15.96
N LEU A 1226 40.58 33.21 -16.41
CA LEU A 1226 40.95 32.92 -17.80
C LEU A 1226 39.85 33.36 -18.78
N GLN A 1227 38.58 33.15 -18.43
CA GLN A 1227 37.45 33.64 -19.24
C GLN A 1227 37.43 35.17 -19.35
N CYS A 1228 37.73 35.88 -18.25
CA CYS A 1228 37.86 37.35 -18.26
C CYS A 1228 39.01 37.80 -19.16
N PHE A 1229 40.17 37.16 -19.10
CA PHE A 1229 41.31 37.48 -19.95
C PHE A 1229 41.09 37.16 -21.43
N ASN A 1230 40.49 36.02 -21.75
CA ASN A 1230 40.11 35.69 -23.13
C ASN A 1230 39.13 36.73 -23.67
N ARG A 1231 38.16 37.16 -22.87
CA ARG A 1231 37.22 38.21 -23.28
C ARG A 1231 37.92 39.55 -23.49
N LEU A 1232 38.84 39.91 -22.60
CA LEU A 1232 39.62 41.14 -22.69
C LEU A 1232 40.46 41.14 -23.98
N SER A 1233 41.11 40.01 -24.30
CA SER A 1233 41.94 39.85 -25.51
C SER A 1233 41.12 39.83 -26.81
N GLU A 1234 39.94 39.20 -26.82
CA GLU A 1234 39.20 38.93 -28.06
C GLU A 1234 38.13 39.98 -28.38
N LYS A 1235 37.56 40.66 -27.38
CA LYS A 1235 36.32 41.45 -27.55
C LYS A 1235 36.45 42.93 -27.23
N GLU A 1236 37.47 43.34 -26.49
CA GLU A 1236 37.65 44.74 -26.12
C GLU A 1236 38.62 45.45 -27.07
N LYS A 1237 38.37 46.74 -27.32
CA LYS A 1237 39.15 47.53 -28.29
C LYS A 1237 40.53 47.95 -27.76
N ASP A 1238 40.63 48.12 -26.44
CA ASP A 1238 41.89 48.46 -25.75
C ASP A 1238 42.07 47.57 -24.51
N PRO A 1239 42.66 46.37 -24.68
CA PRO A 1239 42.92 45.45 -23.58
C PRO A 1239 43.91 46.00 -22.55
N LYS A 1240 44.85 46.85 -22.98
CA LYS A 1240 45.94 47.36 -22.14
C LYS A 1240 45.41 48.33 -21.09
N GLU A 1241 44.63 49.31 -21.52
CA GLU A 1241 44.06 50.34 -20.63
C GLU A 1241 43.20 49.71 -19.52
N ILE A 1242 42.37 48.72 -19.87
CA ILE A 1242 41.50 48.03 -18.92
C ILE A 1242 42.32 47.15 -17.96
N TYR A 1243 43.36 46.48 -18.44
CA TYR A 1243 44.23 45.69 -17.57
C TYR A 1243 45.01 46.57 -16.58
N GLU A 1244 45.54 47.69 -17.06
CA GLU A 1244 46.20 48.71 -16.23
C GLU A 1244 45.23 49.28 -15.19
N GLU A 1245 43.96 49.52 -15.54
CA GLU A 1245 42.92 49.89 -14.58
C GLU A 1245 42.74 48.83 -13.49
N TRP A 1246 42.71 47.54 -13.84
CA TRP A 1246 42.59 46.45 -12.85
C TRP A 1246 43.78 46.42 -11.89
N ILE A 1247 45.00 46.56 -12.42
CA ILE A 1247 46.24 46.56 -11.62
C ILE A 1247 46.36 47.83 -10.77
N SER A 1248 45.84 48.98 -11.22
CA SER A 1248 45.89 50.26 -10.48
C SER A 1248 45.22 50.22 -9.10
N HIS A 1249 44.39 49.20 -8.84
CA HIS A 1249 43.70 48.99 -7.56
C HIS A 1249 44.50 48.14 -6.55
N GLU A 1250 45.60 47.52 -6.96
CA GLU A 1250 46.51 46.75 -6.12
C GLU A 1250 47.74 47.57 -5.71
N ASP A 1251 48.35 47.24 -4.57
CA ASP A 1251 49.58 47.91 -4.13
C ASP A 1251 50.80 47.34 -4.88
N GLU A 1252 51.85 48.14 -5.12
CA GLU A 1252 53.00 47.79 -5.98
C GLU A 1252 53.77 46.52 -5.57
N ASN A 1253 53.62 46.10 -4.30
CA ASN A 1253 54.25 44.94 -3.69
C ASN A 1253 53.40 43.66 -3.80
N ASP A 1254 52.12 43.77 -4.18
CA ASP A 1254 51.17 42.65 -4.24
C ASP A 1254 51.06 42.01 -5.64
N VAL A 1255 51.66 42.65 -6.66
CA VAL A 1255 51.65 42.19 -8.07
C VAL A 1255 53.08 41.98 -8.56
N ASP A 1256 53.37 40.77 -9.08
CA ASP A 1256 54.68 40.45 -9.64
C ASP A 1256 55.00 41.34 -10.85
N SER A 1257 56.24 41.83 -10.90
CA SER A 1257 56.80 42.65 -11.97
C SER A 1257 56.56 42.09 -13.38
N SER A 1258 56.51 40.77 -13.53
CA SER A 1258 56.29 40.06 -14.80
C SER A 1258 54.88 40.22 -15.38
N ILE A 1259 53.88 40.54 -14.54
CA ILE A 1259 52.45 40.65 -14.93
C ILE A 1259 51.90 42.06 -14.66
N LYS A 1260 52.75 43.08 -14.53
CA LYS A 1260 52.28 44.47 -14.36
C LYS A 1260 51.72 45.07 -15.63
N GLU A 1261 52.22 44.61 -16.78
CA GLU A 1261 51.78 45.06 -18.10
C GLU A 1261 51.04 43.92 -18.80
N TRP A 1262 50.01 44.27 -19.59
CA TRP A 1262 49.21 43.29 -20.34
C TRP A 1262 50.07 42.41 -21.26
N GLU A 1263 51.16 42.96 -21.82
CA GLU A 1263 52.08 42.22 -22.69
C GLU A 1263 52.86 41.11 -21.96
N GLY A 1264 53.00 41.20 -20.64
CA GLY A 1264 53.65 40.18 -19.80
C GLY A 1264 52.75 39.00 -19.45
N VAL A 1265 51.44 39.07 -19.74
CA VAL A 1265 50.47 38.02 -19.40
C VAL A 1265 50.40 36.97 -20.52
N ASN A 1266 51.05 35.83 -20.31
CA ASN A 1266 50.96 34.69 -21.24
C ASN A 1266 49.77 33.78 -20.91
N LEU A 1267 48.70 33.84 -21.70
CA LEU A 1267 47.49 33.01 -21.52
C LEU A 1267 47.67 31.51 -21.86
N LYS A 1268 48.90 31.08 -22.24
CA LYS A 1268 49.25 29.68 -22.51
C LYS A 1268 50.06 29.02 -21.40
N ASP A 1269 50.55 29.77 -20.43
CA ASP A 1269 51.20 29.20 -19.25
C ASP A 1269 50.10 28.90 -18.20
N ASP A 1270 50.03 27.65 -17.75
CA ASP A 1270 49.03 27.13 -16.79
C ASP A 1270 49.12 27.77 -15.39
#